data_AF-P24928-F1
#
_entry.id   AF-P24928-F1
#
_cell.length_a   1.000
_cell.length_b   1.000
_cell.length_c   1.000
_cell.angle_alpha   90.00
_cell.angle_beta   90.00
_cell.angle_gamma   90.00
#
_symmetry.space_group_name_H-M   'P 1'
#
loop_
_entity.id
_entity.type
_entity.pdbx_description
1 polymer ?
#
loop_
_entity_poly.entity_id
_entity_poly.type
_entity_poly.pdbx_seq_one_letter_code
_entity_poly.pdbx_strand_id
1 'polypeptide(L)'
;MHGGGPPSGDSACPLRTIKRVQFGVLSPDELKRMSVTEGGIKYPETTEGGRPKLGGLMDPRQGVIERTGRCQTCAGNMTECPGHFGHIELAKPVFHVGFLVKTMKVLRCVCFFCSKLLVDSNNPKIKDILAKSKGQPKKRLTHVYDLCKGKNICEGGEEMDNKFGVEQPEGDEDLTKEKGHGGCGRYQPRIRRSGLELYAEWKHVNEDSQEKKILLSPERVHEIFKRISDEECFVLGMEPRYARPEWMIVTVLPVPPLSVRPAVVMQGSARNQDDLTHKLADIVKINNQLRRNEQNGAAAHVIAEDVKLLQFHVATMVDNELPGLPRAMQKSGRPLKSLKQRLKGKEGRVRGNLMGKRVDFSARTVITPDPNLSIDQVGVPRSIAANMTFAEIVTPFNIDRLQELVRRGNSQYPGAKYIIRDNGDRIDLRFHPKPSDLHLQTGYKVERHMCDGDIVIFNRQPTLHKMSMMGHRVRILPWSTFRLNLSVTTPYNADFDGDEMNLHLPQSLETRAEIQELAMVPRMIVTPQSNRPVMGIVQDTLTAVRKFTKRDVFLERGEVMNLLMFLSTWDGKVPQPAILKPRPLWTGKQIFSLIIPGHINCIRTHSTHPDDEDSGPYKHISPGDTKVVVENGELIMGILCKKSLGTSAGSLVHISYLEMGHDITRLFYSNIQTVINNWLLIEGHTIGIGDSIADSKTYQDIQNTIKKAKQDVIEVIEKAHNNELEPTPGNTLRQTFENQVNRILNDARDKTGSSAQKSLSEYNNFKSMVVSGAKGSKINISQVIAVVGQQNVEGKRIPFGFKHRTLPHFIKDDYGPESRGFVENSYLAGLTPTEFFFHAMGGREGLIDTAVKTAETGYIQRRLIKSMESVMVKYDATVRNSINQVVQLRYGEDGLAGESVEFQNLATLKPSNKAFEKKFRFDYTNERALRRTLQEDLVKDVLSNAHIQNELEREFERMREDREVLRVIFPTGDSKVVLPCNLLRMIWNAQKIFHINPRLPSDLHPIKVVEGVKELSKKLVIVNGDDPLSRQAQENATLLFNIHLRSTLCSRRMAEEFRLSGEAFDWLLGEIESKFNQAIAHPGEMVGALAAQSLGEPATQMTLNTFHYAGVSAKNVTLGVPRLKELINISKKPKTPSLTVFLLGQSARDAERAKDILCRLEHTTLRKVTANTAIYYDPNPQSTVVAEDQEWVNVYYEMPDFDVARISPWLLRVELDRKHMTDRKLTMEQIAEKINAGFGDDLNCIFNDDNAEKLVLRIRIMNSDENKMQEEEEVVDKMDDDVFLRCIESNMLTDMTLQGIEQISKVYMHLPQTDNKKKIIITEDGEFKALQEWILETDGVSLMRVLSEKDVDPVRTTSNDIVEIFTVLGIEAVRKALERELYHVISFDGSYVNYRHLALLCDTMTCRGHLMAITRHGVNRQDTGPLMKCSFEETVDVLMEAAAHGESDPMKGVSENIMLGQLAPAGTGCFDLLLDAEKCKYGMEIPTNIPGLGAAGPTGMFFGSAPSPMGGISPAMTPWNQGATPAYGAWSPSVGSGMTPGAAGFSPSAASDASGFSPGYSPAWSPTPGSPGSPGPSSPYIPSPGGAMSPSYSPTSPAYEPRSPGGYTPQSPSYSPTSPSYSPTSPSYSPTSPNYSPTSPSYSPTSPSYSPTSPSYSPTSPSYSPTSPSYSPTSPSYSPTSPSYSPTSPSYSPTSPSYSPTSPSYSPTSPSYSPTSPSYSPTSPSYSPTSPSYSPTSPSYSPTSPNYSPTSPNYTPTSPSYSPTSPSYSPTSPNYTPTSPNYSPTSPSYSPTSPSYSPTSPSYSPSSPRYTPQSPTYTPSSPSYSPSSPSYSPASPKYTPTSPSYSPSSPEYTPTSPKYSPTSPKYSPTSPKYSPTSPTYSPTTPKYSPTSPTYSPTSPVYTPTSPKYSPTSPTYSPTSPKYSPTSPTYSPTSPKGSTYSPTSPGYSPTSPTYSLTSPAISPDDSDEEN
;
A
#
# COMPACT_ATOMS: atom_id res chain seq x y z
N MET A 1 16.33 21.25 -0.79
CA MET A 1 17.77 21.46 -0.49
C MET A 1 17.89 22.43 0.68
N HIS A 2 17.71 21.96 1.93
CA HIS A 2 18.03 22.73 3.14
C HIS A 2 18.44 21.76 4.25
N GLY A 3 19.45 22.11 5.05
CA GLY A 3 20.08 21.21 6.03
C GLY A 3 21.61 21.09 5.91
N GLY A 4 22.19 21.60 4.83
CA GLY A 4 23.52 22.20 4.92
C GLY A 4 23.37 23.60 5.53
N GLY A 5 24.21 23.96 6.49
CA GLY A 5 24.47 25.37 6.79
C GLY A 5 25.12 26.06 5.58
N PRO A 6 25.16 27.40 5.52
CA PRO A 6 25.93 28.07 4.49
C PRO A 6 27.39 27.58 4.57
N PRO A 7 28.02 27.16 3.45
CA PRO A 7 29.47 27.08 3.44
C PRO A 7 30.02 28.48 3.73
N SER A 8 31.17 28.56 4.40
CA SER A 8 31.96 29.79 4.52
C SER A 8 32.05 30.47 3.15
N GLY A 9 31.72 31.77 3.08
CA GLY A 9 31.15 32.44 1.90
C GLY A 9 32.03 32.59 0.65
N ASP A 10 33.15 31.89 0.57
CA ASP A 10 34.27 32.17 -0.34
C ASP A 10 34.43 31.16 -1.49
N SER A 11 33.47 30.25 -1.69
CA SER A 11 33.51 29.27 -2.79
C SER A 11 33.09 29.88 -4.13
N ALA A 12 34.08 30.23 -4.96
CA ALA A 12 33.88 30.81 -6.30
C ALA A 12 33.20 29.88 -7.35
N CYS A 13 32.93 28.61 -7.04
CA CYS A 13 32.29 27.68 -7.97
C CYS A 13 30.75 27.84 -8.00
N PRO A 14 30.10 27.86 -9.18
CA PRO A 14 28.66 28.01 -9.28
C PRO A 14 27.92 26.76 -8.77
N LEU A 15 26.94 26.95 -7.88
CA LEU A 15 26.10 25.86 -7.36
C LEU A 15 25.26 25.24 -8.49
N ARG A 16 25.24 23.90 -8.56
CA ARG A 16 24.51 23.12 -9.57
C ARG A 16 23.91 21.85 -8.96
N THR A 17 22.87 21.32 -9.61
CA THR A 17 22.20 20.06 -9.25
C THR A 17 22.65 18.93 -10.18
N ILE A 18 22.80 17.71 -9.66
CA ILE A 18 23.26 16.55 -10.44
C ILE A 18 22.09 16.00 -11.27
N LYS A 19 22.02 16.35 -12.55
CA LYS A 19 20.93 15.98 -13.46
C LYS A 19 21.05 14.58 -14.08
N ARG A 20 22.20 13.91 -13.95
CA ARG A 20 22.48 12.57 -14.50
C ARG A 20 23.66 11.95 -13.75
N VAL A 21 23.65 10.64 -13.52
CA VAL A 21 24.82 9.91 -12.98
C VAL A 21 25.22 8.82 -13.98
N GLN A 22 26.45 8.91 -14.50
CA GLN A 22 27.02 7.91 -15.40
C GLN A 22 27.78 6.86 -14.59
N PHE A 23 27.43 5.57 -14.74
CA PHE A 23 28.23 4.48 -14.20
C PHE A 23 29.27 4.01 -15.22
N GLY A 24 30.32 3.36 -14.72
CA GLY A 24 31.42 2.81 -15.51
C GLY A 24 32.42 2.08 -14.62
N VAL A 25 33.46 1.51 -15.25
CA VAL A 25 34.64 0.95 -14.59
C VAL A 25 35.77 1.97 -14.75
N LEU A 26 36.49 2.30 -13.67
CA LEU A 26 37.61 3.25 -13.76
C LEU A 26 38.78 2.61 -14.53
N SER A 27 39.29 3.30 -15.54
CA SER A 27 40.46 2.82 -16.29
C SER A 27 41.73 2.90 -15.43
N PRO A 28 42.71 2.00 -15.61
CA PRO A 28 43.93 2.01 -14.79
C PRO A 28 44.77 3.27 -14.99
N ASP A 29 44.66 3.95 -16.13
CA ASP A 29 45.40 5.19 -16.41
C ASP A 29 44.71 6.43 -15.85
N GLU A 30 43.37 6.46 -15.82
CA GLU A 30 42.60 7.45 -15.04
C GLU A 30 42.89 7.31 -13.54
N LEU A 31 42.99 6.09 -13.02
CA LEU A 31 43.34 5.81 -11.62
C LEU A 31 44.73 6.33 -11.23
N LYS A 32 45.73 6.23 -12.11
CA LYS A 32 47.04 6.88 -11.91
C LYS A 32 46.89 8.41 -11.95
N ARG A 33 46.19 8.93 -12.97
CA ARG A 33 46.06 10.38 -13.24
C ARG A 33 45.30 11.15 -12.15
N MET A 34 44.34 10.50 -11.48
CA MET A 34 43.54 11.10 -10.39
C MET A 34 44.15 10.89 -8.98
N SER A 35 45.23 10.11 -8.87
CA SER A 35 45.89 9.83 -7.60
C SER A 35 46.86 10.94 -7.19
N VAL A 36 46.69 11.47 -5.97
CA VAL A 36 47.56 12.51 -5.40
C VAL A 36 48.93 11.99 -4.92
N THR A 37 49.04 10.68 -4.68
CA THR A 37 50.31 10.05 -4.28
C THR A 37 51.07 9.63 -5.54
N GLU A 38 51.94 10.52 -6.03
CA GLU A 38 52.89 10.21 -7.10
C GLU A 38 53.77 9.00 -6.72
N GLY A 39 53.95 8.07 -7.66
CA GLY A 39 54.63 6.79 -7.43
C GLY A 39 53.84 5.77 -6.57
N GLY A 40 52.61 6.10 -6.15
CA GLY A 40 51.72 5.21 -5.42
C GLY A 40 52.09 4.98 -3.94
N ILE A 41 51.25 4.21 -3.24
CA ILE A 41 51.52 3.79 -1.86
C ILE A 41 52.50 2.61 -1.88
N LYS A 42 53.67 2.83 -1.30
CA LYS A 42 54.78 1.85 -1.21
C LYS A 42 54.97 1.31 0.21
N TYR A 43 54.50 2.01 1.25
CA TYR A 43 54.74 1.62 2.64
C TYR A 43 53.46 1.15 3.35
N PRO A 44 53.45 -0.05 3.95
CA PRO A 44 52.32 -0.52 4.75
C PRO A 44 52.29 0.13 6.15
N GLU A 45 53.38 0.76 6.60
CA GLU A 45 53.41 1.56 7.82
C GLU A 45 52.66 2.89 7.64
N THR A 46 51.96 3.33 8.69
CA THR A 46 51.25 4.61 8.68
C THR A 46 52.13 5.80 9.09
N THR A 47 53.14 5.58 9.93
CA THR A 47 53.92 6.66 10.57
C THR A 47 55.41 6.34 10.65
N GLU A 48 56.23 7.37 10.54
CA GLU A 48 57.69 7.35 10.64
C GLU A 48 58.13 8.51 11.56
N GLY A 49 58.91 8.22 12.60
CA GLY A 49 59.23 9.22 13.64
C GLY A 49 58.00 9.83 14.33
N GLY A 50 56.88 9.10 14.40
CA GLY A 50 55.58 9.58 14.92
C GLY A 50 54.75 10.46 13.96
N ARG A 51 55.38 11.02 12.92
CA ARG A 51 54.72 11.77 11.84
C ARG A 51 54.12 10.81 10.80
N PRO A 52 53.07 11.18 10.04
CA PRO A 52 52.54 10.33 8.98
C PRO A 52 53.55 10.12 7.85
N LYS A 53 53.66 8.89 7.34
CA LYS A 53 54.70 8.51 6.36
C LYS A 53 54.27 8.88 4.93
N LEU A 54 55.11 9.65 4.22
CA LEU A 54 54.92 9.96 2.80
C LEU A 54 55.06 8.70 1.95
N GLY A 55 54.13 8.48 1.01
CA GLY A 55 54.01 7.22 0.27
C GLY A 55 53.57 6.02 1.13
N GLY A 56 53.19 6.26 2.40
CA GLY A 56 52.57 5.27 3.28
C GLY A 56 51.06 5.46 3.38
N LEU A 57 50.36 4.52 4.04
CA LEU A 57 48.89 4.50 4.11
C LEU A 57 48.24 5.68 4.86
N MET A 58 49.04 6.61 5.40
CA MET A 58 48.57 7.81 6.10
C MET A 58 49.16 9.11 5.52
N ASP A 59 49.61 9.08 4.26
CA ASP A 59 50.18 10.23 3.55
C ASP A 59 49.29 11.49 3.67
N PRO A 60 49.81 12.63 4.17
CA PRO A 60 49.02 13.84 4.46
C PRO A 60 48.47 14.55 3.19
N ARG A 61 48.84 14.08 1.99
CA ARG A 61 48.22 14.48 0.72
C ARG A 61 46.87 13.79 0.48
N GLN A 62 46.63 12.61 1.04
CA GLN A 62 45.34 11.89 0.90
C GLN A 62 44.21 12.47 1.76
N GLY A 63 44.50 13.50 2.55
CA GLY A 63 43.57 14.15 3.47
C GLY A 63 44.22 14.37 4.84
N VAL A 64 43.49 15.06 5.71
CA VAL A 64 43.86 15.28 7.11
C VAL A 64 43.03 14.36 8.03
N ILE A 65 43.53 14.11 9.24
CA ILE A 65 42.78 13.42 10.33
C ILE A 65 42.79 14.20 11.64
N GLU A 66 43.71 15.16 11.80
CA GLU A 66 43.91 15.92 13.04
C GLU A 66 43.08 17.21 12.98
N ARG A 67 42.29 17.49 14.02
CA ARG A 67 41.27 18.56 14.01
C ARG A 67 41.82 19.96 13.68
N THR A 68 43.06 20.23 14.07
CA THR A 68 43.79 21.49 13.83
C THR A 68 44.71 21.44 12.60
N GLY A 69 44.85 20.28 11.96
CA GLY A 69 45.65 20.13 10.75
C GLY A 69 44.95 20.67 9.51
N ARG A 70 45.72 20.89 8.45
CA ARG A 70 45.23 21.16 7.10
C ARG A 70 45.68 20.06 6.14
N CYS A 71 44.90 19.78 5.10
CA CYS A 71 45.31 18.86 4.03
C CYS A 71 46.45 19.47 3.21
N GLN A 72 47.49 18.69 2.92
CA GLN A 72 48.66 19.14 2.13
C GLN A 72 48.29 19.50 0.67
N THR A 73 47.13 19.06 0.19
CA THR A 73 46.70 19.19 -1.22
C THR A 73 45.65 20.28 -1.45
N CYS A 74 44.70 20.47 -0.53
CA CYS A 74 43.62 21.46 -0.71
C CYS A 74 43.55 22.55 0.38
N ALA A 75 44.47 22.54 1.36
CA ALA A 75 44.48 23.43 2.54
C ALA A 75 43.20 23.42 3.42
N GLY A 76 42.15 22.69 3.06
CA GLY A 76 40.95 22.50 3.88
C GLY A 76 41.25 21.81 5.21
N ASN A 77 40.44 22.14 6.23
CA ASN A 77 40.46 21.46 7.53
C ASN A 77 39.76 20.09 7.46
N MET A 78 39.63 19.42 8.61
CA MET A 78 39.01 18.09 8.74
C MET A 78 37.56 17.98 8.23
N THR A 79 36.82 19.09 8.17
CA THR A 79 35.42 19.15 7.71
C THR A 79 35.27 19.68 6.28
N GLU A 80 36.21 20.50 5.80
CA GLU A 80 36.25 21.05 4.43
C GLU A 80 36.90 20.06 3.45
N CYS A 81 37.90 19.29 3.89
CA CYS A 81 38.64 18.39 3.02
C CYS A 81 37.80 17.13 2.68
N PRO A 82 37.49 16.85 1.41
CA PRO A 82 36.82 15.61 1.02
C PRO A 82 37.75 14.38 1.19
N GLY A 83 39.06 14.61 1.21
CA GLY A 83 40.10 13.59 1.04
C GLY A 83 40.42 13.37 -0.44
N HIS A 84 41.62 12.84 -0.71
CA HIS A 84 42.14 12.65 -2.06
C HIS A 84 42.64 11.20 -2.24
N PHE A 85 42.29 10.57 -3.36
CA PHE A 85 42.66 9.17 -3.63
C PHE A 85 44.17 9.02 -3.84
N GLY A 86 44.69 7.86 -3.45
CA GLY A 86 45.98 7.35 -3.93
C GLY A 86 45.77 6.12 -4.82
N HIS A 87 46.87 5.48 -5.21
CA HIS A 87 46.84 4.18 -5.89
C HIS A 87 47.95 3.24 -5.40
N ILE A 88 47.81 1.95 -5.72
CA ILE A 88 48.87 0.94 -5.64
C ILE A 88 49.01 0.33 -7.04
N GLU A 89 50.21 0.38 -7.61
CA GLU A 89 50.57 -0.42 -8.78
C GLU A 89 50.66 -1.90 -8.37
N LEU A 90 49.85 -2.78 -8.96
CA LEU A 90 49.95 -4.21 -8.69
C LEU A 90 51.06 -4.83 -9.55
N ALA A 91 51.90 -5.67 -8.94
CA ALA A 91 53.01 -6.33 -9.63
C ALA A 91 52.53 -7.32 -10.72
N LYS A 92 51.36 -7.93 -10.52
CA LYS A 92 50.63 -8.69 -11.52
C LYS A 92 49.16 -8.26 -11.60
N PRO A 93 48.50 -8.38 -12.76
CA PRO A 93 47.06 -8.16 -12.89
C PRO A 93 46.25 -9.13 -12.00
N VAL A 94 45.11 -8.67 -11.48
CA VAL A 94 44.28 -9.39 -10.50
C VAL A 94 42.79 -9.36 -10.93
N PHE A 95 42.06 -10.47 -10.82
CA PHE A 95 40.63 -10.47 -11.11
C PHE A 95 39.85 -9.66 -10.06
N HIS A 96 39.02 -8.70 -10.51
CA HIS A 96 38.07 -8.04 -9.63
C HIS A 96 36.91 -8.99 -9.30
N VAL A 97 36.75 -9.32 -8.01
CA VAL A 97 35.73 -10.25 -7.50
C VAL A 97 34.30 -9.94 -7.99
N GLY A 98 33.90 -8.67 -8.01
CA GLY A 98 32.57 -8.25 -8.46
C GLY A 98 32.33 -8.43 -9.98
N PHE A 99 33.40 -8.49 -10.77
CA PHE A 99 33.33 -8.59 -12.24
C PHE A 99 33.63 -9.99 -12.77
N LEU A 100 34.26 -10.88 -11.98
CA LEU A 100 34.70 -12.22 -12.38
C LEU A 100 33.63 -13.05 -13.14
N VAL A 101 32.34 -12.92 -12.77
CA VAL A 101 31.23 -13.60 -13.48
C VAL A 101 30.95 -12.98 -14.86
N LYS A 102 31.11 -11.66 -15.02
CA LYS A 102 30.99 -10.95 -16.31
C LYS A 102 32.21 -11.24 -17.19
N THR A 103 33.41 -11.26 -16.62
CA THR A 103 34.66 -11.74 -17.26
C THR A 103 34.48 -13.14 -17.86
N MET A 104 33.91 -14.08 -17.11
CA MET A 104 33.58 -15.43 -17.60
C MET A 104 32.52 -15.46 -18.70
N LYS A 105 31.65 -14.44 -18.82
CA LYS A 105 30.71 -14.33 -19.95
C LYS A 105 31.43 -13.84 -21.20
N VAL A 106 32.18 -12.73 -21.12
CA VAL A 106 32.91 -12.16 -22.26
C VAL A 106 33.89 -13.18 -22.86
N LEU A 107 34.66 -13.88 -22.02
CA LEU A 107 35.58 -14.96 -22.44
C LEU A 107 34.90 -16.18 -23.11
N ARG A 108 33.57 -16.27 -23.11
CA ARG A 108 32.78 -17.29 -23.83
C ARG A 108 32.01 -16.71 -25.02
N CYS A 109 32.08 -15.40 -25.24
CA CYS A 109 31.56 -14.73 -26.43
C CYS A 109 32.64 -14.51 -27.48
N VAL A 110 33.89 -14.30 -27.06
CA VAL A 110 35.04 -14.06 -27.94
C VAL A 110 35.93 -15.28 -28.09
N CYS A 111 36.65 -15.35 -29.22
CA CYS A 111 37.65 -16.36 -29.50
C CYS A 111 38.88 -16.18 -28.61
N PHE A 112 39.32 -17.27 -27.98
CA PHE A 112 40.48 -17.30 -27.08
C PHE A 112 41.82 -16.92 -27.75
N PHE A 113 41.88 -16.94 -29.08
CA PHE A 113 43.09 -16.71 -29.88
C PHE A 113 43.06 -15.40 -30.65
N CYS A 114 42.11 -15.21 -31.57
CA CYS A 114 41.99 -13.98 -32.38
C CYS A 114 41.16 -12.87 -31.71
N SER A 115 40.57 -13.11 -30.53
CA SER A 115 39.78 -12.15 -29.74
C SER A 115 38.50 -11.60 -30.37
N LYS A 116 38.22 -11.94 -31.64
CA LYS A 116 36.94 -11.67 -32.31
C LYS A 116 35.76 -12.37 -31.65
N LEU A 117 34.55 -11.85 -31.82
CA LEU A 117 33.30 -12.48 -31.42
C LEU A 117 33.09 -13.81 -32.20
N LEU A 118 32.63 -14.87 -31.52
CA LEU A 118 32.51 -16.24 -32.08
C LEU A 118 31.39 -16.43 -33.12
N VAL A 119 30.73 -15.35 -33.51
CA VAL A 119 29.57 -15.31 -34.40
C VAL A 119 29.63 -13.99 -35.15
N ASP A 120 29.40 -14.02 -36.46
CA ASP A 120 29.40 -12.82 -37.29
C ASP A 120 28.40 -11.75 -36.78
N SER A 121 28.82 -10.48 -36.81
CA SER A 121 27.95 -9.33 -36.57
C SER A 121 26.84 -9.21 -37.63
N ASN A 122 27.06 -9.69 -38.87
CA ASN A 122 26.00 -9.74 -39.88
C ASN A 122 25.05 -10.94 -39.73
N ASN A 123 25.29 -11.87 -38.80
CA ASN A 123 24.41 -13.01 -38.58
C ASN A 123 22.96 -12.52 -38.34
N PRO A 124 21.95 -13.01 -39.08
CA PRO A 124 20.58 -12.50 -38.97
C PRO A 124 20.02 -12.51 -37.55
N LYS A 125 20.42 -13.49 -36.73
CA LYS A 125 20.02 -13.59 -35.32
C LYS A 125 20.69 -12.52 -34.46
N ILE A 126 21.95 -12.17 -34.70
CA ILE A 126 22.62 -11.04 -34.01
C ILE A 126 22.04 -9.70 -34.46
N LYS A 127 21.78 -9.52 -35.76
CA LYS A 127 21.13 -8.30 -36.28
C LYS A 127 19.73 -8.08 -35.67
N ASP A 128 18.94 -9.15 -35.53
CA ASP A 128 17.65 -9.16 -34.84
C ASP A 128 17.79 -8.89 -33.32
N ILE A 129 18.76 -9.52 -32.64
CA ILE A 129 19.07 -9.24 -31.23
C ILE A 129 19.43 -7.76 -31.03
N LEU A 130 20.26 -7.18 -31.90
CA LEU A 130 20.68 -5.77 -31.83
C LEU A 130 19.49 -4.82 -32.00
N ALA A 131 18.57 -5.12 -32.92
CA ALA A 131 17.31 -4.38 -33.06
C ALA A 131 16.43 -4.49 -31.80
N LYS A 132 16.23 -5.71 -31.28
CA LYS A 132 15.38 -6.02 -30.11
C LYS A 132 15.97 -5.62 -28.74
N SER A 133 17.23 -5.19 -28.69
CA SER A 133 17.94 -4.84 -27.43
C SER A 133 18.59 -3.45 -27.44
N LYS A 134 18.19 -2.58 -28.38
CA LYS A 134 18.58 -1.17 -28.41
C LYS A 134 18.27 -0.50 -27.07
N GLY A 135 19.30 -0.01 -26.38
CA GLY A 135 19.18 0.59 -25.05
C GLY A 135 19.14 -0.38 -23.85
N GLN A 136 19.23 -1.70 -24.07
CA GLN A 136 19.26 -2.72 -23.00
C GLN A 136 20.55 -3.58 -23.05
N PRO A 137 21.74 -3.03 -22.68
CA PRO A 137 23.02 -3.73 -22.87
C PRO A 137 23.14 -5.06 -22.11
N LYS A 138 22.50 -5.15 -20.93
CA LYS A 138 22.39 -6.37 -20.12
C LYS A 138 21.65 -7.53 -20.82
N LYS A 139 20.56 -7.21 -21.52
CA LYS A 139 19.76 -8.18 -22.29
C LYS A 139 20.52 -8.60 -23.54
N ARG A 140 21.11 -7.63 -24.25
CA ARG A 140 22.00 -7.84 -25.40
C ARG A 140 23.13 -8.83 -25.08
N LEU A 141 23.92 -8.58 -24.03
CA LEU A 141 24.98 -9.48 -23.59
C LEU A 141 24.47 -10.89 -23.33
N THR A 142 23.28 -11.03 -22.74
CA THR A 142 22.73 -12.34 -22.38
C THR A 142 22.34 -13.13 -23.63
N HIS A 143 21.68 -12.49 -24.61
CA HIS A 143 21.34 -13.15 -25.87
C HIS A 143 22.60 -13.52 -26.68
N VAL A 144 23.57 -12.59 -26.79
CA VAL A 144 24.86 -12.84 -27.48
C VAL A 144 25.63 -13.96 -26.79
N TYR A 145 25.66 -13.99 -25.46
CA TYR A 145 26.30 -15.03 -24.67
C TYR A 145 25.70 -16.42 -24.91
N ASP A 146 24.38 -16.57 -24.83
CA ASP A 146 23.75 -17.88 -25.02
C ASP A 146 23.86 -18.39 -26.46
N LEU A 147 23.96 -17.50 -27.45
CA LEU A 147 24.23 -17.83 -28.85
C LEU A 147 25.70 -18.25 -29.07
N CYS A 148 26.68 -17.48 -28.57
CA CYS A 148 28.11 -17.79 -28.71
C CYS A 148 28.52 -19.05 -27.93
N LYS A 149 27.89 -19.30 -26.77
CA LYS A 149 28.12 -20.49 -25.91
C LYS A 149 27.86 -21.83 -26.62
N GLY A 150 27.15 -21.85 -27.75
CA GLY A 150 26.98 -23.02 -28.61
C GLY A 150 28.12 -23.25 -29.62
N LYS A 151 28.94 -22.22 -29.91
CA LYS A 151 30.04 -22.29 -30.88
C LYS A 151 31.30 -22.84 -30.22
N ASN A 152 31.77 -23.98 -30.71
CA ASN A 152 33.00 -24.64 -30.21
C ASN A 152 34.23 -24.34 -31.10
N ILE A 153 34.03 -23.67 -32.24
CA ILE A 153 35.04 -23.34 -33.26
C ILE A 153 34.89 -21.86 -33.61
N CYS A 154 36.00 -21.17 -33.88
CA CYS A 154 35.98 -19.81 -34.43
C CYS A 154 35.96 -19.88 -35.97
N GLU A 155 34.76 -19.93 -36.54
CA GLU A 155 34.51 -20.19 -37.96
C GLU A 155 35.14 -19.11 -38.87
N GLY A 156 36.01 -19.52 -39.80
CA GLY A 156 36.65 -18.62 -40.76
C GLY A 156 38.07 -19.07 -41.12
N GLY A 157 38.37 -18.97 -42.40
CA GLY A 157 39.59 -19.47 -43.06
C GLY A 157 39.21 -20.14 -44.38
N GLU A 158 39.78 -19.69 -45.49
CA GLU A 158 39.39 -20.06 -46.87
C GLU A 158 39.66 -21.54 -47.22
N GLU A 159 40.26 -22.30 -46.31
CA GLU A 159 40.64 -23.70 -46.48
C GLU A 159 39.54 -24.73 -46.12
N MET A 160 38.45 -24.32 -45.46
CA MET A 160 37.36 -25.25 -45.11
C MET A 160 36.23 -25.32 -46.14
N ASP A 161 35.89 -24.21 -46.80
CA ASP A 161 34.82 -24.20 -47.81
C ASP A 161 35.26 -24.88 -49.12
N ASN A 162 36.56 -24.81 -49.44
CA ASN A 162 37.19 -25.45 -50.60
C ASN A 162 37.26 -27.01 -50.55
N LYS A 163 36.52 -27.67 -49.65
CA LYS A 163 36.46 -29.15 -49.53
C LYS A 163 35.21 -29.81 -50.14
N PHE A 164 34.28 -29.03 -50.68
CA PHE A 164 33.16 -29.54 -51.47
C PHE A 164 33.30 -29.13 -52.95
N GLY A 165 34.31 -29.69 -53.62
CA GLY A 165 34.56 -29.44 -55.03
C GLY A 165 33.50 -30.07 -55.94
N VAL A 166 32.70 -29.24 -56.60
CA VAL A 166 31.93 -29.58 -57.80
C VAL A 166 32.25 -28.53 -58.85
N GLU A 167 32.93 -28.93 -59.92
CA GLU A 167 33.31 -28.03 -61.01
C GLU A 167 32.08 -27.68 -61.87
N GLN A 168 31.80 -26.39 -62.06
CA GLN A 168 30.96 -25.90 -63.16
C GLN A 168 31.56 -24.62 -63.78
N PRO A 169 31.32 -24.35 -65.09
CA PRO A 169 32.11 -23.39 -65.85
C PRO A 169 31.66 -21.94 -65.72
N GLU A 170 32.45 -21.02 -66.27
CA GLU A 170 32.30 -19.56 -66.15
C GLU A 170 31.02 -19.01 -66.83
N GLY A 171 30.20 -18.30 -66.05
CA GLY A 171 29.03 -17.54 -66.52
C GLY A 171 28.24 -16.91 -65.35
N ASP A 172 27.74 -15.69 -65.55
CA ASP A 172 26.81 -14.92 -64.69
C ASP A 172 27.19 -14.63 -63.21
N GLU A 173 27.97 -13.55 -63.05
CA GLU A 173 27.90 -12.51 -61.98
C GLU A 173 27.46 -12.87 -60.53
N ASP A 174 28.41 -13.38 -59.75
CA ASP A 174 28.70 -13.05 -58.34
C ASP A 174 27.53 -12.73 -57.36
N LEU A 175 26.73 -13.75 -57.00
CA LEU A 175 25.74 -13.66 -55.90
C LEU A 175 25.87 -14.70 -54.76
N THR A 176 26.84 -15.62 -54.81
CA THR A 176 26.90 -16.79 -53.91
C THR A 176 28.17 -16.92 -53.04
N LYS A 177 29.07 -15.92 -53.05
CA LYS A 177 30.24 -15.89 -52.14
C LYS A 177 29.86 -15.33 -50.76
N GLU A 178 29.48 -16.18 -49.80
CA GLU A 178 29.33 -15.76 -48.40
C GLU A 178 30.67 -15.29 -47.81
N LYS A 179 30.77 -14.02 -47.44
CA LYS A 179 31.98 -13.46 -46.81
C LYS A 179 32.08 -13.89 -45.35
N GLY A 180 32.81 -14.98 -45.08
CA GLY A 180 33.07 -15.45 -43.73
C GLY A 180 33.71 -14.39 -42.82
N HIS A 181 33.36 -14.37 -41.53
CA HIS A 181 33.69 -13.28 -40.59
C HIS A 181 35.18 -13.16 -40.18
N GLY A 182 36.08 -13.85 -40.89
CA GLY A 182 37.52 -13.84 -40.65
C GLY A 182 37.88 -14.37 -39.25
N GLY A 183 37.24 -15.48 -38.83
CA GLY A 183 37.69 -16.28 -37.70
C GLY A 183 39.10 -16.88 -37.92
N CYS A 184 39.48 -17.82 -37.07
CA CYS A 184 40.84 -18.40 -37.09
C CYS A 184 40.87 -19.94 -37.05
N GLY A 185 39.74 -20.60 -37.34
CA GLY A 185 39.58 -22.06 -37.36
C GLY A 185 39.69 -22.78 -36.00
N ARG A 186 40.24 -22.15 -34.96
CA ARG A 186 40.62 -22.82 -33.70
C ARG A 186 39.42 -23.22 -32.81
N TYR A 187 39.55 -24.38 -32.18
CA TYR A 187 38.67 -24.90 -31.12
C TYR A 187 38.77 -24.10 -29.82
N GLN A 188 37.61 -23.84 -29.21
CA GLN A 188 37.47 -22.97 -28.03
C GLN A 188 37.47 -23.76 -26.71
N PRO A 189 38.08 -23.22 -25.63
CA PRO A 189 38.07 -23.85 -24.32
C PRO A 189 36.73 -23.69 -23.58
N ARG A 190 36.34 -24.72 -22.83
CA ARG A 190 35.26 -24.64 -21.83
C ARG A 190 35.81 -24.01 -20.54
N ILE A 191 35.64 -22.71 -20.39
CA ILE A 191 36.19 -21.97 -19.24
C ILE A 191 35.36 -22.24 -17.97
N ARG A 192 36.00 -22.78 -16.91
CA ARG A 192 35.42 -23.04 -15.59
C ARG A 192 36.06 -22.14 -14.51
N ARG A 193 35.43 -22.05 -13.32
CA ARG A 193 35.96 -21.33 -12.15
C ARG A 193 36.12 -22.28 -10.96
N SER A 194 37.21 -22.14 -10.20
CA SER A 194 37.39 -22.75 -8.88
C SER A 194 37.86 -21.67 -7.90
N GLY A 195 37.06 -21.37 -6.86
CA GLY A 195 37.33 -20.23 -5.98
C GLY A 195 37.46 -18.90 -6.74
N LEU A 196 38.64 -18.29 -6.71
CA LEU A 196 39.01 -17.07 -7.47
C LEU A 196 39.70 -17.36 -8.81
N GLU A 197 40.03 -18.61 -9.11
CA GLU A 197 40.82 -19.02 -10.28
C GLU A 197 39.91 -19.39 -11.46
N LEU A 198 40.37 -19.10 -12.68
CA LEU A 198 39.77 -19.56 -13.92
C LEU A 198 40.62 -20.66 -14.55
N TYR A 199 39.96 -21.62 -15.20
CA TYR A 199 40.61 -22.74 -15.90
C TYR A 199 40.01 -22.87 -17.30
N ALA A 200 40.87 -23.00 -18.31
CA ALA A 200 40.48 -23.23 -19.70
C ALA A 200 40.72 -24.71 -20.06
N GLU A 201 39.67 -25.39 -20.53
CA GLU A 201 39.65 -26.85 -20.75
C GLU A 201 39.21 -27.17 -22.19
N TRP A 202 40.06 -27.81 -22.98
CA TRP A 202 39.77 -28.20 -24.36
C TRP A 202 39.26 -29.65 -24.45
N LYS A 203 38.21 -29.86 -25.26
CA LYS A 203 37.79 -31.21 -25.69
C LYS A 203 38.67 -31.71 -26.82
N HIS A 204 38.79 -30.89 -27.86
CA HIS A 204 39.66 -31.08 -29.02
C HIS A 204 40.77 -30.05 -28.91
N VAL A 205 42.00 -30.52 -29.04
CA VAL A 205 43.21 -29.69 -28.94
C VAL A 205 43.52 -29.14 -30.34
N ASN A 206 44.11 -27.95 -30.43
CA ASN A 206 44.46 -27.36 -31.74
C ASN A 206 45.83 -27.82 -32.26
N GLU A 207 46.73 -28.15 -31.34
CA GLU A 207 48.14 -28.47 -31.56
C GLU A 207 48.50 -29.56 -30.52
N ASP A 208 49.17 -30.66 -30.90
CA ASP A 208 49.40 -31.80 -29.99
C ASP A 208 50.25 -31.46 -28.75
N SER A 209 50.98 -30.35 -28.79
CA SER A 209 51.75 -29.77 -27.69
C SER A 209 50.91 -29.03 -26.63
N GLN A 210 49.64 -28.74 -26.91
CA GLN A 210 48.80 -27.91 -26.04
C GLN A 210 48.16 -28.73 -24.90
N GLU A 211 48.37 -28.29 -23.66
CA GLU A 211 47.74 -28.91 -22.48
C GLU A 211 46.20 -28.83 -22.54
N LYS A 212 45.53 -29.97 -22.28
CA LYS A 212 44.05 -30.06 -22.30
C LYS A 212 43.35 -29.20 -21.23
N LYS A 213 44.04 -28.80 -20.16
CA LYS A 213 43.48 -27.95 -19.09
C LYS A 213 44.56 -27.06 -18.46
N ILE A 214 44.52 -25.76 -18.76
CA ILE A 214 45.42 -24.76 -18.18
C ILE A 214 44.72 -23.90 -17.12
N LEU A 215 45.48 -23.34 -16.17
CA LEU A 215 45.03 -22.23 -15.34
C LEU A 215 45.14 -20.93 -16.15
N LEU A 216 44.04 -20.17 -16.22
CA LEU A 216 43.95 -18.95 -17.01
C LEU A 216 44.31 -17.73 -16.14
N SER A 217 45.52 -17.20 -16.33
CA SER A 217 46.02 -16.06 -15.55
C SER A 217 45.22 -14.77 -15.84
N PRO A 218 45.09 -13.85 -14.87
CA PRO A 218 44.42 -12.55 -15.12
C PRO A 218 45.15 -11.73 -16.19
N GLU A 219 46.47 -11.88 -16.29
CA GLU A 219 47.33 -11.28 -17.31
C GLU A 219 46.95 -11.75 -18.72
N ARG A 220 46.73 -13.05 -18.93
CA ARG A 220 46.26 -13.58 -20.23
C ARG A 220 44.84 -13.11 -20.56
N VAL A 221 43.97 -12.94 -19.57
CA VAL A 221 42.61 -12.39 -19.79
C VAL A 221 42.66 -10.92 -20.18
N HIS A 222 43.48 -10.11 -19.52
CA HIS A 222 43.69 -8.70 -19.87
C HIS A 222 44.21 -8.56 -21.30
N GLU A 223 45.17 -9.40 -21.71
CA GLU A 223 45.69 -9.43 -23.09
C GLU A 223 44.66 -9.85 -24.14
N ILE A 224 43.77 -10.79 -23.86
CA ILE A 224 42.66 -11.14 -24.77
C ILE A 224 41.66 -9.98 -24.86
N PHE A 225 41.27 -9.41 -23.72
CA PHE A 225 40.26 -8.34 -23.68
C PHE A 225 40.73 -7.05 -24.36
N LYS A 226 42.01 -6.72 -24.25
CA LYS A 226 42.63 -5.56 -24.91
C LYS A 226 42.65 -5.66 -26.43
N ARG A 227 42.43 -6.86 -27.00
CA ARG A 227 42.39 -7.14 -28.45
C ARG A 227 40.96 -7.18 -29.03
N ILE A 228 39.92 -7.09 -28.18
CA ILE A 228 38.53 -6.99 -28.63
C ILE A 228 38.31 -5.60 -29.24
N SER A 229 37.59 -5.53 -30.37
CA SER A 229 37.31 -4.24 -31.02
C SER A 229 36.26 -3.41 -30.24
N ASP A 230 36.22 -2.10 -30.49
CA ASP A 230 35.26 -1.21 -29.83
C ASP A 230 33.82 -1.49 -30.32
N GLU A 231 33.67 -1.87 -31.60
CA GLU A 231 32.42 -2.36 -32.21
C GLU A 231 31.97 -3.68 -31.57
N GLU A 232 32.88 -4.62 -31.35
CA GLU A 232 32.59 -5.88 -30.66
C GLU A 232 32.19 -5.63 -29.20
N CYS A 233 32.81 -4.66 -28.52
CA CYS A 233 32.35 -4.22 -27.19
C CYS A 233 30.91 -3.70 -27.24
N PHE A 234 30.54 -2.89 -28.25
CA PHE A 234 29.16 -2.47 -28.45
C PHE A 234 28.20 -3.65 -28.70
N VAL A 235 28.59 -4.67 -29.50
CA VAL A 235 27.76 -5.88 -29.73
C VAL A 235 27.63 -6.72 -28.46
N LEU A 236 28.71 -6.89 -27.69
CA LEU A 236 28.69 -7.52 -26.37
C LEU A 236 27.83 -6.75 -25.36
N GLY A 237 27.58 -5.45 -25.58
CA GLY A 237 26.81 -4.61 -24.68
C GLY A 237 27.62 -3.97 -23.57
N MET A 238 28.85 -3.56 -23.86
CA MET A 238 29.72 -2.80 -22.96
C MET A 238 30.20 -1.54 -23.70
N GLU A 239 29.90 -0.34 -23.21
CA GLU A 239 30.34 0.89 -23.90
C GLU A 239 31.84 1.13 -23.65
N PRO A 240 32.71 1.09 -24.68
CA PRO A 240 34.17 1.14 -24.48
C PRO A 240 34.66 2.47 -23.88
N ARG A 241 33.85 3.52 -23.94
CA ARG A 241 34.09 4.82 -23.30
C ARG A 241 34.04 4.79 -21.77
N TYR A 242 33.21 3.91 -21.18
CA TYR A 242 32.93 3.89 -19.74
C TYR A 242 33.18 2.53 -19.09
N ALA A 243 33.21 1.44 -19.85
CA ALA A 243 33.23 0.07 -19.32
C ALA A 243 33.94 -0.89 -20.28
N ARG A 244 35.19 -0.58 -20.68
CA ARG A 244 35.98 -1.45 -21.57
C ARG A 244 36.35 -2.77 -20.86
N PRO A 245 36.28 -3.96 -21.51
CA PRO A 245 36.36 -5.24 -20.81
C PRO A 245 37.66 -5.48 -20.03
N GLU A 246 38.80 -4.98 -20.49
CA GLU A 246 40.09 -5.19 -19.85
C GLU A 246 40.27 -4.42 -18.54
N TRP A 247 39.47 -3.36 -18.31
CA TRP A 247 39.43 -2.61 -17.04
C TRP A 247 38.75 -3.41 -15.92
N MET A 248 38.07 -4.51 -16.25
CA MET A 248 37.55 -5.47 -15.25
C MET A 248 38.67 -6.23 -14.51
N ILE A 249 39.90 -6.18 -15.04
CA ILE A 249 41.11 -6.75 -14.43
C ILE A 249 41.86 -5.61 -13.74
N VAL A 250 42.10 -5.76 -12.43
CA VAL A 250 42.80 -4.75 -11.63
C VAL A 250 44.30 -4.84 -11.90
N THR A 251 44.85 -3.83 -12.56
CA THR A 251 46.31 -3.60 -12.69
C THR A 251 46.77 -2.47 -11.76
N VAL A 252 45.88 -1.51 -11.49
CA VAL A 252 46.06 -0.42 -10.54
C VAL A 252 44.90 -0.46 -9.54
N LEU A 253 45.21 -0.51 -8.25
CA LEU A 253 44.21 -0.54 -7.19
C LEU A 253 44.05 0.87 -6.57
N PRO A 254 42.85 1.49 -6.56
CA PRO A 254 42.62 2.76 -5.88
C PRO A 254 42.75 2.60 -4.36
N VAL A 255 43.47 3.52 -3.72
CA VAL A 255 43.54 3.66 -2.27
C VAL A 255 42.56 4.76 -1.85
N PRO A 256 41.46 4.44 -1.15
CA PRO A 256 40.51 5.45 -0.70
C PRO A 256 41.15 6.39 0.34
N PRO A 257 40.71 7.66 0.42
CA PRO A 257 41.28 8.64 1.34
C PRO A 257 40.95 8.35 2.81
N LEU A 258 41.64 9.06 3.72
CA LEU A 258 41.46 8.91 5.18
C LEU A 258 39.99 9.12 5.61
N SER A 259 39.23 9.98 4.93
CA SER A 259 37.80 10.23 5.15
C SER A 259 36.93 8.96 5.07
N VAL A 260 37.36 7.94 4.31
CA VAL A 260 36.64 6.67 4.11
C VAL A 260 37.08 5.58 5.11
N ARG A 261 38.29 5.72 5.66
CA ARG A 261 38.97 4.75 6.54
C ARG A 261 39.64 5.46 7.74
N PRO A 262 38.86 6.20 8.57
CA PRO A 262 39.40 7.10 9.58
C PRO A 262 40.14 6.35 10.69
N ALA A 263 41.25 6.92 11.17
CA ALA A 263 41.96 6.43 12.34
C ALA A 263 41.31 6.98 13.62
N VAL A 264 41.00 6.11 14.58
CA VAL A 264 40.45 6.48 15.89
C VAL A 264 41.60 6.67 16.88
N VAL A 265 41.75 7.88 17.40
CA VAL A 265 42.73 8.19 18.44
C VAL A 265 42.13 7.84 19.80
N MET A 266 42.77 6.93 20.55
CA MET A 266 42.47 6.72 21.97
C MET A 266 43.26 7.73 22.81
N GLN A 267 42.89 7.95 24.09
CA GLN A 267 43.60 8.89 24.95
C GLN A 267 45.10 8.53 25.03
N GLY A 268 45.97 9.40 24.49
CA GLY A 268 47.40 9.17 24.29
C GLY A 268 47.81 9.22 22.81
N SER A 269 49.01 8.74 22.50
CA SER A 269 49.55 8.72 21.13
C SER A 269 49.11 7.50 20.29
N ALA A 270 48.29 6.61 20.87
CA ALA A 270 47.85 5.37 20.22
C ALA A 270 46.72 5.63 19.20
N ARG A 271 47.01 5.37 17.91
CA ARG A 271 46.08 5.52 16.79
C ARG A 271 45.60 4.14 16.31
N ASN A 272 44.34 3.79 16.57
CA ASN A 272 43.72 2.58 16.03
C ASN A 272 43.27 2.82 14.57
N GLN A 273 43.63 1.90 13.68
CA GLN A 273 43.34 2.02 12.24
C GLN A 273 42.04 1.30 11.86
N ASP A 274 41.37 1.79 10.82
CA ASP A 274 40.18 1.15 10.23
C ASP A 274 40.52 -0.21 9.59
N ASP A 275 39.56 -1.15 9.60
CA ASP A 275 39.67 -2.49 8.97
C ASP A 275 40.21 -2.46 7.53
N LEU A 276 39.86 -1.45 6.73
CA LEU A 276 40.35 -1.28 5.36
C LEU A 276 41.82 -0.83 5.34
N THR A 277 42.26 0.03 6.26
CA THR A 277 43.68 0.41 6.37
C THR A 277 44.54 -0.80 6.74
N HIS A 278 44.06 -1.67 7.62
CA HIS A 278 44.71 -2.96 7.88
C HIS A 278 44.78 -3.84 6.63
N LYS A 279 43.67 -3.99 5.90
CA LYS A 279 43.65 -4.83 4.68
C LYS A 279 44.52 -4.28 3.55
N LEU A 280 44.60 -2.95 3.41
CA LEU A 280 45.51 -2.27 2.49
C LEU A 280 46.98 -2.48 2.88
N ALA A 281 47.30 -2.51 4.18
CA ALA A 281 48.66 -2.80 4.65
C ALA A 281 49.09 -4.21 4.25
N ASP A 282 48.20 -5.20 4.34
CA ASP A 282 48.49 -6.55 3.82
C ASP A 282 48.73 -6.54 2.31
N ILE A 283 47.88 -5.83 1.54
CA ILE A 283 47.99 -5.74 0.07
C ILE A 283 49.32 -5.12 -0.34
N VAL A 284 49.72 -3.99 0.27
CA VAL A 284 51.02 -3.36 0.01
C VAL A 284 52.17 -4.30 0.39
N LYS A 285 52.06 -5.00 1.52
CA LYS A 285 53.09 -5.96 1.97
C LYS A 285 53.29 -7.12 0.98
N ILE A 286 52.22 -7.80 0.56
CA ILE A 286 52.33 -8.93 -0.38
C ILE A 286 52.69 -8.46 -1.79
N ASN A 287 52.21 -7.29 -2.22
CA ASN A 287 52.58 -6.72 -3.51
C ASN A 287 54.08 -6.34 -3.58
N ASN A 288 54.63 -5.77 -2.51
CA ASN A 288 56.08 -5.49 -2.39
C ASN A 288 56.92 -6.77 -2.23
N GLN A 289 56.35 -7.85 -1.70
CA GLN A 289 57.00 -9.16 -1.67
C GLN A 289 57.06 -9.74 -3.09
N LEU A 290 55.91 -9.85 -3.77
CA LEU A 290 55.79 -10.31 -5.16
C LEU A 290 56.72 -9.52 -6.11
N ARG A 291 56.70 -8.18 -6.07
CA ARG A 291 57.53 -7.32 -6.94
C ARG A 291 59.03 -7.57 -6.74
N ARG A 292 59.47 -7.82 -5.49
CA ARG A 292 60.87 -8.16 -5.19
C ARG A 292 61.21 -9.60 -5.57
N ASN A 293 60.31 -10.55 -5.34
CA ASN A 293 60.51 -11.95 -5.69
C ASN A 293 60.62 -12.12 -7.22
N GLU A 294 59.77 -11.45 -8.00
CA GLU A 294 59.87 -11.40 -9.46
C GLU A 294 61.17 -10.70 -9.92
N GLN A 295 61.50 -9.53 -9.36
CA GLN A 295 62.73 -8.80 -9.71
C GLN A 295 64.02 -9.57 -9.35
N ASN A 296 63.99 -10.41 -8.31
CA ASN A 296 65.11 -11.25 -7.88
C ASN A 296 65.18 -12.61 -8.63
N GLY A 297 64.26 -12.89 -9.56
CA GLY A 297 64.24 -14.16 -10.30
C GLY A 297 63.81 -15.38 -9.46
N ALA A 298 62.90 -15.18 -8.50
CA ALA A 298 62.37 -16.28 -7.68
C ALA A 298 61.65 -17.35 -8.52
N ALA A 299 61.62 -18.59 -8.01
CA ALA A 299 60.98 -19.71 -8.70
C ALA A 299 59.48 -19.46 -8.97
N ALA A 300 59.01 -19.85 -10.16
CA ALA A 300 57.66 -19.57 -10.63
C ALA A 300 56.53 -20.05 -9.69
N HIS A 301 56.77 -21.12 -8.90
CA HIS A 301 55.84 -21.58 -7.85
C HIS A 301 55.61 -20.51 -6.78
N VAL A 302 56.68 -19.90 -6.26
CA VAL A 302 56.62 -18.85 -5.22
C VAL A 302 55.90 -17.62 -5.76
N ILE A 303 56.18 -17.24 -7.03
CA ILE A 303 55.47 -16.15 -7.71
C ILE A 303 53.97 -16.47 -7.85
N ALA A 304 53.60 -17.71 -8.19
CA ALA A 304 52.20 -18.12 -8.28
C ALA A 304 51.48 -18.12 -6.90
N GLU A 305 52.16 -18.51 -5.83
CA GLU A 305 51.65 -18.44 -4.46
C GLU A 305 51.46 -16.99 -3.98
N ASP A 306 52.45 -16.12 -4.21
CA ASP A 306 52.37 -14.68 -3.91
C ASP A 306 51.24 -14.00 -4.70
N VAL A 307 51.08 -14.32 -6.00
CA VAL A 307 49.97 -13.84 -6.83
C VAL A 307 48.62 -14.32 -6.30
N LYS A 308 48.51 -15.59 -5.92
CA LYS A 308 47.29 -16.18 -5.33
C LYS A 308 46.92 -15.52 -4.00
N LEU A 309 47.91 -15.19 -3.18
CA LEU A 309 47.70 -14.47 -1.93
C LEU A 309 47.32 -12.99 -2.17
N LEU A 310 47.96 -12.29 -3.10
CA LEU A 310 47.55 -10.94 -3.52
C LEU A 310 46.11 -10.93 -4.05
N GLN A 311 45.76 -11.88 -4.93
CA GLN A 311 44.41 -12.07 -5.45
C GLN A 311 43.37 -12.32 -4.34
N PHE A 312 43.73 -13.09 -3.31
CA PHE A 312 42.89 -13.29 -2.13
C PHE A 312 42.72 -12.02 -1.29
N HIS A 313 43.79 -11.25 -1.06
CA HIS A 313 43.72 -10.00 -0.28
C HIS A 313 42.93 -8.91 -1.00
N VAL A 314 43.12 -8.72 -2.30
CA VAL A 314 42.33 -7.77 -3.11
C VAL A 314 40.85 -8.18 -3.15
N ALA A 315 40.54 -9.47 -3.34
CA ALA A 315 39.16 -9.95 -3.32
C ALA A 315 38.47 -9.72 -1.96
N THR A 316 39.12 -10.11 -0.85
CA THR A 316 38.54 -10.00 0.50
C THR A 316 38.47 -8.56 1.05
N MET A 317 39.18 -7.60 0.44
CA MET A 317 38.95 -6.16 0.69
C MET A 317 37.57 -5.69 0.19
N VAL A 318 37.13 -6.24 -0.94
CA VAL A 318 35.84 -5.89 -1.56
C VAL A 318 34.71 -6.76 -0.98
N ASP A 319 34.85 -8.09 -1.01
CA ASP A 319 33.87 -9.07 -0.51
C ASP A 319 34.54 -10.13 0.37
N ASN A 320 34.28 -10.07 1.68
CA ASN A 320 34.82 -10.99 2.68
C ASN A 320 33.86 -12.16 3.01
N GLU A 321 32.74 -12.30 2.28
CA GLU A 321 31.71 -13.34 2.47
C GLU A 321 31.70 -14.38 1.33
N LEU A 322 32.81 -14.50 0.59
CA LEU A 322 32.91 -15.39 -0.57
C LEU A 322 32.77 -16.88 -0.19
N PRO A 323 31.91 -17.65 -0.88
CA PRO A 323 31.72 -19.07 -0.59
C PRO A 323 32.95 -19.90 -1.00
N GLY A 324 33.35 -20.82 -0.12
CA GLY A 324 34.50 -21.72 -0.34
C GLY A 324 35.87 -21.10 -0.10
N LEU A 325 35.95 -19.90 0.51
CA LEU A 325 37.20 -19.23 0.86
C LEU A 325 37.23 -18.90 2.37
N PRO A 326 38.42 -18.87 3.01
CA PRO A 326 38.55 -18.41 4.38
C PRO A 326 38.24 -16.90 4.47
N ARG A 327 37.54 -16.49 5.53
CA ARG A 327 37.29 -15.06 5.81
C ARG A 327 38.58 -14.41 6.30
N ALA A 328 38.91 -13.23 5.78
CA ALA A 328 40.00 -12.41 6.31
C ALA A 328 39.59 -11.83 7.68
N MET A 329 40.40 -12.11 8.71
CA MET A 329 40.14 -11.75 10.10
C MET A 329 41.13 -10.70 10.61
N GLN A 330 40.65 -9.82 11.48
CA GLN A 330 41.48 -8.99 12.35
C GLN A 330 42.18 -9.88 13.39
N LYS A 331 43.24 -9.37 14.06
CA LYS A 331 44.00 -10.11 15.11
C LYS A 331 43.15 -10.71 16.24
N SER A 332 41.91 -10.26 16.42
CA SER A 332 40.94 -10.76 17.41
C SER A 332 40.00 -11.86 16.87
N GLY A 333 40.22 -12.38 15.66
CA GLY A 333 39.32 -13.35 15.00
C GLY A 333 38.05 -12.74 14.40
N ARG A 334 37.71 -11.48 14.73
CA ARG A 334 36.60 -10.77 14.08
C ARG A 334 36.87 -10.63 12.57
N PRO A 335 35.92 -10.97 11.67
CA PRO A 335 36.09 -10.71 10.24
C PRO A 335 36.20 -9.20 9.96
N LEU A 336 37.09 -8.84 9.03
CA LEU A 336 37.27 -7.46 8.55
C LEU A 336 36.02 -7.00 7.76
N LYS A 337 35.53 -5.78 8.04
CA LYS A 337 34.31 -5.23 7.41
C LYS A 337 34.62 -4.65 6.02
N SER A 338 34.43 -5.49 5.00
CA SER A 338 34.72 -5.22 3.59
C SER A 338 33.87 -4.09 2.99
N LEU A 339 34.25 -3.59 1.81
CA LEU A 339 33.49 -2.55 1.11
C LEU A 339 32.03 -2.97 0.84
N LYS A 340 31.79 -4.22 0.38
CA LYS A 340 30.44 -4.78 0.20
C LYS A 340 29.64 -4.80 1.50
N GLN A 341 30.25 -5.19 2.62
CA GLN A 341 29.63 -5.20 3.95
C GLN A 341 29.41 -3.79 4.55
N ARG A 342 30.07 -2.75 4.03
CA ARG A 342 29.79 -1.34 4.37
C ARG A 342 28.57 -0.80 3.62
N LEU A 343 28.27 -1.30 2.43
CA LEU A 343 27.14 -0.83 1.59
C LEU A 343 25.84 -1.63 1.80
N LYS A 344 25.94 -2.97 1.92
CA LYS A 344 24.82 -3.92 2.03
C LYS A 344 24.16 -3.94 3.42
N GLY A 345 22.87 -4.25 3.47
CA GLY A 345 22.14 -4.58 4.71
C GLY A 345 21.31 -3.42 5.30
N LYS A 346 20.76 -3.61 6.51
CA LYS A 346 19.93 -2.59 7.19
C LYS A 346 20.78 -1.43 7.74
N GLU A 347 21.99 -1.73 8.22
CA GLU A 347 22.99 -0.73 8.67
C GLU A 347 23.89 -0.18 7.55
N GLY A 348 23.96 -0.85 6.39
CA GLY A 348 24.89 -0.50 5.31
C GLY A 348 24.52 0.80 4.60
N ARG A 349 25.50 1.60 4.17
CA ARG A 349 25.35 3.03 3.83
C ARG A 349 24.12 3.39 2.99
N VAL A 350 23.82 2.62 1.94
CA VAL A 350 22.69 2.91 1.01
C VAL A 350 21.35 2.77 1.71
N ARG A 351 21.21 1.78 2.60
CA ARG A 351 20.18 1.85 3.65
C ARG A 351 20.69 2.79 4.74
N GLY A 352 21.28 2.29 5.84
CA GLY A 352 21.73 2.93 7.08
C GLY A 352 22.12 4.43 7.15
N ASN A 353 22.42 5.13 6.05
CA ASN A 353 22.73 6.56 6.04
C ASN A 353 22.08 7.38 4.89
N LEU A 354 21.76 6.79 3.73
CA LEU A 354 21.26 7.55 2.56
C LEU A 354 19.74 7.61 2.48
N MET A 355 19.06 6.46 2.46
CA MET A 355 17.58 6.39 2.48
C MET A 355 16.95 6.86 3.81
N GLY A 356 17.78 7.31 4.75
CA GLY A 356 17.40 7.62 6.11
C GLY A 356 18.65 7.72 6.99
N LYS A 357 18.63 8.69 7.90
CA LYS A 357 19.71 9.14 8.78
C LYS A 357 19.11 9.55 10.14
N ARG A 358 19.91 9.61 11.22
CA ARG A 358 19.47 10.38 12.41
C ARG A 358 19.24 11.84 11.99
N VAL A 359 18.25 12.48 12.58
CA VAL A 359 17.92 13.89 12.34
C VAL A 359 18.03 14.69 13.64
N ASP A 360 18.58 15.89 13.52
CA ASP A 360 18.54 16.89 14.59
C ASP A 360 17.15 17.52 14.69
N PHE A 361 16.97 18.50 15.59
CA PHE A 361 15.70 19.21 15.81
C PHE A 361 14.49 18.27 15.98
N SER A 362 14.71 17.18 16.72
CA SER A 362 13.68 16.19 17.07
C SER A 362 13.73 15.80 18.55
N ALA A 363 12.59 15.36 19.07
CA ALA A 363 12.43 14.88 20.44
C ALA A 363 11.46 13.69 20.49
N ARG A 364 11.52 12.92 21.58
CA ARG A 364 10.69 11.74 21.85
C ARG A 364 10.38 11.69 23.35
N THR A 365 9.14 11.35 23.70
CA THR A 365 8.70 11.04 25.07
C THR A 365 7.39 10.26 25.01
N VAL A 366 6.96 9.73 26.15
CA VAL A 366 5.68 9.03 26.34
C VAL A 366 4.51 9.98 26.06
N ILE A 367 3.42 9.47 25.49
CA ILE A 367 2.18 10.23 25.24
C ILE A 367 1.17 10.13 26.39
N THR A 368 0.23 11.06 26.46
CA THR A 368 -0.85 11.12 27.45
C THR A 368 -2.10 11.75 26.81
N PRO A 369 -3.33 11.28 27.11
CA PRO A 369 -4.54 11.93 26.59
C PRO A 369 -4.73 13.32 27.20
N ASP A 370 -5.31 14.23 26.41
CA ASP A 370 -5.82 15.51 26.91
C ASP A 370 -7.07 15.95 26.10
N PRO A 371 -8.29 15.89 26.69
CA PRO A 371 -9.51 16.30 26.00
C PRO A 371 -9.68 17.84 25.90
N ASN A 372 -8.80 18.64 26.51
CA ASN A 372 -8.84 20.11 26.48
C ASN A 372 -7.90 20.71 25.41
N LEU A 373 -7.34 19.87 24.55
CA LEU A 373 -6.61 20.23 23.34
C LEU A 373 -7.54 20.09 22.13
N SER A 374 -7.48 21.03 21.18
CA SER A 374 -8.05 20.78 19.84
C SER A 374 -7.31 19.63 19.13
N ILE A 375 -7.95 18.98 18.15
CA ILE A 375 -7.34 17.83 17.45
C ILE A 375 -5.97 18.12 16.82
N ASP A 376 -5.71 19.38 16.48
CA ASP A 376 -4.47 19.83 15.85
C ASP A 376 -3.42 20.34 16.85
N GLN A 377 -3.66 20.22 18.16
CA GLN A 377 -2.73 20.66 19.20
C GLN A 377 -1.96 19.48 19.81
N VAL A 378 -0.63 19.62 19.86
CA VAL A 378 0.25 18.75 20.64
C VAL A 378 0.77 19.50 21.87
N GLY A 379 0.53 18.94 23.05
CA GLY A 379 1.07 19.44 24.31
C GLY A 379 2.55 19.10 24.43
N VAL A 380 3.43 20.11 24.46
CA VAL A 380 4.88 19.94 24.52
C VAL A 380 5.44 20.31 25.90
N PRO A 381 6.24 19.44 26.54
CA PRO A 381 7.00 19.75 27.75
C PRO A 381 7.88 21.00 27.60
N ARG A 382 7.85 21.90 28.60
CA ARG A 382 8.76 23.07 28.68
C ARG A 382 10.25 22.70 28.55
N SER A 383 10.65 21.52 29.02
CA SER A 383 12.02 20.98 28.89
C SER A 383 12.42 20.65 27.45
N ILE A 384 11.47 20.22 26.62
CA ILE A 384 11.67 19.95 25.20
C ILE A 384 11.68 21.29 24.43
N ALA A 385 10.71 22.16 24.70
CA ALA A 385 10.57 23.45 24.04
C ALA A 385 11.76 24.40 24.25
N ALA A 386 12.36 24.40 25.45
CA ALA A 386 13.56 25.20 25.75
C ALA A 386 14.87 24.63 25.16
N ASN A 387 14.86 23.39 24.63
CA ASN A 387 16.03 22.79 23.97
C ASN A 387 15.94 22.82 22.45
N MET A 388 14.74 22.57 21.89
CA MET A 388 14.47 22.64 20.46
C MET A 388 14.34 24.10 20.01
N THR A 389 15.03 24.48 18.94
CA THR A 389 15.06 25.86 18.44
C THR A 389 14.53 25.99 17.02
N PHE A 390 14.01 27.18 16.71
CA PHE A 390 13.59 27.61 15.39
C PHE A 390 14.43 28.85 14.97
N ALA A 391 15.06 28.80 13.81
CA ALA A 391 15.92 29.87 13.29
C ALA A 391 15.08 30.97 12.61
N GLU A 392 14.62 31.95 13.39
CA GLU A 392 13.80 33.06 12.88
C GLU A 392 14.69 34.21 12.36
N ILE A 393 14.40 34.72 11.16
CA ILE A 393 15.12 35.85 10.55
C ILE A 393 14.65 37.16 11.21
N VAL A 394 15.59 38.06 11.53
CA VAL A 394 15.31 39.40 12.05
C VAL A 394 14.84 40.31 10.90
N THR A 395 13.68 40.91 11.11
CA THR A 395 12.96 41.82 10.21
C THR A 395 12.47 43.04 11.02
N PRO A 396 12.09 44.16 10.38
CA PRO A 396 11.51 45.31 11.08
C PRO A 396 10.29 44.95 11.95
N PHE A 397 9.54 43.91 11.60
CA PHE A 397 8.33 43.48 12.31
C PHE A 397 8.58 42.68 13.60
N ASN A 398 9.72 41.98 13.70
CA ASN A 398 10.00 41.07 14.82
C ASN A 398 11.26 41.43 15.62
N ILE A 399 12.00 42.49 15.23
CA ILE A 399 13.26 42.88 15.87
C ILE A 399 13.13 43.05 17.38
N ASP A 400 12.14 43.80 17.88
CA ASP A 400 11.94 44.01 19.32
C ASP A 400 11.62 42.72 20.08
N ARG A 401 10.76 41.87 19.50
CA ARG A 401 10.38 40.58 20.09
C ARG A 401 11.57 39.62 20.13
N LEU A 402 12.36 39.56 19.07
CA LEU A 402 13.57 38.74 19.04
C LEU A 402 14.65 39.31 19.97
N GLN A 403 14.76 40.63 20.08
CA GLN A 403 15.69 41.32 20.97
C GLN A 403 15.40 41.03 22.45
N GLU A 404 14.12 40.92 22.83
CA GLU A 404 13.68 40.47 24.15
C GLU A 404 13.95 38.97 24.38
N LEU A 405 13.64 38.09 23.41
CA LEU A 405 13.98 36.66 23.53
C LEU A 405 15.49 36.41 23.69
N VAL A 406 16.30 37.21 22.99
CA VAL A 406 17.77 37.24 23.13
C VAL A 406 18.19 37.76 24.52
N ARG A 407 17.57 38.83 25.01
CA ARG A 407 17.81 39.40 26.35
C ARG A 407 17.51 38.39 27.47
N ARG A 408 16.48 37.56 27.31
CA ARG A 408 16.13 36.48 28.24
C ARG A 408 17.05 35.26 28.16
N GLY A 409 17.74 35.08 27.03
CA GLY A 409 18.73 34.02 26.82
C GLY A 409 18.14 32.61 26.91
N ASN A 410 19.01 31.61 27.11
CA ASN A 410 18.61 30.21 27.00
C ASN A 410 17.95 29.65 28.29
N SER A 411 18.21 30.25 29.44
CA SER A 411 17.77 29.72 30.75
C SER A 411 16.31 30.05 31.09
N GLN A 412 15.67 30.93 30.32
CA GLN A 412 14.31 31.41 30.54
C GLN A 412 13.41 30.98 29.36
N TYR A 413 12.14 30.68 29.64
CA TYR A 413 11.13 30.40 28.61
C TYR A 413 10.01 31.46 28.63
N PRO A 414 9.57 31.99 27.48
CA PRO A 414 10.26 31.98 26.18
C PRO A 414 11.64 32.67 26.20
N GLY A 415 12.57 32.18 25.38
CA GLY A 415 13.93 32.70 25.25
C GLY A 415 14.60 32.28 23.94
N ALA A 416 15.94 32.34 23.89
CA ALA A 416 16.74 32.00 22.71
C ALA A 416 18.10 31.38 23.06
N LYS A 417 18.64 30.58 22.13
CA LYS A 417 19.84 29.75 22.33
C LYS A 417 21.06 30.26 21.57
N TYR A 418 20.86 30.72 20.33
CA TYR A 418 21.93 31.28 19.50
C TYR A 418 21.47 32.50 18.70
N ILE A 419 22.42 33.36 18.36
CA ILE A 419 22.31 34.36 17.29
C ILE A 419 23.27 33.95 16.18
N ILE A 420 22.85 34.04 14.92
CA ILE A 420 23.68 33.83 13.74
C ILE A 420 23.72 35.14 12.94
N ARG A 421 24.90 35.72 12.79
CA ARG A 421 25.11 36.93 11.96
C ARG A 421 25.19 36.59 10.48
N ASP A 422 25.15 37.58 9.59
CA ASP A 422 25.17 37.36 8.14
C ASP A 422 26.46 36.70 7.62
N ASN A 423 27.59 36.90 8.31
CA ASN A 423 28.85 36.22 8.04
C ASN A 423 28.88 34.73 8.48
N GLY A 424 27.82 34.24 9.12
CA GLY A 424 27.70 32.88 9.63
C GLY A 424 28.13 32.68 11.09
N ASP A 425 28.65 33.71 11.78
CA ASP A 425 29.09 33.60 13.17
C ASP A 425 27.94 33.25 14.12
N ARG A 426 28.07 32.11 14.81
CA ARG A 426 27.11 31.60 15.81
C ARG A 426 27.52 32.02 17.22
N ILE A 427 26.81 32.98 17.79
CA ILE A 427 26.93 33.42 19.19
C ILE A 427 26.10 32.47 20.08
N ASP A 428 26.69 31.88 21.12
CA ASP A 428 25.98 31.01 22.08
C ASP A 428 25.50 31.81 23.30
N LEU A 429 24.18 31.92 23.46
CA LEU A 429 23.55 32.73 24.52
C LEU A 429 23.67 32.09 25.92
N ARG A 430 24.23 30.89 26.03
CA ARG A 430 24.49 30.23 27.33
C ARG A 430 25.79 30.69 28.00
N PHE A 431 26.74 31.21 27.23
CA PHE A 431 28.10 31.51 27.71
C PHE A 431 28.40 33.02 27.60
N HIS A 432 27.86 33.79 28.55
CA HIS A 432 28.09 35.23 28.74
C HIS A 432 28.43 36.02 27.45
N PRO A 433 27.50 36.11 26.48
CA PRO A 433 27.63 37.07 25.38
C PRO A 433 27.84 38.48 25.96
N LYS A 434 28.74 39.26 25.36
CA LYS A 434 28.92 40.66 25.75
C LYS A 434 27.61 41.41 25.47
N PRO A 435 27.21 42.41 26.27
CA PRO A 435 26.00 43.20 25.97
C PRO A 435 26.00 43.83 24.56
N SER A 436 27.18 44.14 24.01
CA SER A 436 27.36 44.59 22.62
C SER A 436 27.01 43.55 21.57
N ASP A 437 27.23 42.26 21.84
CA ASP A 437 26.98 41.14 20.93
C ASP A 437 25.50 40.69 20.94
N LEU A 438 24.67 41.28 21.81
CA LEU A 438 23.23 41.02 21.91
C LEU A 438 22.39 41.90 20.97
N HIS A 439 22.94 42.99 20.43
CA HIS A 439 22.19 43.90 19.55
C HIS A 439 21.91 43.25 18.20
N LEU A 440 20.63 43.06 17.87
CA LEU A 440 20.22 42.46 16.60
C LEU A 440 20.29 43.46 15.44
N GLN A 441 20.57 42.95 14.24
CA GLN A 441 20.44 43.66 12.97
C GLN A 441 19.47 42.88 12.08
N THR A 442 18.80 43.56 11.15
CA THR A 442 17.98 42.88 10.13
C THR A 442 18.85 41.99 9.24
N GLY A 443 18.33 40.82 8.85
CA GLY A 443 19.10 39.77 8.15
C GLY A 443 19.66 38.67 9.06
N TYR A 444 20.07 39.03 10.29
CA TYR A 444 20.52 38.06 11.30
C TYR A 444 19.44 37.00 11.58
N LYS A 445 19.83 35.85 12.13
CA LYS A 445 18.90 34.79 12.55
C LYS A 445 19.01 34.53 14.04
N VAL A 446 17.88 34.48 14.73
CA VAL A 446 17.80 34.11 16.14
C VAL A 446 17.23 32.71 16.25
N GLU A 447 18.03 31.78 16.78
CA GLU A 447 17.54 30.46 17.18
C GLU A 447 16.80 30.58 18.52
N ARG A 448 15.55 31.05 18.43
CA ARG A 448 14.62 31.11 19.55
C ARG A 448 14.16 29.72 19.96
N HIS A 449 13.69 29.58 21.20
CA HIS A 449 12.97 28.39 21.64
C HIS A 449 11.71 28.15 20.80
N MET A 450 11.25 26.90 20.79
CA MET A 450 9.90 26.55 20.34
C MET A 450 8.86 27.25 21.22
N CYS A 451 7.81 27.79 20.62
CA CYS A 451 6.76 28.57 21.27
C CYS A 451 5.36 28.02 20.92
N ASP A 452 4.35 28.47 21.67
CA ASP A 452 2.94 28.21 21.35
C ASP A 452 2.58 28.66 19.92
N GLY A 453 1.85 27.82 19.19
CA GLY A 453 1.51 28.06 17.78
C GLY A 453 2.64 27.78 16.77
N ASP A 454 3.80 27.29 17.19
CA ASP A 454 4.76 26.69 16.24
C ASP A 454 4.20 25.40 15.63
N ILE A 455 4.59 25.11 14.39
CA ILE A 455 4.11 23.93 13.65
C ILE A 455 5.20 22.87 13.68
N VAL A 456 4.81 21.64 14.03
CA VAL A 456 5.70 20.48 14.18
C VAL A 456 5.08 19.26 13.50
N ILE A 457 5.90 18.37 12.94
CA ILE A 457 5.43 17.08 12.43
C ILE A 457 5.58 16.02 13.53
N PHE A 458 4.49 15.31 13.82
CA PHE A 458 4.40 14.37 14.94
C PHE A 458 4.04 12.97 14.43
N ASN A 459 4.77 11.94 14.89
CA ASN A 459 4.63 10.57 14.40
C ASN A 459 4.71 9.48 15.47
N ARG A 460 4.06 8.35 15.16
CA ARG A 460 4.22 7.08 15.88
C ARG A 460 4.89 6.07 14.96
N GLN A 461 5.81 5.29 15.49
CA GLN A 461 6.48 4.20 14.75
C GLN A 461 5.81 2.87 15.13
N PRO A 462 5.49 1.98 14.17
CA PRO A 462 5.78 2.06 12.74
C PRO A 462 4.85 3.01 11.95
N THR A 463 5.42 3.89 11.11
CA THR A 463 4.67 4.80 10.22
C THR A 463 4.10 4.07 9.00
N LEU A 464 2.97 3.38 9.18
CA LEU A 464 2.38 2.50 8.17
C LEU A 464 1.52 3.22 7.11
N HIS A 465 0.91 4.35 7.45
CA HIS A 465 -0.02 5.07 6.57
C HIS A 465 0.27 6.58 6.51
N LYS A 466 -0.34 7.30 5.56
CA LYS A 466 -0.11 8.74 5.36
C LYS A 466 -0.46 9.56 6.61
N MET A 467 -1.47 9.16 7.38
CA MET A 467 -1.82 9.81 8.66
C MET A 467 -0.97 9.36 9.86
N SER A 468 -0.02 8.43 9.72
CA SER A 468 0.91 8.10 10.81
C SER A 468 1.97 9.19 11.04
N MET A 469 2.03 10.22 10.19
CA MET A 469 2.76 11.47 10.41
C MET A 469 1.86 12.67 10.05
N MET A 470 1.59 13.56 11.00
CA MET A 470 0.72 14.72 10.77
C MET A 470 1.29 15.98 11.42
N GLY A 471 0.95 17.13 10.85
CA GLY A 471 1.31 18.45 11.38
C GLY A 471 0.40 18.84 12.55
N HIS A 472 1.00 19.30 13.64
CA HIS A 472 0.32 19.84 14.82
C HIS A 472 0.83 21.25 15.13
N ARG A 473 -0.01 22.08 15.75
CA ARG A 473 0.38 23.28 16.48
C ARG A 473 0.87 22.89 17.88
N VAL A 474 1.98 23.45 18.28
CA VAL A 474 2.55 23.34 19.62
C VAL A 474 1.69 24.11 20.62
N ARG A 475 1.41 23.49 21.78
CA ARG A 475 0.94 24.17 22.99
C ARG A 475 1.86 23.76 24.14
N ILE A 476 2.52 24.70 24.80
CA ILE A 476 3.57 24.38 25.78
C ILE A 476 2.97 24.25 27.17
N LEU A 477 3.16 23.07 27.76
CA LEU A 477 2.50 22.64 28.98
C LEU A 477 3.53 22.19 30.04
N PRO A 478 3.12 22.15 31.33
CA PRO A 478 3.90 21.51 32.38
C PRO A 478 4.05 19.99 32.18
N TRP A 479 4.91 19.39 33.02
CA TRP A 479 5.28 17.97 33.04
C TRP A 479 6.09 17.51 31.80
N SER A 480 6.33 16.21 31.67
CA SER A 480 7.35 15.61 30.79
C SER A 480 6.83 14.74 29.64
N THR A 481 5.51 14.51 29.55
CA THR A 481 4.88 13.74 28.47
C THR A 481 4.36 14.63 27.34
N PHE A 482 4.25 14.09 26.13
CA PHE A 482 3.50 14.73 25.05
C PHE A 482 2.00 14.53 25.30
N ARG A 483 1.17 15.56 25.06
CA ARG A 483 -0.29 15.43 25.13
C ARG A 483 -0.94 15.53 23.76
N LEU A 484 -1.99 14.74 23.54
CA LEU A 484 -2.75 14.77 22.29
C LEU A 484 -4.24 14.51 22.53
N ASN A 485 -5.08 15.04 21.64
CA ASN A 485 -6.52 14.87 21.64
C ASN A 485 -6.93 13.41 21.31
N LEU A 486 -7.93 12.87 22.01
CA LEU A 486 -8.31 11.46 21.92
C LEU A 486 -8.77 11.02 20.52
N SER A 487 -9.38 11.89 19.69
CA SER A 487 -9.79 11.54 18.33
C SER A 487 -8.62 11.30 17.36
N VAL A 488 -7.40 11.70 17.74
CA VAL A 488 -6.17 11.52 16.95
C VAL A 488 -5.43 10.22 17.31
N THR A 489 -5.89 9.48 18.34
CA THR A 489 -5.34 8.16 18.68
C THR A 489 -5.47 7.16 17.53
N THR A 490 -6.64 7.13 16.87
CA THR A 490 -6.97 6.22 15.76
C THR A 490 -5.97 6.27 14.59
N PRO A 491 -5.65 7.41 13.94
CA PRO A 491 -4.68 7.45 12.85
C PRO A 491 -3.23 7.13 13.25
N TYR A 492 -2.87 7.25 14.53
CA TYR A 492 -1.57 6.80 15.07
C TYR A 492 -1.60 5.34 15.56
N ASN A 493 -2.79 4.72 15.64
CA ASN A 493 -3.08 3.42 16.26
C ASN A 493 -2.57 3.31 17.72
N ALA A 494 -2.67 4.42 18.47
CA ALA A 494 -2.08 4.61 19.80
C ALA A 494 -3.10 4.42 20.94
N ASP A 495 -2.67 3.94 22.11
CA ASP A 495 -3.58 3.61 23.23
C ASP A 495 -3.14 4.13 24.62
N PHE A 496 -1.96 4.75 24.71
CA PHE A 496 -1.38 5.33 25.94
C PHE A 496 -0.92 4.31 27.01
N ASP A 497 -0.63 3.06 26.65
CA ASP A 497 -0.12 2.03 27.59
C ASP A 497 1.30 2.27 28.16
N GLY A 498 2.03 3.21 27.56
CA GLY A 498 3.49 3.33 27.64
C GLY A 498 4.09 3.84 26.31
N ASP A 499 3.32 3.75 25.24
CA ASP A 499 3.50 4.38 23.93
C ASP A 499 4.37 5.67 23.90
N GLU A 500 5.37 5.67 23.01
CA GLU A 500 6.26 6.82 22.75
C GLU A 500 6.11 7.33 21.31
N MET A 501 6.03 8.66 21.15
CA MET A 501 5.95 9.32 19.85
C MET A 501 7.10 10.31 19.63
N ASN A 502 7.45 10.56 18.37
CA ASN A 502 8.53 11.48 18.00
C ASN A 502 7.96 12.75 17.36
N LEU A 503 8.59 13.88 17.67
CA LEU A 503 8.24 15.23 17.24
C LEU A 503 9.46 15.81 16.51
N HIS A 504 9.26 16.36 15.31
CA HIS A 504 10.30 17.05 14.54
C HIS A 504 9.88 18.49 14.24
N LEU A 505 10.79 19.45 14.45
CA LEU A 505 10.53 20.89 14.26
C LEU A 505 11.10 21.36 12.90
N PRO A 506 10.26 21.74 11.91
CA PRO A 506 10.73 22.32 10.66
C PRO A 506 11.59 23.57 10.89
N GLN A 507 12.71 23.67 10.18
CA GLN A 507 13.71 24.73 10.38
C GLN A 507 13.62 25.87 9.36
N SER A 508 12.94 25.67 8.23
CA SER A 508 12.66 26.71 7.24
C SER A 508 11.19 27.15 7.29
N LEU A 509 10.93 28.42 6.95
CA LEU A 509 9.57 28.93 6.79
C LEU A 509 8.83 28.24 5.64
N GLU A 510 9.55 27.88 4.57
CA GLU A 510 9.08 27.05 3.45
C GLU A 510 8.47 25.73 3.97
N THR A 511 9.27 24.88 4.64
CA THR A 511 8.80 23.59 5.15
C THR A 511 7.78 23.73 6.29
N ARG A 512 7.78 24.85 7.03
CA ARG A 512 6.71 25.18 7.99
C ARG A 512 5.37 25.34 7.27
N ALA A 513 5.31 26.15 6.21
CA ALA A 513 4.10 26.34 5.40
C ALA A 513 3.71 25.06 4.66
N GLU A 514 4.69 24.28 4.20
CA GLU A 514 4.49 22.99 3.53
C GLU A 514 3.79 21.96 4.44
N ILE A 515 4.18 21.86 5.72
CA ILE A 515 3.49 21.03 6.72
C ILE A 515 2.10 21.60 7.06
N GLN A 516 1.95 22.93 7.08
CA GLN A 516 0.66 23.61 7.36
C GLN A 516 -0.39 23.31 6.27
N GLU A 517 -0.01 23.47 4.99
CA GLU A 517 -0.96 23.38 3.88
C GLU A 517 -1.10 22.00 3.26
N LEU A 518 -0.23 21.04 3.62
CA LEU A 518 -0.32 19.66 3.14
C LEU A 518 -0.64 18.65 4.26
N ALA A 519 0.10 18.66 5.37
CA ALA A 519 0.12 17.54 6.34
C ALA A 519 -0.62 17.79 7.68
N MET A 520 -1.18 18.98 7.89
CA MET A 520 -1.85 19.42 9.13
C MET A 520 -3.06 18.53 9.50
N VAL A 521 -3.18 18.11 10.78
CA VAL A 521 -4.22 17.16 11.25
C VAL A 521 -5.63 17.36 10.68
N PRO A 522 -6.27 18.55 10.76
CA PRO A 522 -7.61 18.78 10.20
C PRO A 522 -7.72 18.48 8.70
N ARG A 523 -6.65 18.75 7.94
CA ARG A 523 -6.55 18.45 6.50
C ARG A 523 -6.34 16.95 6.21
N MET A 524 -6.14 16.15 7.27
CA MET A 524 -5.96 14.69 7.25
C MET A 524 -7.14 13.94 7.91
N ILE A 525 -8.28 14.61 8.17
CA ILE A 525 -9.48 13.97 8.76
C ILE A 525 -10.02 12.86 7.85
N VAL A 526 -10.10 13.08 6.53
CA VAL A 526 -10.59 12.11 5.54
C VAL A 526 -9.42 11.41 4.86
N THR A 527 -9.49 10.07 4.76
CA THR A 527 -8.43 9.27 4.14
C THR A 527 -8.78 8.84 2.71
N PRO A 528 -7.88 9.07 1.73
CA PRO A 528 -8.09 8.60 0.36
C PRO A 528 -7.93 7.08 0.23
N GLN A 529 -7.40 6.39 1.25
CA GLN A 529 -7.33 4.92 1.32
C GLN A 529 -8.70 4.27 1.11
N SER A 530 -9.73 4.86 1.72
CA SER A 530 -11.05 4.24 1.85
C SER A 530 -12.16 5.30 2.02
N ASN A 531 -12.02 6.46 1.34
CA ASN A 531 -13.02 7.54 1.18
C ASN A 531 -13.95 7.81 2.38
N ARG A 532 -13.36 7.91 3.58
CA ARG A 532 -14.07 8.06 4.86
C ARG A 532 -13.20 8.79 5.89
N PRO A 533 -13.76 9.31 7.00
CA PRO A 533 -12.94 9.90 8.04
C PRO A 533 -12.14 8.82 8.79
N VAL A 534 -10.83 9.06 8.99
CA VAL A 534 -9.93 8.19 9.77
C VAL A 534 -9.94 8.54 11.27
N MET A 535 -10.30 9.78 11.59
CA MET A 535 -10.61 10.25 12.94
C MET A 535 -12.11 10.09 13.21
N GLY A 536 -12.50 10.07 14.49
CA GLY A 536 -13.90 9.99 14.91
C GLY A 536 -14.03 10.24 16.40
N ILE A 537 -15.25 10.34 16.91
CA ILE A 537 -15.49 10.34 18.36
C ILE A 537 -15.33 8.90 18.87
N VAL A 538 -14.56 8.72 19.95
CA VAL A 538 -14.09 7.42 20.45
C VAL A 538 -14.19 7.35 21.98
N GLN A 539 -14.04 6.14 22.54
CA GLN A 539 -14.00 5.86 23.99
C GLN A 539 -15.15 6.55 24.76
N ASP A 540 -14.85 7.14 25.92
CA ASP A 540 -15.80 7.73 26.87
C ASP A 540 -16.74 8.74 26.20
N THR A 541 -16.21 9.65 25.38
CA THR A 541 -17.01 10.66 24.67
C THR A 541 -18.05 10.00 23.75
N LEU A 542 -17.75 8.86 23.10
CA LEU A 542 -18.71 8.18 22.24
C LEU A 542 -19.83 7.50 23.03
N THR A 543 -19.51 6.88 24.17
CA THR A 543 -20.52 6.28 25.06
C THR A 543 -21.36 7.36 25.75
N ALA A 544 -20.73 8.46 26.17
CA ALA A 544 -21.42 9.61 26.73
C ALA A 544 -22.34 10.29 25.71
N VAL A 545 -21.93 10.49 24.45
CA VAL A 545 -22.85 10.96 23.40
C VAL A 545 -24.07 10.03 23.26
N ARG A 546 -23.89 8.70 23.30
CA ARG A 546 -25.01 7.76 23.24
C ARG A 546 -25.99 7.99 24.40
N LYS A 547 -25.48 8.16 25.63
CA LYS A 547 -26.32 8.44 26.80
C LYS A 547 -27.01 9.81 26.65
N PHE A 548 -26.26 10.86 26.33
CA PHE A 548 -26.72 12.26 26.20
C PHE A 548 -27.81 12.43 25.15
N THR A 549 -27.68 11.78 23.99
CA THR A 549 -28.58 11.96 22.85
C THR A 549 -29.81 11.05 22.87
N LYS A 550 -30.12 10.40 23.99
CA LYS A 550 -31.41 9.71 24.19
C LYS A 550 -32.60 10.69 24.24
N ARG A 551 -33.82 10.15 24.31
CA ARG A 551 -35.08 10.89 24.42
C ARG A 551 -35.42 11.30 25.87
N ASP A 552 -34.87 10.61 26.85
CA ASP A 552 -35.12 10.76 28.29
C ASP A 552 -34.12 11.68 29.02
N VAL A 553 -33.06 12.16 28.35
CA VAL A 553 -32.11 13.11 28.93
C VAL A 553 -32.64 14.54 28.86
N PHE A 554 -32.99 15.06 30.04
CA PHE A 554 -33.34 16.46 30.28
C PHE A 554 -32.25 17.14 31.12
N LEU A 555 -32.04 18.43 30.86
CA LEU A 555 -31.00 19.25 31.49
C LEU A 555 -31.61 20.48 32.15
N GLU A 556 -31.14 20.80 33.35
CA GLU A 556 -31.51 21.99 34.09
C GLU A 556 -30.80 23.24 33.56
N ARG A 557 -31.39 24.42 33.80
CA ARG A 557 -30.82 25.70 33.37
C ARG A 557 -29.36 25.91 33.82
N GLY A 558 -29.01 25.48 35.04
CA GLY A 558 -27.64 25.61 35.56
C GLY A 558 -26.63 24.77 34.77
N GLU A 559 -27.00 23.53 34.47
CA GLU A 559 -26.20 22.60 33.67
C GLU A 559 -26.05 23.09 32.24
N VAL A 560 -27.15 23.54 31.61
CA VAL A 560 -27.14 24.12 30.26
C VAL A 560 -26.19 25.32 30.16
N MET A 561 -26.26 26.27 31.10
CA MET A 561 -25.35 27.43 31.09
C MET A 561 -23.89 27.04 31.30
N ASN A 562 -23.61 25.98 32.07
CA ASN A 562 -22.25 25.43 32.22
C ASN A 562 -21.77 24.76 30.92
N LEU A 563 -22.60 23.92 30.29
CA LEU A 563 -22.26 23.22 29.04
C LEU A 563 -22.03 24.20 27.87
N LEU A 564 -22.83 25.26 27.75
CA LEU A 564 -22.66 26.30 26.74
C LEU A 564 -21.33 27.06 26.88
N MET A 565 -20.77 27.16 28.10
CA MET A 565 -19.47 27.80 28.35
C MET A 565 -18.29 27.04 27.72
N PHE A 566 -18.46 25.74 27.40
CA PHE A 566 -17.43 24.90 26.79
C PHE A 566 -17.44 24.91 25.25
N LEU A 567 -18.37 25.63 24.61
CA LEU A 567 -18.47 25.76 23.17
C LEU A 567 -17.66 26.96 22.65
N SER A 568 -16.60 26.68 21.89
CA SER A 568 -15.75 27.75 21.31
C SER A 568 -16.40 28.49 20.14
N THR A 569 -17.57 28.03 19.67
CA THR A 569 -18.32 28.59 18.53
C THR A 569 -19.74 29.02 18.92
N TRP A 570 -20.02 29.18 20.21
CA TRP A 570 -21.32 29.64 20.68
C TRP A 570 -21.53 31.13 20.38
N ASP A 571 -22.75 31.48 19.94
CA ASP A 571 -23.14 32.83 19.52
C ASP A 571 -23.59 33.73 20.68
N GLY A 572 -23.53 33.22 21.92
CA GLY A 572 -24.00 33.89 23.14
C GLY A 572 -25.50 33.74 23.42
N LYS A 573 -26.28 33.05 22.56
CA LYS A 573 -27.73 32.89 22.74
C LYS A 573 -28.06 31.55 23.41
N VAL A 574 -28.74 31.60 24.55
CA VAL A 574 -29.30 30.38 25.17
C VAL A 574 -30.53 29.96 24.36
N PRO A 575 -30.62 28.70 23.89
CA PRO A 575 -31.75 28.26 23.07
C PRO A 575 -33.05 28.22 23.89
N GLN A 576 -34.19 28.31 23.21
CA GLN A 576 -35.51 28.17 23.85
C GLN A 576 -35.68 26.73 24.39
N PRO A 577 -35.98 26.52 25.68
CA PRO A 577 -36.10 25.17 26.25
C PRO A 577 -37.19 24.35 25.56
N ALA A 578 -36.92 23.07 25.28
CA ALA A 578 -37.88 22.12 24.75
C ALA A 578 -39.14 21.95 25.64
N ILE A 579 -39.00 22.11 26.96
CA ILE A 579 -40.12 22.14 27.92
C ILE A 579 -40.10 23.47 28.67
N LEU A 580 -41.15 24.28 28.54
CA LEU A 580 -41.28 25.58 29.22
C LEU A 580 -41.92 25.47 30.62
N LYS A 581 -42.78 24.45 30.83
CA LYS A 581 -43.57 24.23 32.04
C LYS A 581 -43.64 22.73 32.35
N PRO A 582 -43.63 22.28 33.62
CA PRO A 582 -43.71 23.08 34.85
C PRO A 582 -42.43 23.84 35.20
N ARG A 583 -41.27 23.40 34.69
CA ARG A 583 -39.98 24.09 34.81
C ARG A 583 -39.25 24.10 33.45
N PRO A 584 -38.39 25.08 33.17
CA PRO A 584 -37.55 25.08 31.97
C PRO A 584 -36.60 23.88 31.94
N LEU A 585 -36.74 23.01 30.92
CA LEU A 585 -35.83 21.90 30.65
C LEU A 585 -35.46 21.88 29.16
N TRP A 586 -34.18 21.64 28.91
CA TRP A 586 -33.61 21.40 27.58
C TRP A 586 -33.38 19.90 27.41
N THR A 587 -33.32 19.38 26.18
CA THR A 587 -32.90 17.99 25.93
C THR A 587 -31.43 17.90 25.60
N GLY A 588 -30.80 16.74 25.84
CA GLY A 588 -29.43 16.50 25.38
C GLY A 588 -29.25 16.65 23.87
N LYS A 589 -30.26 16.23 23.07
CA LYS A 589 -30.29 16.51 21.61
C LYS A 589 -30.24 18.00 21.30
N GLN A 590 -31.06 18.81 21.98
CA GLN A 590 -31.15 20.24 21.74
C GLN A 590 -29.83 20.96 22.03
N ILE A 591 -29.11 20.56 23.08
CA ILE A 591 -27.76 21.09 23.34
C ILE A 591 -26.75 20.52 22.34
N PHE A 592 -26.91 19.28 21.88
CA PHE A 592 -26.08 18.71 20.81
C PHE A 592 -26.23 19.47 19.47
N SER A 593 -27.43 19.97 19.14
CA SER A 593 -27.66 20.81 17.94
C SER A 593 -26.76 22.05 17.91
N LEU A 594 -26.51 22.69 19.07
CA LEU A 594 -25.61 23.86 19.15
C LEU A 594 -24.11 23.50 18.98
N ILE A 595 -23.77 22.21 18.96
CA ILE A 595 -22.43 21.69 18.66
C ILE A 595 -22.25 21.54 17.14
N ILE A 596 -23.31 21.20 16.40
CA ILE A 596 -23.28 20.94 14.96
C ILE A 596 -23.12 22.27 14.20
N PRO A 597 -22.13 22.39 13.30
CA PRO A 597 -21.87 23.64 12.62
C PRO A 597 -22.75 23.85 11.37
N GLY A 598 -23.20 25.10 11.17
CA GLY A 598 -23.83 25.53 9.93
C GLY A 598 -25.17 24.86 9.64
N HIS A 599 -25.39 24.50 8.38
CA HIS A 599 -26.70 24.06 7.84
C HIS A 599 -26.72 22.57 7.47
N ILE A 600 -25.85 21.77 8.09
CA ILE A 600 -25.63 20.35 7.75
C ILE A 600 -26.92 19.55 7.74
N ASN A 601 -27.11 18.74 6.70
CA ASN A 601 -28.21 17.78 6.56
C ASN A 601 -27.68 16.34 6.50
N CYS A 602 -28.23 15.44 7.32
CA CYS A 602 -27.77 14.05 7.46
C CYS A 602 -28.89 13.09 7.88
N ILE A 603 -29.02 11.94 7.20
CA ILE A 603 -29.90 10.83 7.62
C ILE A 603 -29.06 9.58 7.84
N ARG A 604 -29.15 8.97 9.02
CA ARG A 604 -28.43 7.75 9.44
C ARG A 604 -29.30 6.85 10.31
N THR A 605 -28.81 5.66 10.62
CA THR A 605 -29.48 4.69 11.50
C THR A 605 -28.57 4.31 12.67
N HIS A 606 -29.18 4.08 13.84
CA HIS A 606 -28.49 3.67 15.05
C HIS A 606 -27.98 2.21 14.96
N SER A 607 -27.11 1.80 15.88
CA SER A 607 -26.60 0.42 15.99
C SER A 607 -27.68 -0.65 16.17
N THR A 608 -28.89 -0.25 16.60
CA THR A 608 -30.05 -1.12 16.88
C THR A 608 -31.35 -0.60 16.27
N HIS A 609 -31.28 0.13 15.15
CA HIS A 609 -32.46 0.30 14.29
C HIS A 609 -32.84 -1.08 13.75
N PRO A 610 -34.09 -1.55 13.93
CA PRO A 610 -34.56 -2.79 13.35
C PRO A 610 -35.10 -2.52 11.94
N ASP A 611 -34.85 -3.44 11.02
CA ASP A 611 -34.96 -3.17 9.59
C ASP A 611 -36.43 -3.08 9.12
N ASP A 612 -37.35 -3.69 9.86
CA ASP A 612 -38.81 -3.57 9.71
C ASP A 612 -39.36 -2.16 10.03
N GLU A 613 -38.62 -1.35 10.79
CA GLU A 613 -39.00 0.04 11.08
C GLU A 613 -38.97 0.90 9.80
N ASP A 614 -38.11 0.58 8.84
CA ASP A 614 -37.94 1.35 7.61
C ASP A 614 -38.94 0.96 6.50
N SER A 615 -39.57 -0.21 6.58
CA SER A 615 -40.71 -0.61 5.74
C SER A 615 -42.08 -0.35 6.40
N GLY A 616 -42.13 -0.37 7.74
CA GLY A 616 -43.32 -0.20 8.54
C GLY A 616 -43.83 1.26 8.70
N PRO A 617 -44.98 1.45 9.38
CA PRO A 617 -45.66 2.75 9.47
C PRO A 617 -44.91 3.81 10.29
N TYR A 618 -43.96 3.42 11.13
CA TYR A 618 -43.25 4.32 12.05
C TYR A 618 -41.92 4.86 11.49
N LYS A 619 -41.61 4.62 10.21
CA LYS A 619 -40.41 5.03 9.45
C LYS A 619 -39.86 6.44 9.75
N HIS A 620 -40.75 7.41 9.98
CA HIS A 620 -40.38 8.82 10.23
C HIS A 620 -40.58 9.28 11.68
N ILE A 621 -41.01 8.39 12.58
CA ILE A 621 -41.25 8.65 14.00
C ILE A 621 -40.73 7.44 14.81
N SER A 622 -39.43 7.19 14.68
CA SER A 622 -38.75 6.00 15.18
C SER A 622 -39.08 5.70 16.66
N PRO A 623 -39.76 4.60 17.00
CA PRO A 623 -40.22 4.35 18.36
C PRO A 623 -39.03 4.19 19.31
N GLY A 624 -38.02 3.42 18.90
CA GLY A 624 -36.76 3.20 19.63
C GLY A 624 -35.75 4.36 19.56
N ASP A 625 -36.12 5.51 18.99
CA ASP A 625 -35.22 6.67 18.82
C ASP A 625 -33.96 6.32 18.00
N THR A 626 -34.19 5.57 16.93
CA THR A 626 -33.21 4.77 16.17
C THR A 626 -32.82 5.40 14.84
N LYS A 627 -33.69 6.22 14.24
CA LYS A 627 -33.40 6.93 13.00
C LYS A 627 -32.83 8.31 13.31
N VAL A 628 -31.57 8.53 12.95
CA VAL A 628 -30.86 9.80 13.17
C VAL A 628 -31.15 10.74 12.01
N VAL A 629 -31.76 11.88 12.31
CA VAL A 629 -32.00 12.96 11.34
C VAL A 629 -31.44 14.26 11.90
N VAL A 630 -30.43 14.78 11.21
CA VAL A 630 -29.96 16.16 11.37
C VAL A 630 -30.45 16.95 10.17
N GLU A 631 -31.10 18.07 10.41
CA GLU A 631 -31.63 18.96 9.38
C GLU A 631 -31.30 20.41 9.72
N ASN A 632 -30.73 21.15 8.77
CA ASN A 632 -30.34 22.55 8.93
C ASN A 632 -29.41 22.80 10.15
N GLY A 633 -28.57 21.83 10.50
CA GLY A 633 -27.73 21.81 11.70
C GLY A 633 -28.42 21.27 12.98
N GLU A 634 -29.74 21.09 13.01
CA GLU A 634 -30.48 20.65 14.20
C GLU A 634 -30.69 19.13 14.24
N LEU A 635 -30.37 18.48 15.38
CA LEU A 635 -30.64 17.07 15.63
C LEU A 635 -32.10 16.87 16.06
N ILE A 636 -32.99 16.67 15.08
CA ILE A 636 -34.44 16.48 15.31
C ILE A 636 -34.72 15.19 16.09
N MET A 637 -34.10 14.08 15.68
CA MET A 637 -34.42 12.74 16.22
C MET A 637 -33.24 11.77 16.10
N GLY A 638 -33.29 10.70 16.91
CA GLY A 638 -32.34 9.59 16.87
C GLY A 638 -31.15 9.71 17.83
N ILE A 639 -30.69 8.56 18.33
CA ILE A 639 -29.54 8.43 19.22
C ILE A 639 -28.24 8.34 18.41
N LEU A 640 -27.27 9.20 18.72
CA LEU A 640 -25.96 9.19 18.07
C LEU A 640 -25.07 8.06 18.59
N CYS A 641 -24.32 7.42 17.68
CA CYS A 641 -23.42 6.30 17.96
C CYS A 641 -22.27 6.25 16.93
N LYS A 642 -21.48 5.16 16.92
CA LYS A 642 -20.41 4.92 15.95
C LYS A 642 -20.85 5.07 14.48
N LYS A 643 -22.08 4.68 14.12
CA LYS A 643 -22.64 4.85 12.75
C LYS A 643 -22.87 6.31 12.33
N SER A 644 -22.83 7.25 13.29
CA SER A 644 -23.12 8.68 13.12
C SER A 644 -21.90 9.58 13.36
N LEU A 645 -21.07 9.30 14.38
CA LEU A 645 -19.89 10.11 14.77
C LEU A 645 -18.55 9.36 14.71
N GLY A 646 -18.54 8.08 14.34
CA GLY A 646 -17.34 7.29 14.15
C GLY A 646 -16.75 7.42 12.74
N THR A 647 -15.72 6.62 12.48
CA THR A 647 -14.93 6.58 11.24
C THR A 647 -15.65 5.99 10.01
N SER A 648 -16.98 6.09 9.93
CA SER A 648 -17.77 5.52 8.83
C SER A 648 -18.00 6.52 7.69
N ALA A 649 -18.04 6.04 6.45
CA ALA A 649 -18.50 6.84 5.32
C ALA A 649 -19.95 7.35 5.57
N GLY A 650 -20.24 8.56 5.11
CA GLY A 650 -21.54 9.22 5.34
C GLY A 650 -21.85 9.55 6.81
N SER A 651 -20.88 9.48 7.72
CA SER A 651 -21.04 10.00 9.09
C SER A 651 -21.23 11.53 9.09
N LEU A 652 -21.77 12.06 10.18
CA LEU A 652 -21.93 13.50 10.38
C LEU A 652 -20.57 14.24 10.35
N VAL A 653 -19.52 13.56 10.82
CA VAL A 653 -18.11 13.99 10.69
C VAL A 653 -17.67 14.09 9.22
N HIS A 654 -18.02 13.11 8.38
CA HIS A 654 -17.69 13.12 6.94
C HIS A 654 -18.39 14.28 6.23
N ILE A 655 -19.68 14.48 6.52
CA ILE A 655 -20.49 15.54 5.93
C ILE A 655 -19.97 16.92 6.38
N SER A 656 -19.66 17.12 7.67
CA SER A 656 -19.03 18.36 8.16
C SER A 656 -17.76 18.71 7.37
N TYR A 657 -16.89 17.73 7.12
CA TYR A 657 -15.65 17.96 6.36
C TYR A 657 -15.93 18.35 4.90
N LEU A 658 -16.85 17.65 4.23
CA LEU A 658 -17.20 17.85 2.82
C LEU A 658 -18.19 19.00 2.56
N GLU A 659 -18.72 19.64 3.60
CA GLU A 659 -19.71 20.73 3.49
C GLU A 659 -19.20 22.03 4.10
N MET A 660 -18.66 21.97 5.33
CA MET A 660 -18.16 23.13 6.09
C MET A 660 -16.63 23.27 6.05
N GLY A 661 -15.92 22.27 5.53
CA GLY A 661 -14.47 22.25 5.46
C GLY A 661 -13.77 21.81 6.75
N HIS A 662 -12.44 21.77 6.67
CA HIS A 662 -11.57 21.13 7.66
C HIS A 662 -11.44 21.91 8.98
N ASP A 663 -11.39 23.25 8.96
CA ASP A 663 -11.22 24.06 10.18
C ASP A 663 -12.50 24.12 11.04
N ILE A 664 -13.67 24.21 10.40
CA ILE A 664 -14.95 24.12 11.12
C ILE A 664 -15.11 22.72 11.71
N THR A 665 -14.71 21.67 10.97
CA THR A 665 -14.75 20.29 11.47
C THR A 665 -13.73 20.05 12.60
N ARG A 666 -12.57 20.73 12.60
CA ARG A 666 -11.61 20.76 13.73
C ARG A 666 -12.27 21.26 15.02
N LEU A 667 -13.05 22.34 14.93
CA LEU A 667 -13.80 22.89 16.05
C LEU A 667 -14.94 21.97 16.48
N PHE A 668 -15.66 21.34 15.53
CA PHE A 668 -16.72 20.37 15.81
C PHE A 668 -16.22 19.21 16.70
N TYR A 669 -15.07 18.59 16.39
CA TYR A 669 -14.43 17.60 17.27
C TYR A 669 -14.15 18.14 18.68
N SER A 670 -13.57 19.33 18.76
CA SER A 670 -13.19 19.97 20.02
C SER A 670 -14.42 20.25 20.89
N ASN A 671 -15.47 20.80 20.29
CA ASN A 671 -16.73 21.16 20.93
C ASN A 671 -17.52 19.92 21.41
N ILE A 672 -17.58 18.83 20.62
CA ILE A 672 -18.20 17.57 21.08
C ILE A 672 -17.47 17.08 22.33
N GLN A 673 -16.14 16.99 22.30
CA GLN A 673 -15.37 16.47 23.42
C GLN A 673 -15.48 17.34 24.67
N THR A 674 -15.35 18.67 24.55
CA THR A 674 -15.42 19.56 25.71
C THR A 674 -16.80 19.54 26.36
N VAL A 675 -17.89 19.67 25.59
CA VAL A 675 -19.26 19.64 26.13
C VAL A 675 -19.58 18.28 26.73
N ILE A 676 -19.36 17.19 25.99
CA ILE A 676 -19.81 15.86 26.40
C ILE A 676 -18.98 15.31 27.56
N ASN A 677 -17.67 15.58 27.63
CA ASN A 677 -16.86 15.13 28.77
C ASN A 677 -17.20 15.93 30.05
N ASN A 678 -17.59 17.20 29.94
CA ASN A 678 -18.10 17.97 31.08
C ASN A 678 -19.52 17.56 31.49
N TRP A 679 -20.36 17.06 30.57
CA TRP A 679 -21.61 16.40 30.95
C TRP A 679 -21.39 15.02 31.58
N LEU A 680 -20.42 14.23 31.08
CA LEU A 680 -20.08 12.93 31.66
C LEU A 680 -19.55 13.04 33.10
N LEU A 681 -18.95 14.17 33.48
CA LEU A 681 -18.60 14.50 34.86
C LEU A 681 -19.81 14.70 35.79
N ILE A 682 -21.01 14.92 35.24
CA ILE A 682 -22.29 15.00 35.98
C ILE A 682 -22.98 13.63 35.98
N GLU A 683 -23.12 13.02 34.80
CA GLU A 683 -23.87 11.77 34.58
C GLU A 683 -23.14 10.51 35.06
N GLY A 684 -21.81 10.46 34.90
CA GLY A 684 -20.98 9.29 35.17
C GLY A 684 -21.14 8.11 34.20
N HIS A 685 -20.13 7.24 34.18
CA HIS A 685 -20.18 5.91 33.59
C HIS A 685 -19.17 5.02 34.32
N THR A 686 -19.44 3.71 34.34
CA THR A 686 -18.64 2.72 35.06
C THR A 686 -18.81 1.35 34.37
N ILE A 687 -18.14 0.31 34.87
CA ILE A 687 -18.42 -1.08 34.53
C ILE A 687 -18.14 -1.95 35.75
N GLY A 688 -19.03 -2.88 36.06
CA GLY A 688 -18.88 -3.78 37.21
C GLY A 688 -19.23 -5.23 36.89
N ILE A 689 -18.99 -6.12 37.85
CA ILE A 689 -19.34 -7.55 37.71
C ILE A 689 -20.84 -7.75 37.48
N GLY A 690 -21.70 -6.88 38.04
CA GLY A 690 -23.14 -6.89 37.81
C GLY A 690 -23.54 -6.70 36.34
N ASP A 691 -22.73 -5.99 35.53
CA ASP A 691 -22.97 -5.83 34.10
C ASP A 691 -22.69 -7.13 33.30
N SER A 692 -22.06 -8.13 33.90
CA SER A 692 -21.81 -9.45 33.30
C SER A 692 -22.81 -10.54 33.74
N ILE A 693 -23.66 -10.28 34.74
CA ILE A 693 -24.60 -11.28 35.27
C ILE A 693 -25.86 -11.31 34.40
N ALA A 694 -26.16 -12.46 33.82
CA ALA A 694 -27.49 -12.75 33.26
C ALA A 694 -28.48 -13.11 34.37
N ASP A 695 -29.77 -12.85 34.13
CA ASP A 695 -30.85 -13.36 34.96
C ASP A 695 -30.92 -14.90 34.91
N SER A 696 -31.43 -15.52 35.97
CA SER A 696 -31.46 -16.98 36.11
C SER A 696 -32.30 -17.68 35.04
N LYS A 697 -33.28 -17.00 34.43
CA LYS A 697 -34.10 -17.56 33.34
C LYS A 697 -33.29 -17.63 32.05
N THR A 698 -32.57 -16.58 31.69
CA THR A 698 -31.64 -16.62 30.55
C THR A 698 -30.45 -17.55 30.80
N TYR A 699 -29.94 -17.66 32.04
CA TYR A 699 -28.94 -18.68 32.36
C TYR A 699 -29.46 -20.10 32.12
N GLN A 700 -30.72 -20.38 32.48
CA GLN A 700 -31.38 -21.66 32.18
C GLN A 700 -31.59 -21.88 30.67
N ASP A 701 -31.94 -20.85 29.90
CA ASP A 701 -32.07 -20.95 28.42
C ASP A 701 -30.71 -21.19 27.73
N ILE A 702 -29.64 -20.55 28.23
CA ILE A 702 -28.26 -20.80 27.80
C ILE A 702 -27.87 -22.25 28.08
N GLN A 703 -28.05 -22.73 29.31
CA GLN A 703 -27.75 -24.11 29.69
C GLN A 703 -28.59 -25.14 28.91
N ASN A 704 -29.89 -24.87 28.69
CA ASN A 704 -30.75 -25.71 27.86
C ASN A 704 -30.27 -25.75 26.39
N THR A 705 -29.85 -24.62 25.84
CA THR A 705 -29.34 -24.53 24.47
C THR A 705 -27.98 -25.24 24.32
N ILE A 706 -27.05 -25.08 25.27
CA ILE A 706 -25.77 -25.82 25.30
C ILE A 706 -26.04 -27.32 25.42
N LYS A 707 -26.89 -27.73 26.38
CA LYS A 707 -27.24 -29.15 26.57
C LYS A 707 -27.84 -29.76 25.30
N LYS A 708 -28.74 -29.04 24.61
CA LYS A 708 -29.25 -29.49 23.31
C LYS A 708 -28.13 -29.63 22.28
N ALA A 709 -27.28 -28.64 22.10
CA ALA A 709 -26.18 -28.72 21.13
C ALA A 709 -25.19 -29.86 21.44
N LYS A 710 -24.94 -30.16 22.72
CA LYS A 710 -24.16 -31.34 23.14
C LYS A 710 -24.85 -32.64 22.75
N GLN A 711 -26.18 -32.75 22.92
CA GLN A 711 -26.97 -33.90 22.45
C GLN A 711 -26.96 -34.02 20.91
N ASP A 712 -27.18 -32.92 20.19
CA ASP A 712 -27.14 -32.87 18.73
C ASP A 712 -25.76 -33.33 18.19
N VAL A 713 -24.67 -33.04 18.91
CA VAL A 713 -23.31 -33.54 18.61
C VAL A 713 -23.14 -35.02 18.97
N ILE A 714 -23.71 -35.51 20.08
CA ILE A 714 -23.68 -36.93 20.45
C ILE A 714 -24.39 -37.78 19.39
N GLU A 715 -25.57 -37.35 18.93
CA GLU A 715 -26.28 -38.03 17.83
C GLU A 715 -25.45 -38.10 16.54
N VAL A 716 -24.66 -37.05 16.23
CA VAL A 716 -23.76 -37.03 15.06
C VAL A 716 -22.53 -37.92 15.27
N ILE A 717 -22.08 -38.11 16.51
CA ILE A 717 -21.05 -39.10 16.87
C ILE A 717 -21.60 -40.52 16.71
N GLU A 718 -22.81 -40.79 17.22
CA GLU A 718 -23.47 -42.10 17.10
C GLU A 718 -23.73 -42.46 15.63
N LYS A 719 -24.29 -41.55 14.84
CA LYS A 719 -24.49 -41.73 13.38
C LYS A 719 -23.16 -41.96 12.64
N ALA A 720 -22.07 -41.31 13.06
CA ALA A 720 -20.75 -41.54 12.50
C ALA A 720 -20.13 -42.88 12.93
N HIS A 721 -20.38 -43.36 14.15
CA HIS A 721 -19.92 -44.67 14.64
C HIS A 721 -20.69 -45.83 14.00
N ASN A 722 -22.00 -45.67 13.77
CA ASN A 722 -22.84 -46.64 13.09
C ASN A 722 -22.64 -46.66 11.56
N ASN A 723 -21.90 -45.69 11.02
CA ASN A 723 -21.75 -45.42 9.57
C ASN A 723 -23.07 -44.99 8.87
N GLU A 724 -24.05 -44.51 9.64
CA GLU A 724 -25.27 -43.85 9.14
C GLU A 724 -24.99 -42.44 8.58
N LEU A 725 -23.89 -41.81 8.99
CA LEU A 725 -23.47 -40.51 8.47
C LEU A 725 -22.85 -40.69 7.07
N GLU A 726 -23.53 -40.18 6.04
CA GLU A 726 -22.99 -40.16 4.67
C GLU A 726 -21.88 -39.10 4.50
N PRO A 727 -20.80 -39.39 3.77
CA PRO A 727 -19.81 -38.38 3.41
C PRO A 727 -20.40 -37.39 2.40
N THR A 728 -20.35 -36.10 2.72
CA THR A 728 -20.73 -35.02 1.79
C THR A 728 -19.84 -35.07 0.54
N PRO A 729 -20.36 -34.85 -0.68
CA PRO A 729 -19.54 -34.80 -1.90
C PRO A 729 -18.28 -33.93 -1.74
N GLY A 730 -17.14 -34.44 -2.21
CA GLY A 730 -15.83 -33.82 -2.05
C GLY A 730 -15.19 -33.96 -0.65
N ASN A 731 -15.92 -34.33 0.41
CA ASN A 731 -15.36 -34.54 1.75
C ASN A 731 -15.04 -36.02 2.02
N THR A 732 -14.19 -36.28 3.01
CA THR A 732 -14.16 -37.59 3.69
C THR A 732 -15.25 -37.63 4.77
N LEU A 733 -15.69 -38.83 5.17
CA LEU A 733 -16.61 -39.01 6.30
C LEU A 733 -16.13 -38.24 7.55
N ARG A 734 -14.83 -38.29 7.83
CA ARG A 734 -14.19 -37.56 8.92
C ARG A 734 -14.31 -36.04 8.82
N GLN A 735 -14.20 -35.48 7.61
CA GLN A 735 -14.38 -34.04 7.37
C GLN A 735 -15.84 -33.63 7.48
N THR A 736 -16.78 -34.41 6.91
CA THR A 736 -18.23 -34.16 7.08
C THR A 736 -18.63 -34.16 8.55
N PHE A 737 -18.17 -35.15 9.33
CA PHE A 737 -18.34 -35.20 10.77
C PHE A 737 -17.83 -33.93 11.47
N GLU A 738 -16.56 -33.55 11.27
CA GLU A 738 -15.99 -32.36 11.92
C GLU A 738 -16.69 -31.07 11.46
N ASN A 739 -17.11 -30.95 10.19
CA ASN A 739 -17.83 -29.78 9.67
C ASN A 739 -19.22 -29.66 10.33
N GLN A 740 -19.96 -30.77 10.44
CA GLN A 740 -21.29 -30.79 11.06
C GLN A 740 -21.22 -30.47 12.56
N VAL A 741 -20.24 -31.02 13.27
CA VAL A 741 -20.02 -30.71 14.70
C VAL A 741 -19.59 -29.26 14.92
N ASN A 742 -18.68 -28.72 14.10
CA ASN A 742 -18.29 -27.30 14.20
C ASN A 742 -19.45 -26.34 13.89
N ARG A 743 -20.36 -26.69 12.98
CA ARG A 743 -21.59 -25.92 12.72
C ARG A 743 -22.46 -25.86 13.98
N ILE A 744 -22.86 -27.02 14.51
CA ILE A 744 -23.71 -27.13 15.70
C ILE A 744 -23.14 -26.34 16.90
N LEU A 745 -21.83 -26.44 17.13
CA LEU A 745 -21.16 -25.74 18.25
C LEU A 745 -21.05 -24.22 18.06
N ASN A 746 -20.97 -23.73 16.82
CA ASN A 746 -21.01 -22.29 16.53
C ASN A 746 -22.45 -21.75 16.60
N ASP A 747 -23.42 -22.45 16.01
CA ASP A 747 -24.84 -22.10 16.10
C ASP A 747 -25.29 -22.00 17.57
N ALA A 748 -24.80 -22.91 18.42
CA ALA A 748 -25.01 -22.85 19.87
C ALA A 748 -24.40 -21.59 20.50
N ARG A 749 -23.13 -21.26 20.20
CA ARG A 749 -22.43 -20.06 20.71
C ARG A 749 -23.15 -18.76 20.32
N ASP A 750 -23.62 -18.64 19.08
CA ASP A 750 -24.31 -17.44 18.61
C ASP A 750 -25.75 -17.36 19.14
N LYS A 751 -26.47 -18.50 19.23
CA LYS A 751 -27.81 -18.53 19.83
C LYS A 751 -27.78 -18.12 21.31
N THR A 752 -26.91 -18.73 22.13
CA THR A 752 -26.77 -18.36 23.55
C THR A 752 -26.30 -16.91 23.71
N GLY A 753 -25.38 -16.46 22.87
CA GLY A 753 -24.93 -15.07 22.81
C GLY A 753 -26.06 -14.08 22.50
N SER A 754 -26.97 -14.44 21.59
CA SER A 754 -28.15 -13.65 21.27
C SER A 754 -29.16 -13.61 22.43
N SER A 755 -29.32 -14.72 23.16
CA SER A 755 -30.20 -14.79 24.34
C SER A 755 -29.69 -13.89 25.47
N ALA A 756 -28.39 -13.97 25.79
CA ALA A 756 -27.74 -13.07 26.73
C ALA A 756 -27.90 -11.59 26.34
N GLN A 757 -27.59 -11.21 25.09
CA GLN A 757 -27.74 -9.83 24.62
C GLN A 757 -29.19 -9.30 24.71
N LYS A 758 -30.18 -10.18 24.48
CA LYS A 758 -31.61 -9.84 24.61
C LYS A 758 -32.00 -9.61 26.07
N SER A 759 -31.48 -10.40 27.02
CA SER A 759 -31.85 -10.28 28.43
C SER A 759 -31.21 -9.08 29.16
N LEU A 760 -30.04 -8.62 28.71
CA LEU A 760 -29.38 -7.46 29.30
C LEU A 760 -30.26 -6.19 29.27
N SER A 761 -30.52 -5.61 30.44
CA SER A 761 -31.26 -4.35 30.59
C SER A 761 -30.60 -3.18 29.85
N GLU A 762 -31.37 -2.14 29.53
CA GLU A 762 -30.85 -0.93 28.89
C GLU A 762 -29.79 -0.19 29.73
N TYR A 763 -29.92 -0.25 31.07
CA TYR A 763 -28.99 0.36 32.03
C TYR A 763 -27.64 -0.36 32.14
N ASN A 764 -27.47 -1.53 31.53
CA ASN A 764 -26.24 -2.31 31.61
C ASN A 764 -25.08 -1.56 30.89
N ASN A 765 -23.93 -1.47 31.54
CA ASN A 765 -22.78 -0.72 31.03
C ASN A 765 -22.05 -1.44 29.89
N PHE A 766 -21.91 -2.78 29.94
CA PHE A 766 -21.42 -3.57 28.79
C PHE A 766 -22.31 -3.33 27.55
N LYS A 767 -23.64 -3.38 27.72
CA LYS A 767 -24.60 -3.07 26.64
C LYS A 767 -24.46 -1.63 26.17
N SER A 768 -24.29 -0.67 27.08
CA SER A 768 -24.11 0.75 26.75
C SER A 768 -22.89 1.04 25.87
N MET A 769 -21.75 0.39 26.12
CA MET A 769 -20.53 0.54 25.31
C MET A 769 -20.60 -0.20 23.97
N VAL A 770 -21.22 -1.38 23.93
CA VAL A 770 -21.37 -2.15 22.68
C VAL A 770 -22.39 -1.49 21.74
N VAL A 771 -23.47 -0.90 22.28
CA VAL A 771 -24.47 -0.17 21.49
C VAL A 771 -23.94 1.20 21.03
N SER A 772 -23.12 1.89 21.84
CA SER A 772 -22.42 3.11 21.38
C SER A 772 -21.39 2.80 20.29
N GLY A 773 -20.77 1.61 20.38
CA GLY A 773 -19.70 1.14 19.51
C GLY A 773 -18.30 1.62 19.95
N ALA A 774 -18.17 2.13 21.19
CA ALA A 774 -16.91 2.65 21.73
C ALA A 774 -15.91 1.53 22.05
N LYS A 775 -16.34 0.49 22.77
CA LYS A 775 -15.49 -0.65 23.16
C LYS A 775 -16.33 -1.91 23.32
N GLY A 776 -15.73 -3.07 23.06
CA GLY A 776 -16.39 -4.37 23.07
C GLY A 776 -17.25 -4.62 21.82
N SER A 777 -17.87 -5.79 21.78
CA SER A 777 -18.68 -6.28 20.66
C SER A 777 -19.74 -7.28 21.15
N LYS A 778 -20.65 -7.68 20.24
CA LYS A 778 -21.66 -8.72 20.49
C LYS A 778 -21.04 -10.04 20.99
N ILE A 779 -19.91 -10.48 20.43
CA ILE A 779 -19.21 -11.70 20.87
C ILE A 779 -18.52 -11.54 22.24
N ASN A 780 -18.04 -10.35 22.60
CA ASN A 780 -17.49 -10.16 23.96
C ASN A 780 -18.57 -10.33 25.03
N ILE A 781 -19.79 -9.85 24.78
CA ILE A 781 -20.95 -10.11 25.66
C ILE A 781 -21.23 -11.62 25.75
N SER A 782 -21.24 -12.35 24.63
CA SER A 782 -21.51 -13.80 24.68
C SER A 782 -20.45 -14.57 25.45
N GLN A 783 -19.16 -14.25 25.29
CA GLN A 783 -18.07 -14.96 25.95
C GLN A 783 -17.93 -14.63 27.45
N VAL A 784 -18.21 -13.39 27.84
CA VAL A 784 -18.18 -12.96 29.26
C VAL A 784 -19.37 -13.54 30.03
N ILE A 785 -20.57 -13.57 29.42
CA ILE A 785 -21.82 -13.89 30.12
C ILE A 785 -22.25 -15.35 29.90
N ALA A 786 -22.28 -15.83 28.65
CA ALA A 786 -22.95 -17.07 28.27
C ALA A 786 -22.00 -18.26 28.07
N VAL A 787 -21.08 -18.17 27.12
CA VAL A 787 -20.21 -19.28 26.68
C VAL A 787 -19.02 -18.76 25.86
N VAL A 788 -17.80 -19.22 26.18
CA VAL A 788 -16.59 -18.81 25.42
C VAL A 788 -16.53 -19.47 24.04
N GLY A 789 -16.94 -20.75 23.94
CA GLY A 789 -17.13 -21.49 22.69
C GLY A 789 -15.95 -22.37 22.25
N GLN A 790 -16.03 -22.89 21.03
CA GLN A 790 -15.02 -23.81 20.45
C GLN A 790 -13.65 -23.15 20.28
N GLN A 791 -12.63 -23.72 20.90
CA GLN A 791 -11.23 -23.36 20.70
C GLN A 791 -10.66 -24.19 19.55
N ASN A 792 -10.04 -23.54 18.56
CA ASN A 792 -9.47 -24.20 17.40
C ASN A 792 -7.96 -23.91 17.29
N VAL A 793 -7.25 -24.81 16.62
CA VAL A 793 -5.81 -24.73 16.29
C VAL A 793 -5.64 -25.24 14.85
N GLU A 794 -4.92 -24.49 14.01
CA GLU A 794 -4.86 -24.71 12.55
C GLU A 794 -6.27 -24.82 11.91
N GLY A 795 -7.22 -24.06 12.44
CA GLY A 795 -8.65 -24.08 12.07
C GLY A 795 -9.45 -25.30 12.60
N LYS A 796 -8.79 -26.35 13.11
CA LYS A 796 -9.45 -27.58 13.56
C LYS A 796 -9.72 -27.55 15.07
N ARG A 797 -10.75 -28.27 15.51
CA ARG A 797 -10.95 -28.57 16.94
C ARG A 797 -9.69 -29.23 17.50
N ILE A 798 -9.30 -28.89 18.73
CA ILE A 798 -7.98 -29.18 19.31
C ILE A 798 -7.50 -30.60 18.93
N PRO A 799 -6.31 -30.75 18.32
CA PRO A 799 -5.85 -32.04 17.80
C PRO A 799 -5.48 -33.03 18.92
N PHE A 800 -5.53 -34.32 18.60
CA PHE A 800 -5.08 -35.39 19.49
C PHE A 800 -3.56 -35.41 19.66
N GLY A 801 -3.04 -34.55 20.54
CA GLY A 801 -1.61 -34.47 20.88
C GLY A 801 -1.08 -35.69 21.65
N PHE A 802 -1.95 -36.49 22.27
CA PHE A 802 -1.63 -37.80 22.82
C PHE A 802 -2.25 -38.90 21.94
N LYS A 803 -1.78 -40.16 22.08
CA LYS A 803 -2.26 -41.31 21.28
C LYS A 803 -3.80 -41.44 21.35
N HIS A 804 -4.45 -40.96 20.30
CA HIS A 804 -5.90 -40.86 20.10
C HIS A 804 -6.66 -40.13 21.22
N ARG A 805 -6.09 -39.06 21.80
CA ARG A 805 -6.81 -38.17 22.73
C ARG A 805 -6.13 -36.81 22.90
N THR A 806 -6.89 -35.83 23.32
CA THR A 806 -6.45 -34.42 23.43
C THR A 806 -5.64 -34.16 24.72
N LEU A 807 -6.04 -34.78 25.84
CA LEU A 807 -5.37 -34.70 27.15
C LEU A 807 -5.39 -36.08 27.84
N PRO A 808 -4.52 -36.33 28.84
CA PRO A 808 -4.51 -37.59 29.58
C PRO A 808 -5.78 -37.87 30.40
N HIS A 809 -6.63 -36.85 30.62
CA HIS A 809 -7.89 -36.92 31.36
C HIS A 809 -9.05 -37.52 30.56
N PHE A 810 -9.04 -37.40 29.24
CA PHE A 810 -10.09 -37.93 28.36
C PHE A 810 -9.84 -39.40 27.99
N ILE A 811 -10.89 -40.10 27.60
CA ILE A 811 -10.80 -41.45 27.03
C ILE A 811 -10.15 -41.40 25.64
N LYS A 812 -9.93 -42.56 25.04
CA LYS A 812 -9.43 -42.65 23.66
C LYS A 812 -10.57 -42.45 22.67
N ASP A 813 -10.24 -41.84 21.54
CA ASP A 813 -11.14 -41.60 20.42
C ASP A 813 -12.38 -40.76 20.81
N ASP A 814 -12.22 -39.93 21.85
CA ASP A 814 -13.23 -38.99 22.33
C ASP A 814 -13.33 -37.77 21.41
N TYR A 815 -14.37 -37.77 20.59
CA TYR A 815 -14.68 -36.70 19.65
C TYR A 815 -15.74 -35.70 20.16
N GLY A 816 -16.15 -35.84 21.44
CA GLY A 816 -17.09 -34.97 22.10
C GLY A 816 -16.63 -33.51 22.17
N PRO A 817 -17.54 -32.58 22.49
CA PRO A 817 -17.22 -31.16 22.55
C PRO A 817 -16.15 -30.85 23.61
N GLU A 818 -16.32 -31.36 24.83
CA GLU A 818 -15.40 -31.17 25.97
C GLU A 818 -13.96 -31.61 25.66
N SER A 819 -13.79 -32.86 25.18
CA SER A 819 -12.49 -33.42 24.79
C SER A 819 -11.77 -32.60 23.73
N ARG A 820 -12.53 -32.02 22.78
CA ARG A 820 -11.98 -31.35 21.59
C ARG A 820 -11.93 -29.83 21.74
N GLY A 821 -12.08 -29.30 22.95
CA GLY A 821 -11.86 -27.88 23.25
C GLY A 821 -13.07 -26.96 23.05
N PHE A 822 -14.29 -27.49 23.10
CA PHE A 822 -15.45 -26.63 23.35
C PHE A 822 -15.41 -26.14 24.80
N VAL A 823 -15.40 -24.82 24.98
CA VAL A 823 -15.51 -24.18 26.30
C VAL A 823 -16.97 -23.80 26.50
N GLU A 824 -17.66 -24.54 27.35
CA GLU A 824 -19.09 -24.36 27.64
C GLU A 824 -19.35 -23.32 28.72
N ASN A 825 -18.35 -23.07 29.57
CA ASN A 825 -18.42 -22.00 30.56
C ASN A 825 -18.17 -20.61 29.96
N SER A 826 -18.61 -19.58 30.67
CA SER A 826 -18.30 -18.17 30.40
C SER A 826 -17.14 -17.68 31.28
N TYR A 827 -16.53 -16.54 30.93
CA TYR A 827 -15.49 -15.96 31.79
C TYR A 827 -16.00 -15.57 33.20
N LEU A 828 -17.31 -15.30 33.36
CA LEU A 828 -17.95 -15.09 34.66
C LEU A 828 -18.06 -16.39 35.48
N ALA A 829 -18.40 -17.52 34.85
CA ALA A 829 -18.48 -18.81 35.52
C ALA A 829 -17.08 -19.38 35.88
N GLY A 830 -16.06 -19.00 35.11
CA GLY A 830 -14.71 -19.55 35.20
C GLY A 830 -14.53 -20.81 34.37
N LEU A 831 -13.29 -21.09 33.96
CA LEU A 831 -12.98 -22.22 33.08
C LEU A 831 -12.51 -23.43 33.89
N THR A 832 -12.95 -24.63 33.52
CA THR A 832 -12.36 -25.88 34.04
C THR A 832 -10.88 -26.00 33.64
N PRO A 833 -10.06 -26.80 34.35
CA PRO A 833 -8.63 -26.95 34.01
C PRO A 833 -8.37 -27.46 32.57
N THR A 834 -9.30 -28.26 32.03
CA THR A 834 -9.29 -28.73 30.64
C THR A 834 -9.61 -27.60 29.65
N GLU A 835 -10.71 -26.87 29.88
CA GLU A 835 -11.10 -25.71 29.06
C GLU A 835 -10.00 -24.62 29.07
N PHE A 836 -9.43 -24.32 30.24
CA PHE A 836 -8.35 -23.35 30.39
C PHE A 836 -7.12 -23.73 29.56
N PHE A 837 -6.71 -25.01 29.56
CA PHE A 837 -5.57 -25.46 28.76
C PHE A 837 -5.85 -25.40 27.25
N PHE A 838 -7.07 -25.75 26.82
CA PHE A 838 -7.47 -25.64 25.41
C PHE A 838 -7.57 -24.19 24.94
N HIS A 839 -8.11 -23.30 25.77
CA HIS A 839 -8.17 -21.85 25.53
C HIS A 839 -6.76 -21.24 25.47
N ALA A 840 -5.86 -21.64 26.38
CA ALA A 840 -4.45 -21.23 26.33
C ALA A 840 -3.72 -21.73 25.07
N MET A 841 -4.14 -22.86 24.49
CA MET A 841 -3.58 -23.37 23.23
C MET A 841 -4.04 -22.55 22.02
N GLY A 842 -5.34 -22.24 21.91
CA GLY A 842 -5.85 -21.34 20.86
C GLY A 842 -5.30 -19.92 20.97
N GLY A 843 -5.26 -19.36 22.18
CA GLY A 843 -4.63 -18.06 22.45
C GLY A 843 -3.14 -18.01 22.13
N ARG A 844 -2.43 -19.15 22.27
CA ARG A 844 -1.02 -19.28 21.87
C ARG A 844 -0.83 -19.23 20.36
N GLU A 845 -1.74 -19.81 19.57
CA GLU A 845 -1.71 -19.69 18.11
C GLU A 845 -1.80 -18.22 17.70
N GLY A 846 -2.83 -17.49 18.16
CA GLY A 846 -3.02 -16.06 17.84
C GLY A 846 -1.83 -15.17 18.23
N LEU A 847 -1.15 -15.45 19.36
CA LEU A 847 0.07 -14.76 19.78
C LEU A 847 1.26 -15.01 18.85
N ILE A 848 1.46 -16.25 18.41
CA ILE A 848 2.53 -16.61 17.46
C ILE A 848 2.25 -16.00 16.09
N ASP A 849 1.01 -16.13 15.62
CA ASP A 849 0.58 -15.62 14.33
C ASP A 849 0.69 -14.10 14.27
N THR A 850 0.35 -13.39 15.36
CA THR A 850 0.57 -11.95 15.49
C THR A 850 2.04 -11.59 15.32
N ALA A 851 2.95 -12.24 16.06
CA ALA A 851 4.38 -11.97 15.96
C ALA A 851 4.95 -12.26 14.56
N VAL A 852 4.54 -13.35 13.91
CA VAL A 852 4.99 -13.74 12.56
C VAL A 852 4.42 -12.81 11.49
N LYS A 853 3.10 -12.61 11.47
CA LYS A 853 2.42 -11.80 10.46
C LYS A 853 2.81 -10.31 10.56
N THR A 854 3.10 -9.76 11.75
CA THR A 854 3.66 -8.40 11.89
C THR A 854 5.01 -8.25 11.18
N ALA A 855 5.88 -9.26 11.24
CA ALA A 855 7.16 -9.25 10.53
C ALA A 855 6.98 -9.39 8.99
N GLU A 856 6.04 -10.24 8.56
CA GLU A 856 5.72 -10.44 7.13
C GLU A 856 5.10 -9.18 6.51
N THR A 857 4.09 -8.59 7.15
CA THR A 857 3.35 -7.41 6.67
C THR A 857 4.23 -6.17 6.59
N GLY A 858 5.07 -5.91 7.59
CA GLY A 858 6.07 -4.82 7.53
C GLY A 858 7.08 -4.97 6.39
N TYR A 859 7.36 -6.20 5.95
CA TYR A 859 8.18 -6.48 4.77
C TYR A 859 7.38 -6.34 3.45
N ILE A 860 6.13 -6.81 3.41
CA ILE A 860 5.21 -6.61 2.26
C ILE A 860 5.01 -5.12 2.00
N GLN A 861 4.72 -4.31 3.04
CA GLN A 861 4.59 -2.86 2.95
C GLN A 861 5.83 -2.20 2.33
N ARG A 862 7.03 -2.59 2.77
CA ARG A 862 8.28 -2.10 2.18
C ARG A 862 8.41 -2.46 0.70
N ARG A 863 7.97 -3.65 0.29
CA ARG A 863 8.05 -4.12 -1.10
C ARG A 863 7.10 -3.33 -2.00
N LEU A 864 5.84 -3.17 -1.58
CA LEU A 864 4.82 -2.36 -2.27
C LEU A 864 5.29 -0.92 -2.47
N ILE A 865 5.83 -0.29 -1.42
CA ILE A 865 6.39 1.08 -1.54
C ILE A 865 7.56 1.09 -2.53
N LYS A 866 8.47 0.11 -2.49
CA LYS A 866 9.69 0.11 -3.34
C LYS A 866 9.44 -0.19 -4.82
N SER A 867 8.32 -0.81 -5.20
CA SER A 867 7.84 -0.80 -6.59
C SER A 867 7.03 0.45 -6.92
N MET A 868 6.24 0.94 -5.94
CA MET A 868 5.30 2.06 -6.01
C MET A 868 5.92 3.47 -6.16
N GLU A 869 7.08 3.71 -5.53
CA GLU A 869 7.56 5.03 -5.06
C GLU A 869 7.84 6.11 -6.12
N SER A 870 7.80 5.78 -7.40
CA SER A 870 8.03 6.75 -8.50
C SER A 870 6.82 6.98 -9.38
N VAL A 871 5.69 6.33 -9.08
CA VAL A 871 4.46 6.39 -9.87
C VAL A 871 3.58 7.53 -9.36
N MET A 872 3.35 8.52 -10.24
CA MET A 872 2.70 9.78 -9.89
C MET A 872 1.82 10.35 -11.01
N VAL A 873 0.86 11.21 -10.63
CA VAL A 873 0.09 12.04 -11.55
C VAL A 873 0.99 13.15 -12.13
N LYS A 874 0.98 13.33 -13.45
CA LYS A 874 1.71 14.39 -14.16
C LYS A 874 0.77 15.55 -14.55
N TYR A 875 1.32 16.62 -15.12
CA TYR A 875 0.56 17.82 -15.54
C TYR A 875 -0.41 17.61 -16.70
N ASP A 876 -0.29 16.50 -17.43
CA ASP A 876 -1.29 16.03 -18.39
C ASP A 876 -2.40 15.18 -17.73
N ALA A 877 -2.40 15.08 -16.38
CA ALA A 877 -3.21 14.21 -15.53
C ALA A 877 -3.15 12.70 -15.87
N THR A 878 -2.09 12.26 -16.55
CA THR A 878 -1.74 10.83 -16.70
C THR A 878 -0.93 10.34 -15.49
N VAL A 879 -0.99 9.04 -15.20
CA VAL A 879 -0.16 8.40 -14.17
C VAL A 879 1.07 7.78 -14.81
N ARG A 880 2.27 8.19 -14.39
CA ARG A 880 3.55 7.75 -14.97
C ARG A 880 4.60 7.40 -13.92
N ASN A 881 5.51 6.49 -14.26
CA ASN A 881 6.70 6.16 -13.44
C ASN A 881 7.88 7.12 -13.69
N SER A 882 9.01 6.93 -12.99
CA SER A 882 10.24 7.75 -13.14
C SER A 882 10.82 7.80 -14.56
N ILE A 883 10.61 6.76 -15.36
CA ILE A 883 11.03 6.70 -16.78
C ILE A 883 9.93 7.18 -17.75
N ASN A 884 8.90 7.90 -17.23
CA ASN A 884 7.77 8.48 -17.96
C ASN A 884 6.93 7.49 -18.79
N GLN A 885 7.03 6.19 -18.50
CA GLN A 885 6.08 5.21 -19.02
C GLN A 885 4.73 5.43 -18.35
N VAL A 886 3.66 5.49 -19.15
CA VAL A 886 2.29 5.56 -18.66
C VAL A 886 1.91 4.24 -18.00
N VAL A 887 1.25 4.34 -16.85
CA VAL A 887 0.65 3.23 -16.10
C VAL A 887 -0.88 3.31 -16.22
N GLN A 888 -1.46 4.51 -16.08
CA GLN A 888 -2.88 4.79 -16.33
C GLN A 888 -3.02 6.11 -17.12
N LEU A 889 -3.99 6.18 -18.04
CA LEU A 889 -4.29 7.41 -18.79
C LEU A 889 -4.94 8.49 -17.91
N ARG A 890 -5.70 8.08 -16.89
CA ARG A 890 -6.26 8.91 -15.81
C ARG A 890 -6.10 8.16 -14.49
N TYR A 891 -5.79 8.86 -13.40
CA TYR A 891 -5.63 8.21 -12.09
C TYR A 891 -6.93 7.58 -11.62
N GLY A 892 -6.89 6.30 -11.28
CA GLY A 892 -8.09 5.55 -10.86
C GLY A 892 -9.13 5.43 -11.97
N GLU A 893 -8.74 5.67 -13.22
CA GLU A 893 -9.55 5.61 -14.44
C GLU A 893 -10.62 6.72 -14.55
N ASP A 894 -10.92 7.44 -13.47
CA ASP A 894 -11.79 8.62 -13.41
C ASP A 894 -11.05 9.97 -13.40
N GLY A 895 -9.79 10.01 -12.97
CA GLY A 895 -9.01 11.24 -12.83
C GLY A 895 -9.29 12.02 -11.54
N LEU A 896 -9.97 11.42 -10.57
CA LEU A 896 -10.41 12.07 -9.32
C LEU A 896 -9.49 11.76 -8.12
N ALA A 897 -9.57 12.60 -7.09
CA ALA A 897 -8.89 12.41 -5.82
C ALA A 897 -9.59 11.34 -4.97
N GLY A 898 -8.82 10.57 -4.20
CA GLY A 898 -9.36 9.45 -3.42
C GLY A 898 -10.18 9.81 -2.18
N GLU A 899 -10.16 11.08 -1.74
CA GLU A 899 -10.78 11.55 -0.49
C GLU A 899 -12.06 12.39 -0.69
N SER A 900 -12.24 13.04 -1.85
CA SER A 900 -13.42 13.85 -2.19
C SER A 900 -14.59 13.07 -2.84
N VAL A 901 -14.55 11.73 -2.76
CA VAL A 901 -15.60 10.84 -3.30
C VAL A 901 -16.44 10.20 -2.20
N GLU A 902 -17.74 10.03 -2.44
CA GLU A 902 -18.70 9.41 -1.52
C GLU A 902 -19.35 8.17 -2.14
N PHE A 903 -19.92 7.30 -1.31
CA PHE A 903 -20.83 6.25 -1.77
C PHE A 903 -22.19 6.85 -2.16
N GLN A 904 -22.67 6.57 -3.36
CA GLN A 904 -23.90 7.10 -3.94
C GLN A 904 -24.67 5.99 -4.69
N ASN A 905 -26.00 6.14 -4.82
CA ASN A 905 -26.86 5.09 -5.38
C ASN A 905 -27.38 5.45 -6.79
N LEU A 906 -27.15 4.55 -7.75
CA LEU A 906 -27.63 4.66 -9.13
C LEU A 906 -29.14 4.36 -9.23
N ALA A 907 -29.96 5.41 -9.11
CA ALA A 907 -31.43 5.31 -9.06
C ALA A 907 -32.10 4.68 -10.30
N THR A 908 -31.40 4.58 -11.44
CA THR A 908 -31.88 3.97 -12.69
C THR A 908 -31.63 2.45 -12.79
N LEU A 909 -30.66 1.90 -12.04
CA LEU A 909 -30.17 0.52 -12.23
C LEU A 909 -31.16 -0.57 -11.76
N LYS A 910 -31.44 -0.67 -10.45
CA LYS A 910 -32.30 -1.72 -9.86
C LYS A 910 -33.79 -1.73 -10.29
N PRO A 911 -34.51 -0.62 -10.57
CA PRO A 911 -35.96 -0.68 -10.78
C PRO A 911 -36.37 -1.42 -12.07
N SER A 912 -37.53 -2.09 -12.03
CA SER A 912 -38.19 -2.69 -13.19
C SER A 912 -38.45 -1.69 -14.31
N ASN A 913 -38.63 -2.17 -15.54
CA ASN A 913 -38.92 -1.37 -16.73
C ASN A 913 -40.15 -0.46 -16.51
N LYS A 914 -41.18 -0.98 -15.84
CA LYS A 914 -42.41 -0.25 -15.47
C LYS A 914 -42.19 0.77 -14.35
N ALA A 915 -41.36 0.46 -13.36
CA ALA A 915 -41.00 1.42 -12.30
C ALA A 915 -40.07 2.53 -12.82
N PHE A 916 -39.19 2.20 -13.78
CA PHE A 916 -38.31 3.13 -14.49
C PHE A 916 -39.14 4.14 -15.30
N GLU A 917 -40.04 3.70 -16.19
CA GLU A 917 -40.89 4.63 -16.95
C GLU A 917 -41.69 5.55 -16.02
N LYS A 918 -42.37 4.97 -15.01
CA LYS A 918 -43.16 5.72 -14.02
C LYS A 918 -42.35 6.77 -13.25
N LYS A 919 -41.05 6.55 -13.04
CA LYS A 919 -40.19 7.45 -12.24
C LYS A 919 -39.50 8.53 -13.07
N PHE A 920 -39.16 8.24 -14.33
CA PHE A 920 -38.28 9.10 -15.12
C PHE A 920 -38.96 9.73 -16.35
N ARG A 921 -40.05 9.16 -16.88
CA ARG A 921 -40.73 9.73 -18.04
C ARG A 921 -41.60 10.92 -17.63
N PHE A 922 -41.45 12.04 -18.34
CA PHE A 922 -42.28 13.22 -18.13
C PHE A 922 -43.59 13.09 -18.91
N ASP A 923 -44.64 12.56 -18.28
CA ASP A 923 -46.00 12.65 -18.82
C ASP A 923 -46.47 14.11 -18.90
N TYR A 924 -46.30 14.71 -20.08
CA TYR A 924 -46.82 16.03 -20.43
C TYR A 924 -48.28 16.00 -20.92
N THR A 925 -48.91 14.82 -21.05
CA THR A 925 -50.29 14.70 -21.58
C THR A 925 -51.36 14.96 -20.52
N ASN A 926 -51.01 14.79 -19.24
CA ASN A 926 -51.93 14.88 -18.12
C ASN A 926 -51.92 16.29 -17.49
N GLU A 927 -52.73 17.21 -18.04
CA GLU A 927 -52.85 18.59 -17.55
C GLU A 927 -53.05 18.67 -16.02
N ARG A 928 -53.88 17.79 -15.44
CA ARG A 928 -54.19 17.82 -14.01
C ARG A 928 -52.98 17.46 -13.13
N ALA A 929 -52.11 16.56 -13.60
CA ALA A 929 -50.85 16.27 -12.92
C ALA A 929 -49.87 17.44 -13.09
N LEU A 930 -49.72 17.93 -14.32
CA LEU A 930 -48.80 19.00 -14.70
C LEU A 930 -49.10 20.32 -13.96
N ARG A 931 -50.38 20.71 -13.86
CA ARG A 931 -50.89 21.86 -13.08
C ARG A 931 -50.83 21.65 -11.56
N ARG A 932 -50.44 20.46 -11.08
CA ARG A 932 -50.16 20.16 -9.66
C ARG A 932 -48.67 20.24 -9.31
N THR A 933 -47.80 20.34 -10.31
CA THR A 933 -46.34 20.33 -10.19
C THR A 933 -45.69 21.62 -10.69
N LEU A 934 -46.25 22.29 -11.70
CA LEU A 934 -45.72 23.51 -12.31
C LEU A 934 -46.74 24.67 -12.28
N GLN A 935 -46.25 25.90 -12.32
CA GLN A 935 -47.07 27.11 -12.41
C GLN A 935 -47.89 27.15 -13.71
N GLU A 936 -49.03 27.84 -13.70
CA GLU A 936 -49.99 27.81 -14.80
C GLU A 936 -49.42 28.29 -16.15
N ASP A 937 -48.53 29.27 -16.16
CA ASP A 937 -47.97 29.79 -17.40
C ASP A 937 -46.97 28.80 -18.04
N LEU A 938 -46.24 28.03 -17.22
CA LEU A 938 -45.40 26.91 -17.65
C LEU A 938 -46.27 25.75 -18.19
N VAL A 939 -47.42 25.49 -17.57
CA VAL A 939 -48.36 24.45 -18.02
C VAL A 939 -48.84 24.71 -19.44
N LYS A 940 -49.10 25.98 -19.80
CA LYS A 940 -49.55 26.38 -21.15
C LYS A 940 -48.46 26.18 -22.21
N ASP A 941 -47.20 26.52 -21.90
CA ASP A 941 -46.07 26.30 -22.82
C ASP A 941 -45.85 24.81 -23.03
N VAL A 942 -45.64 24.02 -21.96
CA VAL A 942 -45.36 22.58 -22.05
C VAL A 942 -46.46 21.79 -22.77
N LEU A 943 -47.74 22.18 -22.64
CA LEU A 943 -48.85 21.53 -23.37
C LEU A 943 -48.93 21.92 -24.85
N SER A 944 -48.58 23.15 -25.22
CA SER A 944 -48.72 23.66 -26.60
C SER A 944 -47.47 23.48 -27.45
N ASN A 945 -46.29 23.39 -26.83
CA ASN A 945 -45.00 23.50 -27.49
C ASN A 945 -44.37 22.13 -27.79
N ALA A 946 -44.61 21.63 -28.99
CA ALA A 946 -44.09 20.35 -29.46
C ALA A 946 -42.54 20.27 -29.49
N HIS A 947 -41.82 21.40 -29.49
CA HIS A 947 -40.35 21.40 -29.38
C HIS A 947 -39.89 20.97 -27.99
N ILE A 948 -40.53 21.50 -26.94
CA ILE A 948 -40.29 21.08 -25.54
C ILE A 948 -40.61 19.60 -25.37
N GLN A 949 -41.76 19.14 -25.87
CA GLN A 949 -42.19 17.74 -25.74
C GLN A 949 -41.18 16.77 -26.39
N ASN A 950 -40.66 17.12 -27.57
CA ASN A 950 -39.61 16.37 -28.28
C ASN A 950 -38.26 16.40 -27.52
N GLU A 951 -37.91 17.50 -26.86
CA GLU A 951 -36.73 17.58 -26.00
C GLU A 951 -36.84 16.62 -24.79
N LEU A 952 -38.01 16.55 -24.15
CA LEU A 952 -38.25 15.75 -22.95
C LEU A 952 -38.33 14.24 -23.24
N GLU A 953 -38.92 13.80 -24.35
CA GLU A 953 -38.82 12.38 -24.75
C GLU A 953 -37.36 12.02 -25.10
N ARG A 954 -36.60 12.94 -25.71
CA ARG A 954 -35.15 12.77 -26.00
C ARG A 954 -34.26 12.88 -24.75
N GLU A 955 -34.79 13.33 -23.61
CA GLU A 955 -34.19 13.16 -22.28
C GLU A 955 -34.40 11.70 -21.82
N PHE A 956 -35.64 11.23 -21.87
CA PHE A 956 -36.03 9.88 -21.45
C PHE A 956 -35.38 8.75 -22.28
N GLU A 957 -35.27 8.92 -23.61
CA GLU A 957 -34.55 7.99 -24.50
C GLU A 957 -33.10 7.78 -24.04
N ARG A 958 -32.38 8.87 -23.77
CA ARG A 958 -30.99 8.81 -23.29
C ARG A 958 -30.88 8.17 -21.90
N MET A 959 -31.85 8.42 -21.02
CA MET A 959 -31.90 7.73 -19.72
C MET A 959 -32.16 6.23 -19.85
N ARG A 960 -32.82 5.78 -20.92
CA ARG A 960 -33.02 4.37 -21.25
C ARG A 960 -31.75 3.73 -21.82
N GLU A 961 -31.02 4.44 -22.67
CA GLU A 961 -29.68 4.04 -23.14
C GLU A 961 -28.70 3.93 -21.96
N ASP A 962 -28.63 4.97 -21.11
CA ASP A 962 -27.83 5.02 -19.89
C ASP A 962 -28.10 3.82 -18.96
N ARG A 963 -29.37 3.43 -18.81
CA ARG A 963 -29.78 2.29 -17.97
C ARG A 963 -29.21 0.96 -18.48
N GLU A 964 -29.16 0.78 -19.81
CA GLU A 964 -28.62 -0.45 -20.40
C GLU A 964 -27.08 -0.47 -20.32
N VAL A 965 -26.43 0.68 -20.56
CA VAL A 965 -24.98 0.85 -20.33
C VAL A 965 -24.60 0.47 -18.90
N LEU A 966 -25.36 0.91 -17.90
CA LEU A 966 -25.12 0.51 -16.50
C LEU A 966 -25.36 -0.97 -16.23
N ARG A 967 -26.29 -1.62 -16.91
CA ARG A 967 -26.57 -3.06 -16.77
C ARG A 967 -25.43 -3.92 -17.30
N VAL A 968 -24.75 -3.45 -18.34
CA VAL A 968 -23.50 -4.06 -18.85
C VAL A 968 -22.32 -3.82 -17.90
N ILE A 969 -22.21 -2.62 -17.31
CA ILE A 969 -21.10 -2.27 -16.38
C ILE A 969 -21.26 -2.98 -15.01
N PHE A 970 -22.49 -3.13 -14.51
CA PHE A 970 -22.80 -3.75 -13.21
C PHE A 970 -23.75 -4.97 -13.35
N PRO A 971 -23.28 -6.12 -13.86
CA PRO A 971 -24.14 -7.29 -14.12
C PRO A 971 -24.82 -7.89 -12.87
N THR A 972 -24.29 -7.62 -11.68
CA THR A 972 -24.88 -8.05 -10.40
C THR A 972 -26.01 -7.16 -9.90
N GLY A 973 -26.24 -6.00 -10.53
CA GLY A 973 -27.29 -5.05 -10.13
C GLY A 973 -26.95 -4.20 -8.90
N ASP A 974 -25.70 -4.20 -8.43
CA ASP A 974 -25.28 -3.31 -7.34
C ASP A 974 -25.36 -1.84 -7.78
N SER A 975 -26.14 -1.06 -7.04
CA SER A 975 -26.36 0.37 -7.29
C SER A 975 -25.40 1.28 -6.52
N LYS A 976 -24.62 0.75 -5.57
CA LYS A 976 -23.83 1.47 -4.56
C LYS A 976 -22.42 1.79 -5.07
N VAL A 977 -22.34 2.79 -5.94
CA VAL A 977 -21.09 3.22 -6.56
C VAL A 977 -20.34 4.27 -5.73
N VAL A 978 -19.07 4.50 -6.06
CA VAL A 978 -18.25 5.59 -5.50
C VAL A 978 -18.13 6.70 -6.53
N LEU A 979 -18.58 7.92 -6.18
CA LEU A 979 -18.64 9.07 -7.07
C LEU A 979 -18.33 10.39 -6.32
N PRO A 980 -17.80 11.43 -7.00
CA PRO A 980 -17.61 12.75 -6.41
C PRO A 980 -18.96 13.40 -6.08
N CYS A 981 -18.94 14.39 -5.17
CA CYS A 981 -20.03 15.32 -4.84
C CYS A 981 -21.45 14.71 -4.73
N ASN A 982 -21.89 14.42 -3.49
CA ASN A 982 -23.15 13.75 -3.19
C ASN A 982 -24.41 14.53 -3.65
N LEU A 983 -24.97 14.12 -4.80
CA LEU A 983 -26.05 14.85 -5.48
C LEU A 983 -27.31 14.96 -4.59
N LEU A 984 -27.69 13.88 -3.91
CA LEU A 984 -28.88 13.85 -3.06
C LEU A 984 -28.74 14.79 -1.86
N ARG A 985 -27.54 14.88 -1.26
CA ARG A 985 -27.25 15.84 -0.18
C ARG A 985 -27.30 17.28 -0.69
N MET A 986 -26.70 17.58 -1.85
CA MET A 986 -26.72 18.94 -2.41
C MET A 986 -28.15 19.40 -2.79
N ILE A 987 -28.99 18.51 -3.32
CA ILE A 987 -30.42 18.79 -3.57
C ILE A 987 -31.16 19.07 -2.25
N TRP A 988 -30.94 18.27 -1.21
CA TRP A 988 -31.58 18.48 0.09
C TRP A 988 -31.11 19.78 0.75
N ASN A 989 -29.82 20.13 0.62
CA ASN A 989 -29.29 21.43 1.05
C ASN A 989 -29.96 22.60 0.30
N ALA A 990 -30.13 22.49 -1.03
CA ALA A 990 -30.87 23.50 -1.81
C ALA A 990 -32.31 23.67 -1.29
N GLN A 991 -33.00 22.58 -0.96
CA GLN A 991 -34.35 22.65 -0.38
C GLN A 991 -34.40 23.42 0.95
N LYS A 992 -33.35 23.36 1.78
CA LYS A 992 -33.29 24.09 3.05
C LYS A 992 -32.85 25.54 2.87
N ILE A 993 -31.84 25.81 2.06
CA ILE A 993 -31.36 27.17 1.75
C ILE A 993 -32.49 28.02 1.16
N PHE A 994 -33.16 27.51 0.12
CA PHE A 994 -34.24 28.22 -0.57
C PHE A 994 -35.63 27.96 0.02
N HIS A 995 -35.70 27.33 1.21
CA HIS A 995 -36.94 27.10 1.97
C HIS A 995 -38.07 26.45 1.13
N ILE A 996 -37.69 25.51 0.25
CA ILE A 996 -38.57 24.88 -0.72
C ILE A 996 -39.71 24.16 -0.02
N ASN A 997 -40.95 24.57 -0.32
CA ASN A 997 -42.17 23.95 0.17
C ASN A 997 -42.71 22.97 -0.89
N PRO A 998 -42.46 21.65 -0.79
CA PRO A 998 -42.81 20.69 -1.84
C PRO A 998 -44.33 20.48 -2.04
N ARG A 999 -45.16 21.16 -1.26
CA ARG A 999 -46.63 21.17 -1.42
C ARG A 999 -47.10 22.13 -2.51
N LEU A 1000 -46.24 23.05 -2.96
CA LEU A 1000 -46.53 24.06 -3.98
C LEU A 1000 -46.06 23.62 -5.39
N PRO A 1001 -46.63 24.18 -6.47
CA PRO A 1001 -46.06 24.05 -7.80
C PRO A 1001 -44.74 24.85 -7.94
N SER A 1002 -43.82 24.34 -8.74
CA SER A 1002 -42.53 24.96 -9.04
C SER A 1002 -42.60 25.92 -10.24
N ASP A 1003 -41.78 26.97 -10.15
CA ASP A 1003 -41.45 27.95 -11.20
C ASP A 1003 -40.34 27.48 -12.18
N LEU A 1004 -39.71 26.33 -11.91
CA LEU A 1004 -38.65 25.77 -12.74
C LEU A 1004 -39.22 25.18 -14.05
N HIS A 1005 -39.11 25.94 -15.13
CA HIS A 1005 -39.50 25.48 -16.46
C HIS A 1005 -38.65 24.25 -16.88
N PRO A 1006 -39.25 23.13 -17.34
CA PRO A 1006 -38.53 21.88 -17.52
C PRO A 1006 -37.41 21.94 -18.57
N ILE A 1007 -37.48 22.86 -19.55
CA ILE A 1007 -36.38 23.05 -20.52
C ILE A 1007 -35.08 23.51 -19.84
N LYS A 1008 -35.16 24.37 -18.79
CA LYS A 1008 -33.97 24.79 -18.03
C LYS A 1008 -33.26 23.60 -17.39
N VAL A 1009 -34.01 22.56 -17.01
CA VAL A 1009 -33.44 21.34 -16.43
C VAL A 1009 -32.63 20.59 -17.49
N VAL A 1010 -33.21 20.35 -18.66
CA VAL A 1010 -32.54 19.61 -19.75
C VAL A 1010 -31.34 20.39 -20.30
N GLU A 1011 -31.48 21.69 -20.53
CA GLU A 1011 -30.39 22.57 -21.00
C GLU A 1011 -29.30 22.74 -19.94
N GLY A 1012 -29.67 23.02 -18.70
CA GLY A 1012 -28.73 23.21 -17.58
C GLY A 1012 -27.90 21.96 -17.28
N VAL A 1013 -28.51 20.76 -17.32
CA VAL A 1013 -27.76 19.50 -17.18
C VAL A 1013 -26.81 19.26 -18.37
N LYS A 1014 -27.23 19.61 -19.60
CA LYS A 1014 -26.34 19.53 -20.79
C LYS A 1014 -25.20 20.54 -20.74
N GLU A 1015 -25.43 21.74 -20.22
CA GLU A 1015 -24.39 22.76 -20.05
C GLU A 1015 -23.40 22.35 -18.96
N LEU A 1016 -23.90 21.97 -17.77
CA LEU A 1016 -23.09 21.47 -16.66
C LEU A 1016 -22.21 20.30 -17.11
N SER A 1017 -22.78 19.31 -17.80
CA SER A 1017 -22.04 18.15 -18.33
C SER A 1017 -20.84 18.51 -19.22
N LYS A 1018 -20.86 19.67 -19.90
CA LYS A 1018 -19.70 20.19 -20.66
C LYS A 1018 -18.63 20.87 -19.79
N LYS A 1019 -19.00 21.42 -18.62
CA LYS A 1019 -18.09 22.11 -17.69
C LYS A 1019 -17.30 21.15 -16.80
N LEU A 1020 -17.78 19.92 -16.60
CA LEU A 1020 -17.15 18.88 -15.77
C LEU A 1020 -15.90 18.26 -16.46
N VAL A 1021 -14.90 19.08 -16.78
CA VAL A 1021 -13.74 18.67 -17.58
C VAL A 1021 -12.67 17.93 -16.75
N ILE A 1022 -12.28 16.75 -17.24
CA ILE A 1022 -11.15 15.93 -16.74
C ILE A 1022 -10.07 15.81 -17.82
N VAL A 1023 -10.48 15.67 -19.09
CA VAL A 1023 -9.58 15.65 -20.26
C VAL A 1023 -9.80 16.91 -21.07
N ASN A 1024 -8.86 17.85 -20.98
CA ASN A 1024 -8.87 19.06 -21.81
C ASN A 1024 -8.31 18.74 -23.21
N GLY A 1025 -9.05 19.11 -24.25
CA GLY A 1025 -8.72 18.89 -25.66
C GLY A 1025 -9.99 18.70 -26.51
N ASP A 1026 -10.08 19.42 -27.63
CA ASP A 1026 -11.25 19.35 -28.55
C ASP A 1026 -11.04 18.38 -29.73
N ASP A 1027 -9.86 17.78 -29.82
CA ASP A 1027 -9.62 16.67 -30.73
C ASP A 1027 -10.51 15.45 -30.37
N PRO A 1028 -10.90 14.61 -31.34
CA PRO A 1028 -11.86 13.54 -31.10
C PRO A 1028 -11.37 12.48 -30.10
N LEU A 1029 -10.05 12.31 -29.91
CA LEU A 1029 -9.50 11.36 -28.95
C LEU A 1029 -9.62 11.92 -27.51
N SER A 1030 -9.28 13.19 -27.31
CA SER A 1030 -9.49 13.88 -26.02
C SER A 1030 -10.97 13.94 -25.66
N ARG A 1031 -11.87 14.23 -26.61
CA ARG A 1031 -13.33 14.22 -26.37
C ARG A 1031 -13.87 12.84 -26.02
N GLN A 1032 -13.41 11.77 -26.68
CA GLN A 1032 -13.80 10.40 -26.30
C GLN A 1032 -13.26 10.03 -24.91
N ALA A 1033 -12.04 10.44 -24.57
CA ALA A 1033 -11.46 10.21 -23.25
C ALA A 1033 -12.17 11.02 -22.15
N GLN A 1034 -12.64 12.24 -22.45
CA GLN A 1034 -13.48 13.05 -21.56
C GLN A 1034 -14.85 12.41 -21.32
N GLU A 1035 -15.52 11.95 -22.38
CA GLU A 1035 -16.79 11.23 -22.28
C GLU A 1035 -16.64 10.00 -21.39
N ASN A 1036 -15.65 9.14 -21.69
CA ASN A 1036 -15.41 7.91 -20.93
C ASN A 1036 -15.07 8.18 -19.45
N ALA A 1037 -14.18 9.14 -19.16
CA ALA A 1037 -13.77 9.47 -17.79
C ALA A 1037 -14.92 10.03 -16.92
N THR A 1038 -15.92 10.65 -17.56
CA THR A 1038 -17.08 11.26 -16.85
C THR A 1038 -18.38 10.47 -17.02
N LEU A 1039 -18.41 9.39 -17.81
CA LEU A 1039 -19.60 8.64 -18.21
C LEU A 1039 -20.48 8.25 -17.01
N LEU A 1040 -19.91 7.58 -16.01
CA LEU A 1040 -20.66 7.10 -14.84
C LEU A 1040 -21.25 8.24 -14.01
N PHE A 1041 -20.52 9.35 -13.84
CA PHE A 1041 -21.02 10.53 -13.13
C PHE A 1041 -22.11 11.24 -13.94
N ASN A 1042 -21.92 11.39 -15.25
CA ASN A 1042 -22.91 11.99 -16.16
C ASN A 1042 -24.22 11.18 -16.21
N ILE A 1043 -24.16 9.85 -16.15
CA ILE A 1043 -25.34 8.99 -16.00
C ILE A 1043 -26.01 9.24 -14.64
N HIS A 1044 -25.25 9.32 -13.55
CA HIS A 1044 -25.82 9.59 -12.21
C HIS A 1044 -26.46 10.99 -12.14
N LEU A 1045 -25.84 11.99 -12.76
CA LEU A 1045 -26.33 13.35 -12.91
C LEU A 1045 -27.68 13.37 -13.64
N ARG A 1046 -27.76 12.79 -14.85
CA ARG A 1046 -29.02 12.65 -15.61
C ARG A 1046 -30.09 11.86 -14.85
N SER A 1047 -29.71 10.78 -14.18
CA SER A 1047 -30.62 9.96 -13.36
C SER A 1047 -31.16 10.66 -12.09
N THR A 1048 -30.59 11.80 -11.72
CA THR A 1048 -30.96 12.53 -10.49
C THR A 1048 -31.57 13.89 -10.79
N LEU A 1049 -31.02 14.63 -11.75
CA LEU A 1049 -31.48 15.95 -12.18
C LEU A 1049 -32.41 15.87 -13.42
N CYS A 1050 -33.19 14.81 -13.60
CA CYS A 1050 -34.15 14.77 -14.71
C CYS A 1050 -35.37 15.67 -14.46
N SER A 1051 -35.97 16.16 -15.56
CA SER A 1051 -37.14 17.06 -15.54
C SER A 1051 -38.27 16.53 -14.65
N ARG A 1052 -38.59 15.23 -14.74
CA ARG A 1052 -39.65 14.57 -13.97
C ARG A 1052 -39.40 14.62 -12.46
N ARG A 1053 -38.18 14.32 -12.01
CA ARG A 1053 -37.86 14.29 -10.57
C ARG A 1053 -37.72 15.70 -9.98
N MET A 1054 -37.26 16.66 -10.76
CA MET A 1054 -37.25 18.06 -10.34
C MET A 1054 -38.67 18.63 -10.17
N ALA A 1055 -39.59 18.33 -11.10
CA ALA A 1055 -40.98 18.78 -11.02
C ALA A 1055 -41.82 18.04 -9.95
N GLU A 1056 -41.59 16.74 -9.73
CA GLU A 1056 -42.41 15.93 -8.79
C GLU A 1056 -41.79 15.72 -7.41
N GLU A 1057 -40.57 15.18 -7.33
CA GLU A 1057 -39.93 14.76 -6.07
C GLU A 1057 -39.29 15.95 -5.33
N PHE A 1058 -38.47 16.74 -6.02
CA PHE A 1058 -37.57 17.70 -5.38
C PHE A 1058 -38.09 19.14 -5.31
N ARG A 1059 -38.96 19.54 -6.24
CA ARG A 1059 -39.71 20.81 -6.22
C ARG A 1059 -38.84 22.08 -6.16
N LEU A 1060 -37.61 22.01 -6.67
CA LEU A 1060 -36.69 23.16 -6.70
C LEU A 1060 -37.27 24.31 -7.55
N SER A 1061 -36.94 25.54 -7.19
CA SER A 1061 -37.20 26.75 -8.00
C SER A 1061 -36.12 26.96 -9.06
N GLY A 1062 -36.31 27.94 -9.94
CA GLY A 1062 -35.29 28.38 -10.89
C GLY A 1062 -33.97 28.75 -10.21
N GLU A 1063 -34.03 29.55 -9.14
CA GLU A 1063 -32.87 29.99 -8.36
C GLU A 1063 -32.18 28.82 -7.63
N ALA A 1064 -32.96 27.93 -6.99
CA ALA A 1064 -32.43 26.78 -6.28
C ALA A 1064 -31.77 25.74 -7.21
N PHE A 1065 -32.27 25.63 -8.44
CA PHE A 1065 -31.67 24.79 -9.47
C PHE A 1065 -30.38 25.40 -10.05
N ASP A 1066 -30.38 26.70 -10.34
CA ASP A 1066 -29.17 27.39 -10.83
C ASP A 1066 -28.04 27.37 -9.78
N TRP A 1067 -28.37 27.51 -8.49
CA TRP A 1067 -27.43 27.29 -7.38
C TRP A 1067 -26.89 25.85 -7.34
N LEU A 1068 -27.77 24.85 -7.49
CA LEU A 1068 -27.37 23.43 -7.47
C LEU A 1068 -26.39 23.11 -8.60
N LEU A 1069 -26.59 23.64 -9.81
CA LEU A 1069 -25.66 23.43 -10.92
C LEU A 1069 -24.26 24.00 -10.62
N GLY A 1070 -24.19 25.23 -10.10
CA GLY A 1070 -22.93 25.87 -9.73
C GLY A 1070 -22.20 25.16 -8.58
N GLU A 1071 -22.95 24.64 -7.61
CA GLU A 1071 -22.38 23.87 -6.49
C GLU A 1071 -21.84 22.50 -6.93
N ILE A 1072 -22.51 21.82 -7.87
CA ILE A 1072 -21.99 20.58 -8.48
C ILE A 1072 -20.71 20.86 -9.27
N GLU A 1073 -20.68 21.91 -10.09
CA GLU A 1073 -19.48 22.33 -10.84
C GLU A 1073 -18.30 22.62 -9.89
N SER A 1074 -18.55 23.40 -8.85
CA SER A 1074 -17.57 23.75 -7.81
C SER A 1074 -17.00 22.51 -7.11
N LYS A 1075 -17.87 21.63 -6.59
CA LYS A 1075 -17.43 20.44 -5.85
C LYS A 1075 -16.84 19.35 -6.75
N PHE A 1076 -17.24 19.23 -8.02
CA PHE A 1076 -16.60 18.32 -8.96
C PHE A 1076 -15.17 18.77 -9.29
N ASN A 1077 -14.97 20.06 -9.58
CA ASN A 1077 -13.64 20.62 -9.87
C ASN A 1077 -12.69 20.53 -8.66
N GLN A 1078 -13.21 20.64 -7.43
CA GLN A 1078 -12.44 20.38 -6.20
C GLN A 1078 -12.03 18.91 -6.02
N ALA A 1079 -12.75 17.96 -6.63
CA ALA A 1079 -12.50 16.53 -6.50
C ALA A 1079 -11.51 15.96 -7.54
N ILE A 1080 -10.93 16.79 -8.42
CA ILE A 1080 -9.97 16.36 -9.45
C ILE A 1080 -8.62 15.97 -8.81
N ALA A 1081 -7.95 14.94 -9.32
CA ALA A 1081 -6.63 14.54 -8.86
C ALA A 1081 -5.56 15.58 -9.22
N HIS A 1082 -4.86 16.12 -8.22
CA HIS A 1082 -3.93 17.22 -8.47
C HIS A 1082 -2.62 16.72 -9.13
N PRO A 1083 -2.15 17.37 -10.21
CA PRO A 1083 -0.85 17.12 -10.80
C PRO A 1083 0.27 17.18 -9.76
N GLY A 1084 0.95 16.04 -9.61
CA GLY A 1084 1.91 15.81 -8.54
C GLY A 1084 1.67 14.49 -7.81
N GLU A 1085 0.43 14.09 -7.50
CA GLU A 1085 0.09 13.02 -6.52
C GLU A 1085 0.91 11.72 -6.70
N MET A 1086 1.60 11.24 -5.63
CA MET A 1086 2.44 10.02 -5.63
C MET A 1086 1.49 8.83 -5.42
N VAL A 1087 0.57 8.67 -6.35
CA VAL A 1087 -0.53 7.72 -6.28
C VAL A 1087 -0.04 6.28 -6.08
N GLY A 1088 1.13 5.92 -6.61
CA GLY A 1088 1.71 4.59 -6.38
C GLY A 1088 2.24 4.39 -4.96
N ALA A 1089 2.81 5.41 -4.34
CA ALA A 1089 3.20 5.35 -2.94
C ALA A 1089 1.96 5.33 -2.03
N LEU A 1090 0.91 6.09 -2.39
CA LEU A 1090 -0.37 6.10 -1.69
C LEU A 1090 -1.08 4.75 -1.77
N ALA A 1091 -1.17 4.15 -2.96
CA ALA A 1091 -1.71 2.82 -3.17
C ALA A 1091 -0.96 1.76 -2.35
N ALA A 1092 0.38 1.83 -2.31
CA ALA A 1092 1.18 0.92 -1.51
C ALA A 1092 0.79 0.96 -0.02
N GLN A 1093 0.65 2.14 0.58
CA GLN A 1093 0.24 2.25 1.98
C GLN A 1093 -1.23 1.92 2.21
N SER A 1094 -2.13 2.33 1.31
CA SER A 1094 -3.57 2.01 1.38
C SER A 1094 -3.87 0.51 1.39
N LEU A 1095 -2.95 -0.31 0.85
CA LEU A 1095 -3.02 -1.77 0.83
C LEU A 1095 -2.18 -2.42 1.95
N GLY A 1096 -1.05 -1.82 2.30
CA GLY A 1096 -0.14 -2.34 3.34
C GLY A 1096 -0.59 -2.08 4.78
N GLU A 1097 -1.34 -1.00 5.05
CA GLU A 1097 -1.94 -0.73 6.36
C GLU A 1097 -3.01 -1.77 6.74
N PRO A 1098 -4.07 -2.02 5.94
CA PRO A 1098 -5.09 -3.00 6.30
C PRO A 1098 -4.53 -4.43 6.35
N ALA A 1099 -3.46 -4.71 5.60
CA ALA A 1099 -2.74 -5.97 5.73
C ALA A 1099 -2.11 -6.17 7.12
N THR A 1100 -1.74 -5.10 7.85
CA THR A 1100 -1.37 -5.20 9.27
C THR A 1100 -2.59 -5.41 10.17
N GLN A 1101 -3.76 -4.85 9.84
CA GLN A 1101 -5.00 -5.08 10.60
C GLN A 1101 -5.48 -6.55 10.49
N MET A 1102 -5.33 -7.18 9.32
CA MET A 1102 -5.55 -8.64 9.13
C MET A 1102 -4.71 -9.51 10.09
N THR A 1103 -3.59 -8.98 10.59
CA THR A 1103 -2.79 -9.66 11.62
C THR A 1103 -3.51 -9.65 12.97
N LEU A 1104 -4.01 -8.49 13.40
CA LEU A 1104 -4.66 -8.32 14.70
C LEU A 1104 -6.03 -9.02 14.74
N ASN A 1105 -6.80 -8.92 13.64
CA ASN A 1105 -8.07 -9.62 13.47
C ASN A 1105 -7.95 -11.16 13.52
N THR A 1106 -6.74 -11.71 13.34
CA THR A 1106 -6.52 -13.16 13.48
C THR A 1106 -6.98 -13.67 14.85
N PHE A 1107 -6.85 -12.90 15.94
CA PHE A 1107 -7.37 -13.30 17.26
C PHE A 1107 -8.90 -13.46 17.31
N HIS A 1108 -9.65 -12.81 16.42
CA HIS A 1108 -11.10 -12.92 16.35
C HIS A 1108 -11.58 -14.03 15.42
N TYR A 1109 -10.74 -14.44 14.46
CA TYR A 1109 -11.04 -15.52 13.51
C TYR A 1109 -10.35 -16.87 13.83
N ALA A 1110 -9.38 -16.90 14.76
CA ALA A 1110 -8.77 -18.10 15.33
C ALA A 1110 -9.80 -18.89 16.15
N GLY A 1111 -10.66 -19.62 15.45
CA GLY A 1111 -11.91 -20.15 15.97
C GLY A 1111 -12.92 -20.53 14.88
N VAL A 1112 -12.82 -19.99 13.66
CA VAL A 1112 -13.89 -20.12 12.64
C VAL A 1112 -13.39 -20.76 11.34
N SER A 1113 -13.46 -22.09 11.24
CA SER A 1113 -13.19 -22.81 9.99
C SER A 1113 -14.43 -22.93 9.11
N ALA A 1114 -14.54 -22.04 8.12
CA ALA A 1114 -15.57 -22.09 7.08
C ALA A 1114 -15.07 -22.68 5.74
N LYS A 1115 -13.76 -22.61 5.44
CA LYS A 1115 -13.20 -23.12 4.17
C LYS A 1115 -11.69 -23.37 4.21
N ASN A 1116 -11.22 -24.33 3.42
CA ASN A 1116 -9.79 -24.68 3.26
C ASN A 1116 -9.02 -23.72 2.32
N VAL A 1117 -9.46 -22.48 2.13
CA VAL A 1117 -8.81 -21.53 1.22
C VAL A 1117 -7.70 -20.79 1.96
N THR A 1118 -6.53 -20.65 1.33
CA THR A 1118 -5.48 -19.77 1.86
C THR A 1118 -5.97 -18.32 1.75
N LEU A 1119 -6.17 -17.65 2.89
CA LEU A 1119 -6.66 -16.26 2.97
C LEU A 1119 -5.68 -15.35 3.73
N GLY A 1120 -5.99 -14.05 3.79
CA GLY A 1120 -5.23 -13.03 4.53
C GLY A 1120 -3.79 -12.84 4.05
N VAL A 1121 -2.89 -12.50 4.99
CA VAL A 1121 -1.47 -12.20 4.72
C VAL A 1121 -0.75 -13.31 3.91
N PRO A 1122 -0.92 -14.61 4.18
CA PRO A 1122 -0.36 -15.67 3.34
C PRO A 1122 -0.81 -15.62 1.87
N ARG A 1123 -2.08 -15.32 1.58
CA ARG A 1123 -2.60 -15.22 0.20
C ARG A 1123 -2.11 -13.94 -0.48
N LEU A 1124 -2.13 -12.82 0.22
CA LEU A 1124 -1.55 -11.56 -0.25
C LEU A 1124 -0.07 -11.74 -0.67
N LYS A 1125 0.69 -12.51 0.10
CA LYS A 1125 2.08 -12.89 -0.19
C LYS A 1125 2.21 -13.77 -1.45
N GLU A 1126 1.30 -14.72 -1.69
CA GLU A 1126 1.29 -15.51 -2.93
C GLU A 1126 1.06 -14.64 -4.17
N LEU A 1127 0.05 -13.76 -4.12
CA LEU A 1127 -0.32 -12.85 -5.21
C LEU A 1127 0.81 -11.85 -5.53
N ILE A 1128 1.34 -11.15 -4.52
CA ILE A 1128 2.44 -10.18 -4.68
C ILE A 1128 3.76 -10.86 -5.13
N ASN A 1129 3.97 -12.13 -4.78
CA ASN A 1129 5.09 -12.93 -5.27
C ASN A 1129 4.88 -13.48 -6.70
N ILE A 1130 3.63 -13.58 -7.16
CA ILE A 1130 3.20 -14.34 -8.34
C ILE A 1130 3.75 -15.78 -8.27
N SER A 1131 3.31 -16.52 -7.25
CA SER A 1131 3.74 -17.91 -7.05
C SER A 1131 3.24 -18.82 -8.18
N LYS A 1132 4.16 -19.55 -8.84
CA LYS A 1132 3.83 -20.62 -9.81
C LYS A 1132 3.17 -21.87 -9.20
N LYS A 1133 3.08 -21.92 -7.88
CA LYS A 1133 2.42 -22.96 -7.09
C LYS A 1133 1.77 -22.25 -5.89
N PRO A 1134 0.50 -21.82 -5.97
CA PRO A 1134 -0.25 -21.41 -4.78
C PRO A 1134 -0.45 -22.62 -3.86
N LYS A 1135 -0.67 -22.41 -2.56
CA LYS A 1135 -0.90 -23.51 -1.60
C LYS A 1135 -2.20 -24.26 -1.86
N THR A 1136 -3.23 -23.55 -2.31
CA THR A 1136 -4.60 -24.05 -2.49
C THR A 1136 -5.10 -23.66 -3.89
N PRO A 1137 -4.60 -24.30 -4.97
CA PRO A 1137 -5.06 -24.06 -6.33
C PRO A 1137 -6.50 -24.55 -6.50
N SER A 1138 -7.39 -23.69 -7.03
CA SER A 1138 -8.80 -24.04 -7.21
C SER A 1138 -9.43 -23.26 -8.36
N LEU A 1139 -10.23 -23.96 -9.18
CA LEU A 1139 -11.19 -23.37 -10.10
C LEU A 1139 -12.53 -23.14 -9.38
N THR A 1140 -13.29 -22.14 -9.81
CA THR A 1140 -14.75 -22.08 -9.65
C THR A 1140 -15.36 -22.26 -11.04
N VAL A 1141 -15.95 -23.43 -11.25
CA VAL A 1141 -16.54 -23.86 -12.52
C VAL A 1141 -18.05 -23.67 -12.44
N PHE A 1142 -18.58 -22.93 -13.41
CA PHE A 1142 -20.03 -22.71 -13.56
C PHE A 1142 -20.58 -23.67 -14.63
N LEU A 1143 -21.88 -23.95 -14.54
CA LEU A 1143 -22.56 -24.94 -15.38
C LEU A 1143 -23.59 -24.31 -16.32
N LEU A 1144 -23.94 -25.02 -17.40
CA LEU A 1144 -24.90 -24.56 -18.41
C LEU A 1144 -26.26 -25.26 -18.35
N GLY A 1145 -27.30 -24.53 -18.79
CA GLY A 1145 -28.61 -25.06 -19.16
C GLY A 1145 -29.39 -25.74 -18.03
N GLN A 1146 -29.43 -27.08 -18.05
CA GLN A 1146 -30.12 -27.90 -17.05
C GLN A 1146 -29.16 -28.43 -15.97
N SER A 1147 -27.88 -28.67 -16.30
CA SER A 1147 -26.87 -29.12 -15.33
C SER A 1147 -26.62 -28.11 -14.21
N ALA A 1148 -26.84 -26.82 -14.49
CA ALA A 1148 -26.84 -25.75 -13.51
C ALA A 1148 -27.99 -25.83 -12.48
N ARG A 1149 -29.09 -26.53 -12.79
CA ARG A 1149 -30.28 -26.63 -11.92
C ARG A 1149 -30.45 -28.00 -11.27
N ASP A 1150 -29.93 -29.04 -11.91
CA ASP A 1150 -30.08 -30.44 -11.48
C ASP A 1150 -28.78 -30.98 -10.87
N ALA A 1151 -28.86 -31.47 -9.63
CA ALA A 1151 -27.73 -32.02 -8.88
C ALA A 1151 -27.20 -33.34 -9.49
N GLU A 1152 -28.06 -34.12 -10.15
CA GLU A 1152 -27.69 -35.39 -10.79
C GLU A 1152 -26.81 -35.12 -12.01
N ARG A 1153 -27.25 -34.19 -12.87
CA ARG A 1153 -26.49 -33.71 -14.02
C ARG A 1153 -25.24 -32.93 -13.63
N ALA A 1154 -25.25 -32.23 -12.48
CA ALA A 1154 -24.02 -31.65 -11.94
C ALA A 1154 -23.01 -32.72 -11.47
N LYS A 1155 -23.48 -33.88 -10.97
CA LYS A 1155 -22.61 -35.05 -10.69
C LYS A 1155 -22.01 -35.65 -11.96
N ASP A 1156 -22.72 -35.66 -13.10
CA ASP A 1156 -22.12 -36.07 -14.40
C ASP A 1156 -20.90 -35.22 -14.77
N ILE A 1157 -20.99 -33.90 -14.59
CA ILE A 1157 -19.86 -33.00 -14.86
C ILE A 1157 -18.74 -33.25 -13.85
N LEU A 1158 -19.08 -33.43 -12.57
CA LEU A 1158 -18.14 -33.73 -11.49
C LEU A 1158 -17.29 -34.98 -11.79
N CYS A 1159 -17.92 -36.08 -12.24
CA CYS A 1159 -17.21 -37.32 -12.58
C CYS A 1159 -16.28 -37.14 -13.80
N ARG A 1160 -16.67 -36.36 -14.81
CA ARG A 1160 -15.80 -36.01 -15.95
C ARG A 1160 -14.62 -35.11 -15.58
N LEU A 1161 -14.69 -34.41 -14.44
CA LEU A 1161 -13.63 -33.51 -13.98
C LEU A 1161 -12.67 -34.15 -12.97
N GLU A 1162 -13.16 -34.96 -12.00
CA GLU A 1162 -12.29 -35.54 -10.96
C GLU A 1162 -11.38 -36.66 -11.51
N HIS A 1163 -10.07 -36.41 -11.49
CA HIS A 1163 -9.04 -37.36 -11.92
C HIS A 1163 -9.19 -38.74 -11.26
N THR A 1164 -9.40 -39.78 -12.07
CA THR A 1164 -9.63 -41.14 -11.60
C THR A 1164 -8.72 -42.14 -12.31
N THR A 1165 -7.76 -42.68 -11.55
CA THR A 1165 -6.87 -43.77 -11.98
C THR A 1165 -7.38 -45.12 -11.46
N LEU A 1166 -6.85 -46.23 -11.99
CA LEU A 1166 -7.26 -47.58 -11.56
C LEU A 1166 -7.12 -47.80 -10.03
N ARG A 1167 -6.11 -47.19 -9.40
CA ARG A 1167 -5.94 -47.19 -7.93
C ARG A 1167 -7.08 -46.52 -7.14
N LYS A 1168 -7.88 -45.62 -7.73
CA LYS A 1168 -9.08 -45.04 -7.09
C LYS A 1168 -10.29 -46.00 -7.11
N VAL A 1169 -10.24 -47.11 -7.84
CA VAL A 1169 -11.31 -48.14 -7.94
C VAL A 1169 -10.86 -49.56 -7.55
N THR A 1170 -9.55 -49.82 -7.46
CA THR A 1170 -9.01 -51.12 -7.05
C THR A 1170 -9.15 -51.38 -5.55
N ALA A 1171 -9.73 -52.51 -5.18
CA ALA A 1171 -9.75 -53.05 -3.83
C ALA A 1171 -8.47 -53.86 -3.52
N ASN A 1172 -8.04 -54.74 -4.43
CA ASN A 1172 -6.76 -55.45 -4.34
C ASN A 1172 -6.17 -55.85 -5.71
N THR A 1173 -4.88 -56.14 -5.73
CA THR A 1173 -4.16 -56.80 -6.84
C THR A 1173 -3.51 -58.08 -6.33
N ALA A 1174 -3.46 -59.11 -7.18
CA ALA A 1174 -2.82 -60.39 -6.87
C ALA A 1174 -2.26 -61.04 -8.14
N ILE A 1175 -0.99 -61.41 -8.12
CA ILE A 1175 -0.36 -62.20 -9.18
C ILE A 1175 -0.47 -63.68 -8.83
N TYR A 1176 -1.03 -64.47 -9.75
CA TYR A 1176 -1.16 -65.92 -9.67
C TYR A 1176 -0.32 -66.58 -10.76
N TYR A 1177 0.26 -67.75 -10.45
CA TYR A 1177 0.74 -68.68 -11.45
C TYR A 1177 -0.41 -69.64 -11.77
N ASP A 1178 -1.01 -69.49 -12.95
CA ASP A 1178 -2.26 -70.15 -13.36
C ASP A 1178 -2.02 -70.82 -14.74
N PRO A 1179 -1.44 -72.03 -14.77
CA PRO A 1179 -0.63 -72.50 -15.92
C PRO A 1179 -1.40 -72.99 -17.15
N ASN A 1180 -2.72 -73.16 -17.06
CA ASN A 1180 -3.58 -73.48 -18.20
C ASN A 1180 -4.72 -72.45 -18.28
N PRO A 1181 -4.75 -71.54 -19.27
CA PRO A 1181 -5.74 -70.48 -19.38
C PRO A 1181 -7.21 -70.94 -19.44
N GLN A 1182 -7.48 -72.15 -19.93
CA GLN A 1182 -8.83 -72.73 -20.04
C GLN A 1182 -9.37 -73.28 -18.71
N SER A 1183 -8.59 -73.23 -17.64
CA SER A 1183 -8.94 -73.63 -16.28
C SER A 1183 -8.45 -72.56 -15.33
N THR A 1184 -8.76 -72.65 -14.03
CA THR A 1184 -8.07 -71.78 -13.09
C THR A 1184 -7.89 -72.33 -11.67
N VAL A 1185 -6.76 -71.95 -11.07
CA VAL A 1185 -6.47 -72.08 -9.63
C VAL A 1185 -7.47 -71.27 -8.76
N VAL A 1186 -8.09 -70.21 -9.30
CA VAL A 1186 -9.03 -69.37 -8.54
C VAL A 1186 -10.47 -69.83 -8.77
N ALA A 1187 -10.99 -70.67 -7.86
CA ALA A 1187 -12.31 -71.29 -7.97
C ALA A 1187 -13.48 -70.30 -8.18
N GLU A 1188 -13.38 -69.06 -7.69
CA GLU A 1188 -14.39 -68.00 -7.91
C GLU A 1188 -14.54 -67.59 -9.38
N ASP A 1189 -13.48 -67.75 -10.19
CA ASP A 1189 -13.44 -67.26 -11.57
C ASP A 1189 -13.76 -68.37 -12.59
N GLN A 1190 -13.79 -69.63 -12.16
CA GLN A 1190 -13.82 -70.81 -13.04
C GLN A 1190 -15.08 -70.91 -13.91
N GLU A 1191 -16.21 -70.34 -13.48
CA GLU A 1191 -17.46 -70.31 -14.25
C GLU A 1191 -17.34 -69.37 -15.46
N TRP A 1192 -16.98 -68.10 -15.25
CA TRP A 1192 -16.92 -67.11 -16.33
C TRP A 1192 -15.68 -67.25 -17.22
N VAL A 1193 -14.57 -67.79 -16.68
CA VAL A 1193 -13.38 -68.16 -17.48
C VAL A 1193 -13.72 -69.29 -18.46
N ASN A 1194 -14.54 -70.28 -18.07
CA ASN A 1194 -15.01 -71.31 -19.00
C ASN A 1194 -15.85 -70.71 -20.12
N VAL A 1195 -16.80 -69.82 -19.80
CA VAL A 1195 -17.65 -69.15 -20.79
C VAL A 1195 -16.82 -68.32 -21.78
N TYR A 1196 -15.81 -67.59 -21.32
CA TYR A 1196 -14.93 -66.79 -22.18
C TYR A 1196 -14.12 -67.66 -23.15
N TYR A 1197 -13.60 -68.81 -22.71
CA TYR A 1197 -12.78 -69.70 -23.54
C TYR A 1197 -13.55 -70.85 -24.22
N GLU A 1198 -14.88 -70.88 -24.18
CA GLU A 1198 -15.70 -71.89 -24.90
C GLU A 1198 -15.62 -71.70 -26.44
N MET A 1199 -15.36 -70.47 -26.90
CA MET A 1199 -15.04 -70.13 -28.28
C MET A 1199 -13.89 -69.10 -28.35
N PRO A 1200 -12.62 -69.54 -28.33
CA PRO A 1200 -11.47 -68.63 -28.34
C PRO A 1200 -11.17 -68.10 -29.75
N ASP A 1201 -11.19 -66.77 -29.91
CA ASP A 1201 -10.90 -66.07 -31.17
C ASP A 1201 -9.39 -66.01 -31.54
N PHE A 1202 -8.51 -66.51 -30.66
CA PHE A 1202 -7.05 -66.41 -30.77
C PHE A 1202 -6.36 -67.67 -30.23
N ASP A 1203 -5.08 -67.87 -30.58
CA ASP A 1203 -4.32 -69.03 -30.14
C ASP A 1203 -4.00 -68.97 -28.64
N VAL A 1204 -4.70 -69.80 -27.87
CA VAL A 1204 -4.57 -69.94 -26.41
C VAL A 1204 -3.17 -70.39 -25.99
N ALA A 1205 -2.38 -71.00 -26.89
CA ALA A 1205 -0.99 -71.40 -26.61
C ALA A 1205 -0.03 -70.22 -26.40
N ARG A 1206 -0.41 -68.99 -26.81
CA ARG A 1206 0.41 -67.78 -26.68
C ARG A 1206 0.33 -67.09 -25.31
N ILE A 1207 -0.56 -67.53 -24.43
CA ILE A 1207 -0.84 -66.83 -23.16
C ILE A 1207 0.21 -67.20 -22.10
N SER A 1208 0.87 -66.22 -21.49
CA SER A 1208 1.82 -66.46 -20.38
C SER A 1208 1.12 -67.16 -19.19
N PRO A 1209 1.77 -68.12 -18.50
CA PRO A 1209 1.23 -68.81 -17.34
C PRO A 1209 1.05 -67.88 -16.11
N TRP A 1210 1.58 -66.66 -16.15
CA TRP A 1210 1.38 -65.65 -15.12
C TRP A 1210 0.11 -64.82 -15.35
N LEU A 1211 -0.63 -64.57 -14.28
CA LEU A 1211 -1.92 -63.90 -14.28
C LEU A 1211 -1.94 -62.77 -13.23
N LEU A 1212 -2.22 -61.55 -13.65
CA LEU A 1212 -2.56 -60.45 -12.74
C LEU A 1212 -4.09 -60.38 -12.57
N ARG A 1213 -4.60 -60.79 -11.41
CA ARG A 1213 -6.01 -60.59 -11.03
C ARG A 1213 -6.13 -59.27 -10.27
N VAL A 1214 -7.10 -58.44 -10.64
CA VAL A 1214 -7.43 -57.19 -9.96
C VAL A 1214 -8.90 -57.21 -9.56
N GLU A 1215 -9.17 -56.96 -8.27
CA GLU A 1215 -10.51 -56.91 -7.71
C GLU A 1215 -10.91 -55.44 -7.49
N LEU A 1216 -12.07 -55.04 -8.01
CA LEU A 1216 -12.53 -53.65 -8.04
C LEU A 1216 -13.64 -53.40 -7.01
N ASP A 1217 -13.59 -52.24 -6.33
CA ASP A 1217 -14.62 -51.81 -5.40
C ASP A 1217 -15.86 -51.30 -6.15
N ARG A 1218 -16.93 -52.10 -6.11
CA ARG A 1218 -18.26 -51.77 -6.65
C ARG A 1218 -18.76 -50.40 -6.18
N LYS A 1219 -18.48 -49.96 -4.95
CA LYS A 1219 -18.89 -48.62 -4.47
C LYS A 1219 -18.21 -47.52 -5.26
N HIS A 1220 -16.88 -47.59 -5.40
CA HIS A 1220 -16.09 -46.63 -6.16
C HIS A 1220 -16.29 -46.68 -7.68
N MET A 1221 -16.78 -47.81 -8.23
CA MET A 1221 -17.29 -47.91 -9.59
C MET A 1221 -18.61 -47.15 -9.76
N THR A 1222 -19.62 -47.47 -8.93
CA THR A 1222 -20.96 -46.83 -8.99
C THR A 1222 -20.90 -45.32 -8.73
N ASP A 1223 -20.10 -44.86 -7.76
CA ASP A 1223 -20.03 -43.43 -7.41
C ASP A 1223 -19.50 -42.55 -8.56
N ARG A 1224 -18.74 -43.15 -9.49
CA ARG A 1224 -18.11 -42.48 -10.64
C ARG A 1224 -18.70 -42.85 -12.00
N LYS A 1225 -19.74 -43.70 -12.03
CA LYS A 1225 -20.40 -44.20 -13.26
C LYS A 1225 -19.41 -44.88 -14.24
N LEU A 1226 -18.52 -45.73 -13.71
CA LEU A 1226 -17.62 -46.61 -14.47
C LEU A 1226 -18.24 -48.02 -14.60
N THR A 1227 -17.99 -48.69 -15.73
CA THR A 1227 -18.35 -50.09 -16.00
C THR A 1227 -17.09 -50.92 -16.29
N MET A 1228 -17.18 -52.25 -16.23
CA MET A 1228 -16.04 -53.14 -16.48
C MET A 1228 -15.47 -53.02 -17.90
N GLU A 1229 -16.33 -52.85 -18.92
CA GLU A 1229 -15.90 -52.72 -20.32
C GLU A 1229 -15.07 -51.45 -20.54
N GLN A 1230 -15.46 -50.33 -19.91
CA GLN A 1230 -14.70 -49.08 -19.97
C GLN A 1230 -13.30 -49.22 -19.37
N ILE A 1231 -13.12 -50.09 -18.38
CA ILE A 1231 -11.81 -50.34 -17.78
C ILE A 1231 -10.97 -51.26 -18.68
N ALA A 1232 -11.56 -52.33 -19.23
CA ALA A 1232 -10.88 -53.21 -20.18
C ALA A 1232 -10.46 -52.46 -21.47
N GLU A 1233 -11.35 -51.64 -22.04
CA GLU A 1233 -11.03 -50.78 -23.20
C GLU A 1233 -9.86 -49.84 -22.88
N LYS A 1234 -9.81 -49.26 -21.68
CA LYS A 1234 -8.72 -48.39 -21.23
C LYS A 1234 -7.38 -49.13 -21.03
N ILE A 1235 -7.41 -50.38 -20.60
CA ILE A 1235 -6.22 -51.23 -20.46
C ILE A 1235 -5.68 -51.58 -21.85
N ASN A 1236 -6.52 -52.11 -22.74
CA ASN A 1236 -6.12 -52.51 -24.09
C ASN A 1236 -5.69 -51.30 -24.93
N ALA A 1237 -6.33 -50.14 -24.79
CA ALA A 1237 -5.90 -48.90 -25.43
C ALA A 1237 -4.62 -48.28 -24.82
N GLY A 1238 -4.23 -48.70 -23.61
CA GLY A 1238 -3.01 -48.25 -22.92
C GLY A 1238 -1.79 -49.13 -23.16
N PHE A 1239 -1.99 -50.44 -23.33
CA PHE A 1239 -0.92 -51.45 -23.47
C PHE A 1239 -0.93 -52.19 -24.82
N GLY A 1240 -1.92 -52.00 -25.67
CA GLY A 1240 -2.03 -52.71 -26.95
C GLY A 1240 -2.48 -54.16 -26.79
N ASP A 1241 -2.08 -55.00 -27.75
CA ASP A 1241 -2.39 -56.44 -27.81
C ASP A 1241 -1.39 -57.29 -27.00
N ASP A 1242 -0.34 -56.66 -26.45
CA ASP A 1242 0.67 -57.27 -25.57
C ASP A 1242 0.06 -57.84 -24.28
N LEU A 1243 -1.12 -57.32 -23.89
CA LEU A 1243 -1.88 -57.74 -22.71
C LEU A 1243 -3.29 -58.18 -23.10
N ASN A 1244 -3.66 -59.39 -22.72
CA ASN A 1244 -5.04 -59.86 -22.81
C ASN A 1244 -5.75 -59.63 -21.47
N CYS A 1245 -6.77 -58.76 -21.48
CA CYS A 1245 -7.59 -58.42 -20.32
C CYS A 1245 -9.00 -59.03 -20.44
N ILE A 1246 -9.28 -60.07 -19.66
CA ILE A 1246 -10.60 -60.70 -19.54
C ILE A 1246 -11.27 -60.24 -18.22
N PHE A 1247 -12.59 -60.05 -18.22
CA PHE A 1247 -13.34 -59.48 -17.10
C PHE A 1247 -14.70 -60.15 -16.95
N ASN A 1248 -15.31 -60.01 -15.77
CA ASN A 1248 -16.68 -60.46 -15.52
C ASN A 1248 -17.71 -59.30 -15.58
N ASP A 1249 -18.98 -59.65 -15.80
CA ASP A 1249 -20.10 -58.70 -15.85
C ASP A 1249 -20.18 -57.79 -14.61
N ASP A 1250 -20.62 -56.53 -14.79
CA ASP A 1250 -21.04 -55.59 -13.73
C ASP A 1250 -22.08 -56.20 -12.73
N ASN A 1251 -22.75 -57.28 -13.13
CA ASN A 1251 -23.68 -58.05 -12.31
C ASN A 1251 -22.99 -58.90 -11.23
N ALA A 1252 -21.79 -59.42 -11.48
CA ALA A 1252 -21.13 -60.41 -10.62
C ALA A 1252 -20.73 -59.83 -9.25
N GLU A 1253 -20.96 -60.58 -8.15
CA GLU A 1253 -20.82 -60.09 -6.76
C GLU A 1253 -19.51 -59.32 -6.54
N LYS A 1254 -18.39 -59.95 -6.92
CA LYS A 1254 -17.08 -59.32 -7.06
C LYS A 1254 -16.85 -58.89 -8.51
N LEU A 1255 -16.39 -57.65 -8.69
CA LEU A 1255 -15.91 -57.16 -9.97
C LEU A 1255 -14.43 -57.54 -10.12
N VAL A 1256 -14.12 -58.40 -11.09
CA VAL A 1256 -12.81 -59.03 -11.28
C VAL A 1256 -12.35 -58.87 -12.72
N LEU A 1257 -11.14 -58.36 -12.90
CA LEU A 1257 -10.42 -58.43 -14.17
C LEU A 1257 -9.15 -59.26 -14.03
N ARG A 1258 -8.74 -59.86 -15.15
CA ARG A 1258 -7.65 -60.84 -15.28
C ARG A 1258 -6.80 -60.45 -16.47
N ILE A 1259 -5.54 -60.11 -16.22
CA ILE A 1259 -4.59 -59.68 -17.23
C ILE A 1259 -3.50 -60.74 -17.41
N ARG A 1260 -3.28 -61.16 -18.66
CA ARG A 1260 -2.22 -62.06 -19.10
C ARG A 1260 -1.29 -61.33 -20.07
N ILE A 1261 -0.02 -61.71 -20.10
CA ILE A 1261 0.92 -61.30 -21.16
C ILE A 1261 0.70 -62.22 -22.38
N MET A 1262 0.71 -61.64 -23.58
CA MET A 1262 0.65 -62.37 -24.85
C MET A 1262 2.06 -62.55 -25.43
N ASN A 1263 2.50 -63.79 -25.59
CA ASN A 1263 3.80 -64.13 -26.16
C ASN A 1263 3.71 -64.20 -27.68
N SER A 1264 4.57 -63.46 -28.38
CA SER A 1264 4.67 -63.45 -29.84
C SER A 1264 5.79 -64.37 -30.33
N ASP A 1265 5.46 -65.31 -31.23
CA ASP A 1265 6.45 -66.21 -31.86
C ASP A 1265 7.37 -65.50 -32.89
N GLU A 1266 7.02 -64.27 -33.27
CA GLU A 1266 7.64 -63.52 -34.37
C GLU A 1266 8.50 -62.36 -33.85
N ASN A 1267 9.80 -62.61 -33.61
CA ASN A 1267 10.94 -61.79 -34.11
C ASN A 1267 12.31 -62.13 -33.45
N LYS A 1268 12.85 -63.33 -33.69
CA LYS A 1268 14.27 -63.63 -33.38
C LYS A 1268 15.23 -63.00 -34.40
N MET A 1269 15.24 -61.66 -34.56
CA MET A 1269 16.16 -60.99 -35.49
C MET A 1269 16.36 -59.45 -35.31
N GLN A 1270 16.94 -58.97 -34.20
CA GLN A 1270 17.76 -57.73 -34.14
C GLN A 1270 18.57 -57.65 -32.83
N GLU A 1271 19.69 -56.90 -32.81
CA GLU A 1271 20.80 -57.09 -31.85
C GLU A 1271 20.85 -56.11 -30.64
N GLU A 1272 19.71 -55.58 -30.15
CA GLU A 1272 19.74 -54.57 -29.05
C GLU A 1272 19.06 -54.96 -27.71
N GLU A 1273 18.35 -56.09 -27.60
CA GLU A 1273 17.44 -56.36 -26.46
C GLU A 1273 18.00 -57.24 -25.31
N GLU A 1274 19.31 -57.45 -25.25
CA GLU A 1274 20.01 -58.34 -24.28
C GLU A 1274 19.75 -58.09 -22.77
N VAL A 1275 19.03 -57.03 -22.40
CA VAL A 1275 18.68 -56.67 -21.02
C VAL A 1275 17.19 -56.87 -20.71
N VAL A 1276 16.31 -56.85 -21.72
CA VAL A 1276 14.85 -57.01 -21.53
C VAL A 1276 14.47 -58.49 -21.54
N ASP A 1277 15.04 -59.27 -22.47
CA ASP A 1277 14.97 -60.75 -22.55
C ASP A 1277 15.53 -61.51 -21.33
N LYS A 1278 15.92 -60.79 -20.27
CA LYS A 1278 16.40 -61.34 -18.99
C LYS A 1278 15.61 -60.82 -17.77
N MET A 1279 14.47 -60.17 -17.99
CA MET A 1279 13.47 -59.94 -16.94
C MET A 1279 12.53 -61.15 -16.89
N ASP A 1280 12.46 -61.81 -15.73
CA ASP A 1280 11.48 -62.87 -15.50
C ASP A 1280 10.04 -62.31 -15.63
N ASP A 1281 9.12 -63.07 -16.25
CA ASP A 1281 7.72 -62.68 -16.53
C ASP A 1281 7.02 -62.00 -15.33
N ASP A 1282 7.25 -62.49 -14.10
CA ASP A 1282 6.61 -61.99 -12.88
C ASP A 1282 7.11 -60.59 -12.50
N VAL A 1283 8.39 -60.28 -12.77
CA VAL A 1283 8.96 -58.95 -12.57
C VAL A 1283 8.41 -57.97 -13.61
N PHE A 1284 8.24 -58.41 -14.86
CA PHE A 1284 7.62 -57.61 -15.92
C PHE A 1284 6.14 -57.33 -15.63
N LEU A 1285 5.35 -58.37 -15.31
CA LEU A 1285 3.94 -58.25 -14.94
C LEU A 1285 3.72 -57.32 -13.73
N ARG A 1286 4.60 -57.37 -12.75
CA ARG A 1286 4.59 -56.48 -11.57
C ARG A 1286 5.01 -55.04 -11.88
N CYS A 1287 5.83 -54.83 -12.91
CA CYS A 1287 6.11 -53.49 -13.44
C CYS A 1287 4.85 -52.90 -14.09
N ILE A 1288 4.16 -53.70 -14.91
CA ILE A 1288 2.87 -53.35 -15.54
C ILE A 1288 1.79 -53.06 -14.49
N GLU A 1289 1.62 -53.93 -13.47
CA GLU A 1289 0.74 -53.69 -12.32
C GLU A 1289 0.97 -52.30 -11.70
N SER A 1290 2.23 -51.99 -11.43
CA SER A 1290 2.63 -50.74 -10.76
C SER A 1290 2.26 -49.51 -11.61
N ASN A 1291 2.57 -49.56 -12.91
CA ASN A 1291 2.30 -48.50 -13.88
C ASN A 1291 0.79 -48.30 -14.11
N MET A 1292 0.06 -49.39 -14.37
CA MET A 1292 -1.38 -49.38 -14.59
C MET A 1292 -2.15 -48.81 -13.39
N LEU A 1293 -1.66 -49.03 -12.16
CA LEU A 1293 -2.27 -48.44 -10.95
C LEU A 1293 -1.94 -46.95 -10.74
N THR A 1294 -0.83 -46.42 -11.27
CA THR A 1294 -0.46 -45.00 -11.04
C THR A 1294 -0.85 -44.08 -12.20
N ASP A 1295 -0.62 -44.50 -13.44
CA ASP A 1295 -0.56 -43.58 -14.58
C ASP A 1295 -1.78 -43.74 -15.51
N MET A 1296 -2.48 -44.88 -15.49
CA MET A 1296 -3.65 -45.12 -16.34
C MET A 1296 -4.87 -44.30 -15.89
N THR A 1297 -5.33 -43.38 -16.76
CA THR A 1297 -6.48 -42.50 -16.51
C THR A 1297 -7.79 -43.08 -17.04
N LEU A 1298 -8.68 -43.51 -16.15
CA LEU A 1298 -10.01 -44.02 -16.52
C LEU A 1298 -10.92 -42.87 -16.98
N GLN A 1299 -11.17 -41.93 -16.08
CA GLN A 1299 -11.94 -40.69 -16.32
C GLN A 1299 -11.32 -39.51 -15.52
N GLY A 1300 -11.85 -38.31 -15.74
CA GLY A 1300 -11.36 -37.09 -15.10
C GLY A 1300 -10.24 -36.38 -15.86
N ILE A 1301 -9.93 -35.16 -15.44
CA ILE A 1301 -8.80 -34.36 -15.97
C ILE A 1301 -7.64 -34.45 -14.98
N GLU A 1302 -6.41 -34.64 -15.46
CA GLU A 1302 -5.23 -34.63 -14.62
C GLU A 1302 -5.09 -33.35 -13.77
N GLN A 1303 -4.26 -33.41 -12.73
CA GLN A 1303 -4.04 -32.34 -11.74
C GLN A 1303 -5.28 -31.92 -10.92
N ILE A 1304 -6.52 -32.18 -11.38
CA ILE A 1304 -7.77 -31.96 -10.64
C ILE A 1304 -8.03 -33.18 -9.74
N SER A 1305 -7.45 -33.13 -8.55
CA SER A 1305 -7.44 -34.25 -7.60
C SER A 1305 -8.81 -34.58 -7.01
N LYS A 1306 -9.64 -33.55 -6.83
CA LYS A 1306 -10.98 -33.63 -6.22
C LYS A 1306 -11.87 -32.46 -6.66
N VAL A 1307 -13.18 -32.67 -6.61
CA VAL A 1307 -14.19 -31.66 -6.97
C VAL A 1307 -15.30 -31.60 -5.90
N TYR A 1308 -15.72 -30.39 -5.55
CA TYR A 1308 -16.76 -30.10 -4.55
C TYR A 1308 -17.98 -29.46 -5.24
N MET A 1309 -19.16 -30.04 -5.06
CA MET A 1309 -20.42 -29.50 -5.59
C MET A 1309 -21.18 -28.75 -4.48
N HIS A 1310 -21.59 -27.51 -4.74
CA HIS A 1310 -22.42 -26.75 -3.79
C HIS A 1310 -23.30 -25.69 -4.48
N LEU A 1311 -24.28 -25.19 -3.72
CA LEU A 1311 -25.09 -24.02 -4.08
C LEU A 1311 -24.48 -22.77 -3.43
N PRO A 1312 -24.19 -21.69 -4.18
CA PRO A 1312 -23.62 -20.47 -3.65
C PRO A 1312 -24.65 -19.68 -2.83
N GLN A 1313 -24.19 -19.09 -1.72
CA GLN A 1313 -25.01 -18.24 -0.85
C GLN A 1313 -24.79 -16.74 -1.10
N THR A 1314 -23.62 -16.35 -1.60
CA THR A 1314 -23.30 -14.96 -1.94
C THR A 1314 -23.76 -14.61 -3.36
N ASP A 1315 -24.38 -13.45 -3.52
CA ASP A 1315 -25.03 -13.04 -4.77
C ASP A 1315 -24.04 -12.79 -5.91
N ASN A 1316 -22.78 -12.46 -5.58
CA ASN A 1316 -21.65 -12.41 -6.51
C ASN A 1316 -21.21 -13.79 -7.08
N LYS A 1317 -21.72 -14.91 -6.52
CA LYS A 1317 -21.54 -16.27 -7.04
C LYS A 1317 -22.84 -16.90 -7.55
N LYS A 1318 -24.02 -16.44 -7.11
CA LYS A 1318 -25.30 -16.78 -7.75
C LYS A 1318 -25.29 -16.28 -9.20
N LYS A 1319 -26.13 -16.86 -10.06
CA LYS A 1319 -26.35 -16.32 -11.41
C LYS A 1319 -27.39 -15.22 -11.32
N ILE A 1320 -26.96 -13.97 -11.34
CA ILE A 1320 -27.88 -12.84 -11.49
C ILE A 1320 -28.33 -12.80 -12.96
N ILE A 1321 -29.64 -12.69 -13.18
CA ILE A 1321 -30.24 -12.45 -14.49
C ILE A 1321 -31.14 -11.22 -14.44
N ILE A 1322 -31.45 -10.65 -15.61
CA ILE A 1322 -32.47 -9.61 -15.78
C ILE A 1322 -33.75 -10.29 -16.29
N THR A 1323 -34.90 -10.01 -15.67
CA THR A 1323 -36.22 -10.51 -16.13
C THR A 1323 -36.75 -9.70 -17.32
N GLU A 1324 -37.80 -10.18 -17.99
CA GLU A 1324 -38.54 -9.41 -19.01
C GLU A 1324 -39.11 -8.09 -18.44
N ASP A 1325 -39.56 -8.11 -17.18
CA ASP A 1325 -39.94 -6.92 -16.41
C ASP A 1325 -38.75 -6.01 -16.07
N GLY A 1326 -37.52 -6.44 -16.33
CA GLY A 1326 -36.29 -5.68 -16.15
C GLY A 1326 -35.72 -5.71 -14.73
N GLU A 1327 -36.18 -6.62 -13.88
CA GLU A 1327 -35.70 -6.76 -12.49
C GLU A 1327 -34.48 -7.67 -12.40
N PHE A 1328 -33.56 -7.41 -11.47
CA PHE A 1328 -32.44 -8.30 -11.19
C PHE A 1328 -32.93 -9.46 -10.31
N LYS A 1329 -32.77 -10.69 -10.79
CA LYS A 1329 -33.16 -11.91 -10.07
C LYS A 1329 -31.96 -12.81 -9.85
N ALA A 1330 -31.66 -13.10 -8.59
CA ALA A 1330 -30.65 -14.07 -8.21
C ALA A 1330 -31.16 -15.51 -8.42
N LEU A 1331 -30.48 -16.28 -9.27
CA LEU A 1331 -30.69 -17.71 -9.41
C LEU A 1331 -29.58 -18.48 -8.68
N GLN A 1332 -30.00 -19.36 -7.76
CA GLN A 1332 -29.11 -20.28 -7.08
C GLN A 1332 -28.91 -21.52 -7.98
N GLU A 1333 -27.75 -21.59 -8.62
CA GLU A 1333 -27.34 -22.69 -9.51
C GLU A 1333 -26.21 -23.53 -8.88
N TRP A 1334 -26.09 -24.79 -9.28
CA TRP A 1334 -24.98 -25.66 -8.90
C TRP A 1334 -23.67 -25.17 -9.51
N ILE A 1335 -22.66 -25.03 -8.66
CA ILE A 1335 -21.29 -24.71 -9.06
C ILE A 1335 -20.31 -25.75 -8.51
N LEU A 1336 -19.25 -26.00 -9.26
CA LEU A 1336 -18.19 -26.94 -8.89
C LEU A 1336 -16.92 -26.16 -8.52
N GLU A 1337 -16.37 -26.41 -7.34
CA GLU A 1337 -15.04 -25.91 -6.96
C GLU A 1337 -14.04 -27.06 -6.95
N THR A 1338 -12.81 -26.85 -7.43
CA THR A 1338 -11.80 -27.91 -7.59
C THR A 1338 -10.66 -27.81 -6.58
N ASP A 1339 -10.02 -28.94 -6.28
CA ASP A 1339 -8.70 -29.01 -5.63
C ASP A 1339 -7.66 -29.42 -6.66
N GLY A 1340 -6.89 -28.43 -7.13
CA GLY A 1340 -6.12 -28.48 -8.38
C GLY A 1340 -6.73 -27.62 -9.49
N VAL A 1341 -5.95 -27.32 -10.52
CA VAL A 1341 -6.33 -26.47 -11.66
C VAL A 1341 -5.85 -27.07 -12.99
N SER A 1342 -6.68 -26.93 -14.03
CA SER A 1342 -6.36 -27.24 -15.43
C SER A 1342 -7.36 -26.50 -16.35
N LEU A 1343 -7.45 -25.18 -16.18
CA LEU A 1343 -8.48 -24.29 -16.74
C LEU A 1343 -8.71 -24.52 -18.24
N MET A 1344 -7.66 -24.60 -19.07
CA MET A 1344 -7.80 -24.80 -20.51
C MET A 1344 -8.56 -26.08 -20.88
N ARG A 1345 -8.34 -27.18 -20.13
CA ARG A 1345 -9.04 -28.45 -20.36
C ARG A 1345 -10.48 -28.39 -19.84
N VAL A 1346 -10.70 -27.77 -18.68
CA VAL A 1346 -12.04 -27.59 -18.08
C VAL A 1346 -12.93 -26.70 -18.94
N LEU A 1347 -12.40 -25.63 -19.53
CA LEU A 1347 -13.14 -24.76 -20.47
C LEU A 1347 -13.50 -25.48 -21.79
N SER A 1348 -12.86 -26.62 -22.10
CA SER A 1348 -13.17 -27.45 -23.27
C SER A 1348 -14.20 -28.55 -23.00
N GLU A 1349 -14.62 -28.75 -21.75
CA GLU A 1349 -15.60 -29.78 -21.38
C GLU A 1349 -17.04 -29.37 -21.69
N LYS A 1350 -17.83 -30.33 -22.17
CA LYS A 1350 -19.24 -30.10 -22.48
C LYS A 1350 -20.05 -29.77 -21.23
N ASP A 1351 -20.99 -28.82 -21.37
CA ASP A 1351 -21.94 -28.34 -20.35
C ASP A 1351 -21.32 -27.50 -19.20
N VAL A 1352 -20.01 -27.24 -19.26
CA VAL A 1352 -19.33 -26.18 -18.48
C VAL A 1352 -19.61 -24.81 -19.12
N ASP A 1353 -19.72 -23.76 -18.30
CA ASP A 1353 -19.85 -22.35 -18.71
C ASP A 1353 -18.45 -21.73 -18.92
N PRO A 1354 -17.98 -21.54 -20.17
CA PRO A 1354 -16.63 -21.06 -20.43
C PRO A 1354 -16.47 -19.54 -20.27
N VAL A 1355 -17.56 -18.82 -20.03
CA VAL A 1355 -17.56 -17.34 -19.89
C VAL A 1355 -17.37 -16.94 -18.43
N ARG A 1356 -17.95 -17.71 -17.49
CA ARG A 1356 -17.92 -17.40 -16.05
C ARG A 1356 -16.90 -18.23 -15.26
N THR A 1357 -16.49 -19.39 -15.77
CA THR A 1357 -15.49 -20.26 -15.10
C THR A 1357 -14.16 -19.53 -14.89
N THR A 1358 -13.62 -19.63 -13.67
CA THR A 1358 -12.48 -18.79 -13.24
C THR A 1358 -11.50 -19.59 -12.37
N SER A 1359 -10.22 -19.23 -12.41
CA SER A 1359 -9.13 -19.86 -11.66
C SER A 1359 -8.55 -18.89 -10.62
N ASN A 1360 -8.12 -19.41 -9.47
CA ASN A 1360 -7.36 -18.62 -8.51
C ASN A 1360 -5.84 -18.62 -8.81
N ASP A 1361 -5.37 -19.29 -9.87
CA ASP A 1361 -3.99 -19.19 -10.35
C ASP A 1361 -3.86 -18.11 -11.46
N ILE A 1362 -3.25 -16.99 -11.09
CA ILE A 1362 -2.97 -15.86 -11.97
C ILE A 1362 -1.97 -16.20 -13.09
N VAL A 1363 -1.09 -17.19 -12.89
CA VAL A 1363 -0.13 -17.65 -13.90
C VAL A 1363 -0.83 -18.49 -14.97
N GLU A 1364 -1.80 -19.30 -14.57
CA GLU A 1364 -2.64 -20.06 -15.50
C GLU A 1364 -3.51 -19.13 -16.36
N ILE A 1365 -4.18 -18.16 -15.75
CA ILE A 1365 -4.98 -17.14 -16.47
C ILE A 1365 -4.12 -16.36 -17.46
N PHE A 1366 -2.86 -16.05 -17.14
CA PHE A 1366 -1.93 -15.41 -18.09
C PHE A 1366 -1.69 -16.27 -19.33
N THR A 1367 -1.56 -17.59 -19.17
CA THR A 1367 -1.31 -18.52 -20.29
C THR A 1367 -2.55 -18.86 -21.11
N VAL A 1368 -3.76 -18.78 -20.53
CA VAL A 1368 -5.01 -19.21 -21.20
C VAL A 1368 -5.84 -18.02 -21.71
N LEU A 1369 -5.91 -16.91 -20.95
CA LEU A 1369 -6.81 -15.78 -21.21
C LEU A 1369 -6.08 -14.44 -21.44
N GLY A 1370 -4.77 -14.38 -21.19
CA GLY A 1370 -3.94 -13.20 -21.49
C GLY A 1370 -3.92 -12.11 -20.41
N ILE A 1371 -3.22 -11.00 -20.71
CA ILE A 1371 -2.77 -10.04 -19.69
C ILE A 1371 -3.88 -9.18 -19.08
N GLU A 1372 -4.93 -8.82 -19.82
CA GLU A 1372 -6.06 -8.03 -19.28
C GLU A 1372 -7.00 -8.90 -18.42
N ALA A 1373 -7.20 -10.17 -18.80
CA ALA A 1373 -7.88 -11.15 -17.96
C ALA A 1373 -7.11 -11.34 -16.64
N VAL A 1374 -5.78 -11.34 -16.67
CA VAL A 1374 -4.95 -11.30 -15.45
C VAL A 1374 -5.16 -10.03 -14.65
N ARG A 1375 -5.17 -8.83 -15.27
CA ARG A 1375 -5.39 -7.58 -14.54
C ARG A 1375 -6.68 -7.66 -13.72
N LYS A 1376 -7.77 -8.14 -14.32
CA LYS A 1376 -9.07 -8.26 -13.63
C LYS A 1376 -9.13 -9.43 -12.63
N ALA A 1377 -8.47 -10.55 -12.91
CA ALA A 1377 -8.38 -11.67 -11.95
C ALA A 1377 -7.56 -11.29 -10.71
N LEU A 1378 -6.42 -10.62 -10.89
CA LEU A 1378 -5.56 -10.14 -9.81
C LEU A 1378 -6.28 -9.08 -8.96
N GLU A 1379 -7.02 -8.17 -9.59
CA GLU A 1379 -7.88 -7.20 -8.90
C GLU A 1379 -8.93 -7.89 -8.02
N ARG A 1380 -9.65 -8.89 -8.56
CA ARG A 1380 -10.65 -9.67 -7.82
C ARG A 1380 -10.05 -10.44 -6.65
N GLU A 1381 -8.91 -11.10 -6.84
CA GLU A 1381 -8.22 -11.86 -5.79
C GLU A 1381 -7.67 -10.93 -4.68
N LEU A 1382 -7.07 -9.79 -5.02
CA LEU A 1382 -6.61 -8.81 -4.04
C LEU A 1382 -7.77 -8.16 -3.29
N TYR A 1383 -8.86 -7.82 -3.98
CA TYR A 1383 -10.09 -7.32 -3.35
C TYR A 1383 -10.69 -8.36 -2.40
N HIS A 1384 -10.77 -9.63 -2.79
CA HIS A 1384 -11.32 -10.69 -1.94
C HIS A 1384 -10.53 -10.86 -0.65
N VAL A 1385 -9.19 -10.85 -0.71
CA VAL A 1385 -8.31 -10.97 0.46
C VAL A 1385 -8.51 -9.81 1.45
N ILE A 1386 -8.83 -8.60 0.98
CA ILE A 1386 -8.97 -7.39 1.81
C ILE A 1386 -10.40 -7.22 2.33
N SER A 1387 -11.41 -7.50 1.50
CA SER A 1387 -12.83 -7.40 1.87
C SER A 1387 -13.30 -8.52 2.80
N PHE A 1388 -12.62 -9.66 2.85
CA PHE A 1388 -12.92 -10.76 3.77
C PHE A 1388 -12.92 -10.33 5.26
N ASP A 1389 -12.03 -9.42 5.63
CA ASP A 1389 -11.94 -8.83 6.98
C ASP A 1389 -12.98 -7.72 7.24
N GLY A 1390 -13.93 -7.50 6.32
CA GLY A 1390 -14.82 -6.34 6.32
C GLY A 1390 -14.11 -5.01 6.04
N SER A 1391 -12.86 -5.05 5.56
CA SER A 1391 -12.06 -3.85 5.30
C SER A 1391 -12.25 -3.36 3.86
N TYR A 1392 -12.55 -2.06 3.70
CA TYR A 1392 -12.70 -1.43 2.38
C TYR A 1392 -11.45 -0.63 2.02
N VAL A 1393 -10.96 -0.83 0.79
CA VAL A 1393 -9.92 -0.01 0.15
C VAL A 1393 -10.45 0.46 -1.20
N ASN A 1394 -10.24 1.75 -1.51
CA ASN A 1394 -10.74 2.41 -2.71
C ASN A 1394 -10.13 1.77 -3.98
N TYR A 1395 -10.98 1.47 -4.97
CA TYR A 1395 -10.65 0.82 -6.25
C TYR A 1395 -9.34 1.32 -6.88
N ARG A 1396 -9.13 2.64 -6.89
CA ARG A 1396 -7.95 3.29 -7.49
C ARG A 1396 -6.60 2.75 -6.97
N HIS A 1397 -6.53 2.29 -5.72
CA HIS A 1397 -5.30 1.70 -5.14
C HIS A 1397 -5.07 0.27 -5.62
N LEU A 1398 -6.15 -0.52 -5.73
CA LEU A 1398 -6.13 -1.90 -6.23
C LEU A 1398 -5.82 -1.92 -7.73
N ALA A 1399 -6.51 -1.10 -8.51
CA ALA A 1399 -6.30 -0.93 -9.95
C ALA A 1399 -4.85 -0.52 -10.24
N LEU A 1400 -4.33 0.51 -9.57
CA LEU A 1400 -2.96 0.98 -9.79
C LEU A 1400 -1.91 -0.08 -9.41
N LEU A 1401 -2.13 -0.87 -8.35
CA LEU A 1401 -1.26 -2.00 -8.05
C LEU A 1401 -1.27 -3.03 -9.19
N CYS A 1402 -2.45 -3.41 -9.67
CA CYS A 1402 -2.59 -4.36 -10.77
C CYS A 1402 -1.92 -3.85 -12.06
N ASP A 1403 -2.14 -2.59 -12.43
CA ASP A 1403 -1.51 -1.95 -13.59
C ASP A 1403 0.02 -1.94 -13.48
N THR A 1404 0.60 -1.62 -12.31
CA THR A 1404 2.06 -1.70 -12.14
C THR A 1404 2.59 -3.14 -12.28
N MET A 1405 1.77 -4.16 -12.01
CA MET A 1405 2.12 -5.58 -12.17
C MET A 1405 1.91 -6.11 -13.61
N THR A 1406 1.05 -5.48 -14.43
CA THR A 1406 0.70 -5.95 -15.79
C THR A 1406 1.24 -5.09 -16.94
N CYS A 1407 1.44 -3.79 -16.75
CA CYS A 1407 1.70 -2.78 -17.82
C CYS A 1407 2.95 -3.00 -18.70
N ARG A 1408 3.74 -4.06 -18.48
CA ARG A 1408 4.87 -4.47 -19.33
C ARG A 1408 4.54 -5.62 -20.29
N GLY A 1409 3.28 -6.09 -20.33
CA GLY A 1409 2.85 -7.24 -21.14
C GLY A 1409 3.29 -8.60 -20.59
N HIS A 1410 3.88 -8.63 -19.39
CA HIS A 1410 4.23 -9.84 -18.65
C HIS A 1410 4.00 -9.62 -17.17
N LEU A 1411 3.78 -10.70 -16.43
CA LEU A 1411 3.58 -10.63 -14.98
C LEU A 1411 4.84 -10.12 -14.26
N MET A 1412 4.70 -9.03 -13.50
CA MET A 1412 5.79 -8.41 -12.74
C MET A 1412 5.60 -8.61 -11.23
N ALA A 1413 6.18 -9.67 -10.68
CA ALA A 1413 6.16 -9.93 -9.24
C ALA A 1413 6.87 -8.81 -8.46
N ILE A 1414 6.26 -8.32 -7.38
CA ILE A 1414 6.78 -7.21 -6.54
C ILE A 1414 7.84 -7.76 -5.56
N THR A 1415 8.89 -8.33 -6.14
CA THR A 1415 10.07 -8.90 -5.52
C THR A 1415 11.30 -8.22 -6.14
N ARG A 1416 12.50 -8.44 -5.58
CA ARG A 1416 13.75 -8.00 -6.23
C ARG A 1416 13.87 -8.50 -7.68
N HIS A 1417 13.31 -9.67 -7.99
CA HIS A 1417 13.37 -10.26 -9.34
C HIS A 1417 12.45 -9.56 -10.36
N GLY A 1418 11.40 -8.85 -9.93
CA GLY A 1418 10.59 -7.99 -10.80
C GLY A 1418 11.11 -6.56 -10.85
N VAL A 1419 11.43 -5.97 -9.70
CA VAL A 1419 11.97 -4.59 -9.63
C VAL A 1419 13.31 -4.48 -10.39
N ASN A 1420 14.22 -5.45 -10.26
CA ASN A 1420 15.50 -5.48 -10.98
C ASN A 1420 15.37 -5.91 -12.46
N ARG A 1421 14.15 -6.15 -12.96
CA ARG A 1421 13.82 -6.31 -14.40
C ARG A 1421 13.23 -5.04 -15.02
N GLN A 1422 12.82 -4.04 -14.23
CA GLN A 1422 12.42 -2.74 -14.77
C GLN A 1422 13.66 -2.00 -15.32
N ASP A 1423 13.49 -1.25 -16.41
CA ASP A 1423 14.52 -0.38 -16.99
C ASP A 1423 14.73 0.93 -16.17
N THR A 1424 14.57 0.85 -14.85
CA THR A 1424 14.68 1.96 -13.89
C THR A 1424 16.15 2.25 -13.55
N GLY A 1425 16.45 3.45 -13.03
CA GLY A 1425 17.80 3.88 -12.69
C GLY A 1425 18.52 2.94 -11.68
N PRO A 1426 19.83 2.66 -11.86
CA PRO A 1426 20.60 1.82 -10.93
C PRO A 1426 20.65 2.36 -9.50
N LEU A 1427 20.52 3.67 -9.26
CA LEU A 1427 20.42 4.21 -7.90
C LEU A 1427 19.08 3.89 -7.24
N MET A 1428 17.97 3.95 -7.99
CA MET A 1428 16.67 3.50 -7.47
C MET A 1428 16.68 2.00 -7.19
N LYS A 1429 17.14 1.18 -8.15
CA LYS A 1429 17.27 -0.29 -8.02
C LYS A 1429 18.13 -0.67 -6.80
N CYS A 1430 19.30 -0.03 -6.59
CA CYS A 1430 20.22 -0.40 -5.50
C CYS A 1430 19.68 -0.10 -4.08
N SER A 1431 18.62 0.70 -3.94
CA SER A 1431 17.93 0.94 -2.67
C SER A 1431 17.17 -0.31 -2.13
N PHE A 1432 17.02 -1.36 -2.94
CA PHE A 1432 16.18 -2.50 -2.67
C PHE A 1432 16.92 -3.85 -2.83
N GLU A 1433 17.22 -4.48 -1.69
CA GLU A 1433 17.79 -5.83 -1.52
C GLU A 1433 19.21 -6.05 -2.10
N GLU A 1434 19.42 -5.89 -3.41
CA GLU A 1434 20.65 -6.31 -4.13
C GLU A 1434 21.61 -5.14 -4.43
N THR A 1435 21.81 -4.26 -3.43
CA THR A 1435 22.54 -2.98 -3.58
C THR A 1435 23.85 -3.06 -4.36
N VAL A 1436 24.78 -3.93 -3.97
CA VAL A 1436 26.14 -3.93 -4.53
C VAL A 1436 26.18 -4.62 -5.88
N ASP A 1437 25.41 -5.69 -6.06
CA ASP A 1437 25.47 -6.48 -7.29
C ASP A 1437 24.77 -5.73 -8.46
N VAL A 1438 23.74 -4.91 -8.17
CA VAL A 1438 23.18 -3.91 -9.12
C VAL A 1438 24.22 -2.87 -9.53
N LEU A 1439 24.95 -2.27 -8.57
CA LEU A 1439 25.95 -1.24 -8.85
C LEU A 1439 27.13 -1.78 -9.67
N MET A 1440 27.56 -3.03 -9.39
CA MET A 1440 28.60 -3.71 -10.18
C MET A 1440 28.14 -4.03 -11.60
N GLU A 1441 26.87 -4.42 -11.79
CA GLU A 1441 26.34 -4.67 -13.13
C GLU A 1441 26.15 -3.38 -13.95
N ALA A 1442 25.67 -2.30 -13.32
CA ALA A 1442 25.56 -0.98 -13.91
C ALA A 1442 26.93 -0.44 -14.37
N ALA A 1443 27.95 -0.55 -13.51
CA ALA A 1443 29.33 -0.20 -13.83
C ALA A 1443 29.88 -1.02 -15.02
N ALA A 1444 29.64 -2.33 -15.02
CA ALA A 1444 30.08 -3.24 -16.08
C ALA A 1444 29.41 -3.02 -17.45
N HIS A 1445 28.28 -2.30 -17.52
CA HIS A 1445 27.57 -2.02 -18.76
C HIS A 1445 27.64 -0.54 -19.20
N GLY A 1446 28.09 0.36 -18.33
CA GLY A 1446 28.00 1.81 -18.57
C GLY A 1446 26.57 2.36 -18.41
N GLU A 1447 25.75 1.80 -17.53
CA GLU A 1447 24.38 2.30 -17.31
C GLU A 1447 24.38 3.78 -16.88
N SER A 1448 23.48 4.59 -17.46
CA SER A 1448 23.26 5.97 -17.06
C SER A 1448 21.98 6.07 -16.25
N ASP A 1449 22.09 6.62 -15.04
CA ASP A 1449 20.95 6.97 -14.20
C ASP A 1449 20.40 8.36 -14.57
N PRO A 1450 19.10 8.50 -14.89
CA PRO A 1450 18.51 9.75 -15.37
C PRO A 1450 18.11 10.72 -14.23
N MET A 1451 18.27 10.36 -12.95
CA MET A 1451 17.93 11.19 -11.79
C MET A 1451 16.46 11.66 -11.75
N LYS A 1452 15.52 10.80 -12.20
CA LYS A 1452 14.07 11.09 -12.26
C LYS A 1452 13.26 10.34 -11.20
N GLY A 1453 13.86 9.39 -10.48
CA GLY A 1453 13.27 8.67 -9.36
C GLY A 1453 13.37 9.43 -8.05
N VAL A 1454 12.48 9.09 -7.11
CA VAL A 1454 12.41 9.71 -5.78
C VAL A 1454 13.62 9.30 -4.93
N SER A 1455 13.92 8.00 -4.83
CA SER A 1455 15.11 7.54 -4.10
C SER A 1455 16.43 8.11 -4.64
N GLU A 1456 16.57 8.24 -5.95
CA GLU A 1456 17.77 8.76 -6.62
C GLU A 1456 18.09 10.17 -6.10
N ASN A 1457 17.09 11.06 -6.11
CA ASN A 1457 17.22 12.43 -5.63
C ASN A 1457 17.41 12.53 -4.11
N ILE A 1458 16.75 11.65 -3.33
CA ILE A 1458 16.97 11.56 -1.87
C ILE A 1458 18.42 11.19 -1.53
N MET A 1459 19.04 10.25 -2.28
CA MET A 1459 20.45 9.87 -2.06
C MET A 1459 21.42 11.04 -2.29
N LEU A 1460 21.12 11.92 -3.26
CA LEU A 1460 21.93 13.10 -3.58
C LEU A 1460 21.49 14.39 -2.84
N GLY A 1461 20.54 14.30 -1.91
CA GLY A 1461 20.05 15.45 -1.12
C GLY A 1461 19.30 16.52 -1.93
N GLN A 1462 18.89 16.20 -3.16
CA GLN A 1462 18.18 17.12 -4.05
C GLN A 1462 16.70 17.23 -3.66
N LEU A 1463 16.01 18.25 -4.18
CA LEU A 1463 14.54 18.24 -4.18
C LEU A 1463 14.09 17.14 -5.16
N ALA A 1464 13.27 16.20 -4.70
CA ALA A 1464 12.77 15.12 -5.54
C ALA A 1464 11.63 15.63 -6.44
N PRO A 1465 11.46 15.08 -7.66
CA PRO A 1465 10.38 15.45 -8.57
C PRO A 1465 9.02 14.86 -8.12
N ALA A 1466 8.54 15.30 -6.96
CA ALA A 1466 7.33 14.85 -6.29
C ALA A 1466 6.67 16.07 -5.61
N GLY A 1467 5.37 16.27 -5.83
CA GLY A 1467 4.59 17.34 -5.19
C GLY A 1467 5.18 18.71 -5.38
N THR A 1468 5.51 19.38 -4.28
CA THR A 1468 6.17 20.70 -4.23
C THR A 1468 7.48 20.78 -5.03
N GLY A 1469 8.08 19.65 -5.40
CA GLY A 1469 9.23 19.57 -6.32
C GLY A 1469 8.92 19.14 -7.76
N CYS A 1470 7.64 19.06 -8.16
CA CYS A 1470 7.24 18.62 -9.51
C CYS A 1470 7.26 19.76 -10.58
N PHE A 1471 7.51 20.99 -10.15
CA PHE A 1471 7.51 22.26 -10.91
C PHE A 1471 8.66 23.15 -10.39
N ASP A 1472 8.82 24.39 -10.87
CA ASP A 1472 9.98 25.23 -10.55
C ASP A 1472 9.69 26.72 -10.22
N LEU A 1473 10.50 27.25 -9.30
CA LEU A 1473 10.65 28.57 -8.66
C LEU A 1473 11.08 29.78 -9.52
N LEU A 1474 10.34 30.22 -10.54
CA LEU A 1474 10.67 31.48 -11.26
C LEU A 1474 9.91 32.72 -10.70
N LEU A 1475 10.17 33.89 -11.30
CA LEU A 1475 9.94 35.18 -10.66
C LEU A 1475 9.66 36.30 -11.73
N ASP A 1476 8.58 37.12 -11.61
CA ASP A 1476 7.97 38.00 -12.64
C ASP A 1476 8.06 39.50 -12.34
N ALA A 1477 9.04 40.16 -12.97
CA ALA A 1477 9.31 41.58 -12.84
C ALA A 1477 8.10 42.51 -13.02
N GLU A 1478 6.99 42.10 -13.65
CA GLU A 1478 5.79 42.95 -13.78
C GLU A 1478 5.04 43.12 -12.45
N LYS A 1479 4.95 42.06 -11.63
CA LYS A 1479 4.17 42.09 -10.38
C LYS A 1479 4.89 42.78 -9.22
N CYS A 1480 6.23 42.78 -9.17
CA CYS A 1480 6.96 43.55 -8.15
C CYS A 1480 6.78 45.07 -8.28
N LYS A 1481 6.38 45.60 -9.45
CA LYS A 1481 6.21 47.05 -9.69
C LYS A 1481 5.12 47.70 -8.83
N TYR A 1482 4.24 46.91 -8.21
CA TYR A 1482 3.09 47.40 -7.43
C TYR A 1482 3.34 47.47 -5.92
N GLY A 1483 4.45 46.93 -5.40
CA GLY A 1483 4.71 46.84 -3.95
C GLY A 1483 5.59 47.96 -3.40
N MET A 1484 5.38 48.33 -2.13
CA MET A 1484 6.24 49.23 -1.36
C MET A 1484 6.57 48.66 0.02
N GLU A 1485 7.67 49.13 0.64
CA GLU A 1485 8.03 48.80 2.02
C GLU A 1485 7.21 49.63 3.03
N ILE A 1486 6.98 49.10 4.24
CA ILE A 1486 6.25 49.75 5.32
C ILE A 1486 7.13 49.72 6.60
N PRO A 1487 7.82 50.83 6.95
CA PRO A 1487 8.60 50.92 8.18
C PRO A 1487 7.71 51.13 9.41
N THR A 1488 7.97 50.37 10.49
CA THR A 1488 7.22 50.43 11.76
C THR A 1488 7.87 51.31 12.85
N ASN A 1489 9.11 51.79 12.64
CA ASN A 1489 9.87 52.55 13.64
C ASN A 1489 9.38 54.01 13.79
N ILE A 1490 8.29 54.21 14.53
CA ILE A 1490 7.84 55.53 15.02
C ILE A 1490 7.98 55.59 16.55
N PRO A 1491 9.15 55.97 17.10
CA PRO A 1491 9.31 56.17 18.54
C PRO A 1491 8.58 57.45 18.98
N GLY A 1492 7.39 57.32 19.59
CA GLY A 1492 6.62 58.49 20.01
C GLY A 1492 5.44 58.26 20.95
N LEU A 1493 4.60 57.23 20.75
CA LEU A 1493 3.42 57.00 21.58
C LEU A 1493 3.67 55.99 22.70
N GLY A 1494 4.27 56.46 23.79
CA GLY A 1494 4.26 55.79 25.09
C GLY A 1494 3.15 56.34 26.00
N ALA A 1495 2.67 55.49 26.92
CA ALA A 1495 1.85 55.85 28.10
C ALA A 1495 0.43 56.46 27.87
N ALA A 1496 -0.51 55.63 27.39
CA ALA A 1496 -1.92 55.73 27.80
C ALA A 1496 -2.60 54.34 27.82
N GLY A 1497 -3.53 54.15 28.76
CA GLY A 1497 -4.36 52.94 28.88
C GLY A 1497 -5.62 52.96 27.99
N PRO A 1498 -6.46 51.90 28.05
CA PRO A 1498 -7.43 51.62 26.98
C PRO A 1498 -8.77 52.36 27.13
N THR A 1499 -9.07 53.27 26.20
CA THR A 1499 -10.42 53.81 25.96
C THR A 1499 -10.65 54.02 24.46
N GLY A 1500 -11.72 53.45 23.91
CA GLY A 1500 -12.13 53.71 22.53
C GLY A 1500 -12.80 55.09 22.38
N MET A 1501 -12.62 55.72 21.21
CA MET A 1501 -13.35 56.91 20.79
C MET A 1501 -13.96 56.68 19.41
N PHE A 1502 -15.21 57.11 19.24
CA PHE A 1502 -16.08 56.72 18.12
C PHE A 1502 -16.52 57.98 17.36
N PHE A 1503 -15.91 58.19 16.19
CA PHE A 1503 -16.37 59.13 15.16
C PHE A 1503 -16.00 58.56 13.79
N GLY A 1504 -16.80 58.71 12.74
CA GLY A 1504 -18.08 59.41 12.65
C GLY A 1504 -18.30 59.85 11.21
N SER A 1505 -19.48 59.61 10.64
CA SER A 1505 -19.73 59.86 9.22
C SER A 1505 -19.68 61.35 8.87
N ALA A 1506 -18.68 61.74 8.08
CA ALA A 1506 -18.61 63.06 7.44
C ALA A 1506 -18.52 62.88 5.91
N PRO A 1507 -19.47 63.42 5.11
CA PRO A 1507 -19.38 63.35 3.66
C PRO A 1507 -18.26 64.25 3.12
N SER A 1508 -17.66 63.86 2.00
CA SER A 1508 -16.51 64.51 1.39
C SER A 1508 -16.83 65.93 0.86
N PRO A 1509 -16.12 66.98 1.31
CA PRO A 1509 -16.13 68.27 0.63
C PRO A 1509 -15.20 68.23 -0.59
N MET A 1510 -15.75 68.42 -1.80
CA MET A 1510 -14.94 68.74 -2.98
C MET A 1510 -14.67 70.25 -3.06
N GLY A 1511 -13.42 70.62 -3.36
CA GLY A 1511 -13.00 71.99 -3.70
C GLY A 1511 -11.83 72.50 -2.85
N GLY A 1512 -10.88 73.22 -3.46
CA GLY A 1512 -9.85 73.96 -2.71
C GLY A 1512 -8.37 73.64 -2.99
N ILE A 1513 -7.97 73.52 -4.25
CA ILE A 1513 -6.76 74.14 -4.84
C ILE A 1513 -5.43 74.12 -4.00
N SER A 1514 -4.48 73.32 -4.52
CA SER A 1514 -3.00 73.51 -4.49
C SER A 1514 -2.15 73.10 -3.27
N PRO A 1515 -0.85 72.76 -3.48
CA PRO A 1515 -0.03 72.02 -2.49
C PRO A 1515 1.23 72.77 -1.99
N ALA A 1516 1.73 72.40 -0.81
CA ALA A 1516 3.08 72.77 -0.34
C ALA A 1516 3.73 71.71 0.57
N MET A 1517 4.78 71.07 0.01
CA MET A 1517 6.01 70.54 0.63
C MET A 1517 6.10 70.44 2.18
N THR A 1518 6.45 69.25 2.70
CA THR A 1518 7.83 68.82 3.10
C THR A 1518 7.72 67.41 3.76
N PRO A 1519 8.66 66.81 4.53
CA PRO A 1519 9.05 65.41 4.30
C PRO A 1519 8.64 64.43 5.42
N TRP A 1520 9.11 63.18 5.28
CA TRP A 1520 9.11 62.07 6.27
C TRP A 1520 7.84 61.19 6.39
N ASN A 1521 8.12 59.89 6.52
CA ASN A 1521 7.39 58.91 7.34
C ASN A 1521 5.92 58.58 6.96
N GLN A 1522 5.70 57.82 5.87
CA GLN A 1522 4.36 57.45 5.38
C GLN A 1522 4.16 55.94 5.08
N GLY A 1523 4.53 55.05 6.01
CA GLY A 1523 4.07 53.65 5.95
C GLY A 1523 2.58 53.47 6.28
N ALA A 1524 1.95 54.47 6.92
CA ALA A 1524 0.56 54.44 7.37
C ALA A 1524 -0.40 55.34 6.57
N THR A 1525 0.11 56.14 5.62
CA THR A 1525 -0.73 57.02 4.79
C THR A 1525 -1.25 56.25 3.57
N PRO A 1526 -2.57 56.14 3.35
CA PRO A 1526 -3.08 55.51 2.15
C PRO A 1526 -2.75 56.35 0.92
N ALA A 1527 -2.45 55.70 -0.20
CA ALA A 1527 -2.24 56.37 -1.48
C ALA A 1527 -3.59 56.90 -2.02
N TYR A 1528 -4.02 58.08 -1.56
CA TYR A 1528 -5.36 58.64 -1.85
C TYR A 1528 -5.72 58.72 -3.33
N GLY A 1529 -4.74 58.86 -4.24
CA GLY A 1529 -4.94 58.87 -5.69
C GLY A 1529 -4.85 57.51 -6.40
N ALA A 1530 -4.62 56.40 -5.67
CA ALA A 1530 -4.45 55.05 -6.24
C ALA A 1530 -5.68 54.15 -6.07
N TRP A 1531 -6.72 54.61 -5.36
CA TRP A 1531 -8.00 53.91 -5.27
C TRP A 1531 -8.77 54.04 -6.58
N SER A 1532 -9.46 52.97 -7.01
CA SER A 1532 -10.35 53.03 -8.18
C SER A 1532 -11.74 53.53 -7.75
N PRO A 1533 -12.21 54.71 -8.21
CA PRO A 1533 -13.52 55.24 -7.87
C PRO A 1533 -14.60 54.58 -8.74
N SER A 1534 -15.05 53.39 -8.34
CA SER A 1534 -16.15 52.69 -9.01
C SER A 1534 -17.45 53.50 -8.93
N VAL A 1535 -17.92 54.01 -10.07
CA VAL A 1535 -19.21 54.72 -10.16
C VAL A 1535 -20.39 53.75 -10.04
N GLY A 1536 -21.38 54.09 -9.21
CA GLY A 1536 -22.57 53.24 -9.03
C GLY A 1536 -23.47 53.24 -10.27
N SER A 1537 -23.87 52.07 -10.74
CA SER A 1537 -24.71 51.90 -11.94
C SER A 1537 -26.14 52.39 -11.72
N GLY A 1538 -26.46 53.59 -12.22
CA GLY A 1538 -27.78 54.22 -12.10
C GLY A 1538 -28.87 53.57 -12.98
N MET A 1539 -29.38 52.41 -12.59
CA MET A 1539 -30.41 51.66 -13.33
C MET A 1539 -31.84 52.21 -13.11
N THR A 1540 -32.07 53.49 -13.43
CA THR A 1540 -33.40 54.10 -13.40
C THR A 1540 -33.84 54.59 -14.79
N PRO A 1541 -34.94 54.08 -15.36
CA PRO A 1541 -35.63 54.64 -16.54
C PRO A 1541 -36.33 55.99 -16.25
N GLY A 1542 -35.67 56.89 -15.52
CA GLY A 1542 -36.19 58.22 -15.21
C GLY A 1542 -35.99 59.16 -16.40
N ALA A 1543 -37.05 59.88 -16.78
CA ALA A 1543 -36.91 61.00 -17.71
C ALA A 1543 -35.98 62.08 -17.13
N ALA A 1544 -35.34 62.86 -18.00
CA ALA A 1544 -34.33 63.84 -17.62
C ALA A 1544 -34.92 65.02 -16.83
N GLY A 1545 -34.95 64.91 -15.49
CA GLY A 1545 -35.26 65.99 -14.56
C GLY A 1545 -34.05 66.88 -14.21
N PHE A 1546 -33.02 66.92 -15.06
CA PHE A 1546 -31.80 67.67 -14.79
C PHE A 1546 -32.02 69.19 -14.91
N SER A 1547 -31.54 69.94 -13.91
CA SER A 1547 -31.43 71.39 -13.98
C SER A 1547 -30.45 71.80 -15.09
N PRO A 1548 -30.77 72.80 -15.95
CA PRO A 1548 -29.80 73.38 -16.88
C PRO A 1548 -28.56 73.91 -16.15
N SER A 1549 -27.39 73.75 -16.77
CA SER A 1549 -26.10 74.17 -16.21
C SER A 1549 -26.07 75.68 -15.94
N ALA A 1550 -25.80 76.08 -14.69
CA ALA A 1550 -25.45 77.46 -14.36
C ALA A 1550 -24.00 77.74 -14.78
N ALA A 1551 -23.72 78.96 -15.24
CA ALA A 1551 -22.36 79.39 -15.58
C ALA A 1551 -21.51 79.59 -14.32
N SER A 1552 -20.33 78.95 -14.28
CA SER A 1552 -19.36 79.05 -13.18
C SER A 1552 -18.25 80.07 -13.48
N ASP A 1553 -18.63 81.34 -13.54
CA ASP A 1553 -17.75 82.52 -13.50
C ASP A 1553 -18.59 83.66 -12.85
N ALA A 1554 -18.02 84.73 -12.28
CA ALA A 1554 -16.74 85.35 -12.58
C ALA A 1554 -15.98 85.86 -11.35
N SER A 1555 -14.79 86.42 -11.60
CA SER A 1555 -14.13 87.41 -10.75
C SER A 1555 -15.10 88.52 -10.29
N GLY A 1556 -14.95 89.00 -9.04
CA GLY A 1556 -15.85 90.00 -8.42
C GLY A 1556 -15.74 91.44 -9.00
N PHE A 1557 -16.37 92.46 -8.41
CA PHE A 1557 -17.00 92.56 -7.08
C PHE A 1557 -18.02 93.74 -7.05
N SER A 1558 -19.14 93.59 -6.32
CA SER A 1558 -20.02 94.71 -5.85
C SER A 1558 -20.74 95.54 -6.96
N PRO A 1559 -21.64 96.52 -6.65
CA PRO A 1559 -22.21 96.97 -5.36
C PRO A 1559 -23.77 97.10 -5.29
N GLY A 1560 -24.30 97.40 -4.09
CA GLY A 1560 -25.31 98.48 -3.92
C GLY A 1560 -26.83 98.20 -4.02
N TYR A 1561 -27.45 97.84 -2.89
CA TYR A 1561 -28.79 98.26 -2.40
C TYR A 1561 -30.06 98.23 -3.32
N SER A 1562 -30.95 97.27 -3.03
CA SER A 1562 -32.31 97.42 -2.43
C SER A 1562 -33.31 98.51 -2.91
N PRO A 1563 -34.66 98.30 -2.81
CA PRO A 1563 -35.42 97.08 -2.47
C PRO A 1563 -36.67 96.76 -3.34
N ALA A 1564 -37.06 95.48 -3.34
CA ALA A 1564 -38.44 94.97 -3.58
C ALA A 1564 -39.11 95.25 -4.96
N TRP A 1565 -40.35 94.75 -5.10
CA TRP A 1565 -41.36 95.00 -6.17
C TRP A 1565 -41.05 94.55 -7.63
N SER A 1566 -42.05 93.91 -8.26
CA SER A 1566 -42.21 93.58 -9.71
C SER A 1566 -41.09 92.80 -10.46
N PRO A 1567 -41.26 91.46 -10.65
CA PRO A 1567 -40.46 90.62 -11.55
C PRO A 1567 -41.19 90.26 -12.88
N THR A 1568 -40.65 89.27 -13.63
CA THR A 1568 -41.13 88.56 -14.86
C THR A 1568 -40.55 89.02 -16.22
N PRO A 1569 -40.36 88.11 -17.22
CA PRO A 1569 -39.19 88.20 -18.12
C PRO A 1569 -39.43 88.05 -19.65
N GLY A 1570 -38.40 88.33 -20.48
CA GLY A 1570 -38.40 88.07 -21.94
C GLY A 1570 -37.02 88.25 -22.61
N SER A 1571 -36.87 87.77 -23.85
CA SER A 1571 -35.66 87.83 -24.72
C SER A 1571 -36.01 88.47 -26.08
N PRO A 1572 -35.05 88.86 -26.94
CA PRO A 1572 -34.90 88.13 -28.22
C PRO A 1572 -33.48 88.12 -28.86
N GLY A 1573 -33.21 87.16 -29.77
CA GLY A 1573 -31.99 87.20 -30.62
C GLY A 1573 -31.86 86.07 -31.67
N SER A 1574 -31.18 86.37 -32.80
CA SER A 1574 -30.74 85.45 -33.88
C SER A 1574 -29.74 86.19 -34.79
N PRO A 1575 -28.89 85.55 -35.64
CA PRO A 1575 -29.36 85.12 -36.96
C PRO A 1575 -28.76 83.80 -37.51
N GLY A 1576 -29.63 82.85 -37.88
CA GLY A 1576 -29.30 81.64 -38.66
C GLY A 1576 -30.57 80.79 -38.89
N PRO A 1577 -30.95 80.35 -40.12
CA PRO A 1577 -32.38 80.30 -40.45
C PRO A 1577 -33.00 78.91 -40.76
N SER A 1578 -34.35 78.85 -40.64
CA SER A 1578 -35.29 77.77 -41.04
C SER A 1578 -35.23 76.46 -40.21
N SER A 1579 -36.31 75.68 -40.01
CA SER A 1579 -37.74 75.76 -40.42
C SER A 1579 -38.65 75.04 -39.36
N PRO A 1580 -40.00 75.11 -39.40
CA PRO A 1580 -40.80 75.19 -38.15
C PRO A 1580 -41.96 74.16 -37.94
N TYR A 1581 -42.74 74.39 -36.85
CA TYR A 1581 -44.23 74.36 -36.72
C TYR A 1581 -44.99 73.22 -35.95
N ILE A 1582 -45.95 73.66 -35.08
CA ILE A 1582 -47.31 73.10 -34.77
C ILE A 1582 -47.43 71.85 -33.81
N PRO A 1583 -48.38 71.74 -32.83
CA PRO A 1583 -48.99 72.74 -31.91
C PRO A 1583 -49.46 72.23 -30.47
N SER A 1584 -49.83 73.16 -29.56
CA SER A 1584 -50.94 73.06 -28.55
C SER A 1584 -50.97 71.90 -27.48
N PRO A 1585 -52.03 71.80 -26.62
CA PRO A 1585 -52.23 72.52 -25.34
C PRO A 1585 -52.28 71.55 -24.11
N GLY A 1586 -52.35 71.92 -22.83
CA GLY A 1586 -52.68 73.18 -22.14
C GLY A 1586 -53.93 72.99 -21.22
N GLY A 1587 -53.82 73.24 -19.92
CA GLY A 1587 -54.96 73.13 -18.97
C GLY A 1587 -54.55 73.09 -17.49
N ALA A 1588 -55.19 73.92 -16.64
CA ALA A 1588 -54.89 74.02 -15.21
C ALA A 1588 -55.93 73.28 -14.34
N MET A 1589 -55.56 72.91 -13.10
CA MET A 1589 -56.18 73.42 -11.86
C MET A 1589 -55.75 72.64 -10.58
N SER A 1590 -55.57 73.38 -9.48
CA SER A 1590 -55.61 72.92 -8.08
C SER A 1590 -57.08 72.95 -7.57
N PRO A 1591 -57.48 72.45 -6.37
CA PRO A 1591 -56.67 72.18 -5.17
C PRO A 1591 -57.07 70.98 -4.23
N SER A 1592 -56.22 70.74 -3.21
CA SER A 1592 -56.53 70.34 -1.81
C SER A 1592 -57.40 69.12 -1.42
N TYR A 1593 -57.01 68.54 -0.26
CA TYR A 1593 -57.78 67.78 0.75
C TYR A 1593 -57.68 66.23 0.79
N SER A 1594 -57.87 65.69 2.01
CA SER A 1594 -57.57 64.31 2.49
C SER A 1594 -58.82 63.39 2.45
N PRO A 1595 -58.81 62.06 2.78
CA PRO A 1595 -57.77 61.24 3.44
C PRO A 1595 -57.60 59.75 2.95
N THR A 1596 -56.91 58.92 3.74
CA THR A 1596 -56.95 57.41 3.83
C THR A 1596 -56.46 56.50 2.68
N SER A 1597 -55.31 55.81 2.92
CA SER A 1597 -54.97 54.36 2.71
C SER A 1597 -55.43 53.53 1.48
N PRO A 1598 -54.72 52.44 1.06
CA PRO A 1598 -53.30 52.06 1.24
C PRO A 1598 -52.58 51.57 -0.07
N ALA A 1599 -51.34 51.06 0.08
CA ALA A 1599 -50.56 50.19 -0.85
C ALA A 1599 -49.73 50.80 -2.01
N TYR A 1600 -48.63 50.08 -2.32
CA TYR A 1600 -47.87 49.92 -3.58
C TYR A 1600 -47.28 51.13 -4.37
N GLU A 1601 -45.93 51.23 -4.37
CA GLU A 1601 -45.03 51.66 -5.49
C GLU A 1601 -45.13 53.12 -6.07
N PRO A 1602 -44.20 53.58 -6.95
CA PRO A 1602 -42.72 53.49 -6.90
C PRO A 1602 -41.93 54.80 -7.29
N ARG A 1603 -40.59 54.74 -7.18
CA ARG A 1603 -39.52 55.52 -7.89
C ARG A 1603 -39.21 57.02 -7.60
N SER A 1604 -38.03 57.22 -7.01
CA SER A 1604 -36.89 58.06 -7.51
C SER A 1604 -36.93 59.61 -7.43
N PRO A 1605 -35.75 60.30 -7.45
CA PRO A 1605 -34.50 59.98 -6.73
C PRO A 1605 -33.76 61.20 -6.10
N GLY A 1606 -33.03 60.95 -4.99
CA GLY A 1606 -31.95 61.82 -4.48
C GLY A 1606 -32.34 62.89 -3.45
N GLY A 1607 -31.35 63.39 -2.68
CA GLY A 1607 -31.50 64.59 -1.84
C GLY A 1607 -31.33 64.42 -0.32
N TYR A 1608 -30.08 64.41 0.14
CA TYR A 1608 -29.58 64.86 1.47
C TYR A 1608 -30.59 65.21 2.60
N THR A 1609 -30.63 64.43 3.69
CA THR A 1609 -29.92 64.68 4.98
C THR A 1609 -30.28 63.63 6.05
N PRO A 1610 -29.46 63.38 7.10
CA PRO A 1610 -29.59 62.19 7.95
C PRO A 1610 -29.82 62.46 9.45
N GLN A 1611 -30.95 62.03 10.03
CA GLN A 1611 -31.10 61.91 11.50
C GLN A 1611 -32.25 60.98 11.96
N SER A 1612 -32.20 60.55 13.23
CA SER A 1612 -33.01 59.51 13.88
C SER A 1612 -34.31 60.03 14.52
N PRO A 1613 -35.16 59.13 15.09
CA PRO A 1613 -35.35 59.24 16.54
C PRO A 1613 -35.61 57.91 17.33
N SER A 1614 -35.04 57.89 18.55
CA SER A 1614 -35.54 57.27 19.81
C SER A 1614 -36.12 55.84 19.85
N TYR A 1615 -35.33 54.92 20.42
CA TYR A 1615 -35.74 54.15 21.61
C TYR A 1615 -34.58 54.18 22.63
N SER A 1616 -34.89 54.13 23.93
CA SER A 1616 -33.91 54.23 25.04
C SER A 1616 -33.72 52.86 25.72
N PRO A 1617 -32.70 52.62 26.58
CA PRO A 1617 -31.86 53.60 27.30
C PRO A 1617 -30.35 53.46 27.07
N THR A 1618 -29.59 54.21 27.87
CA THR A 1618 -28.13 54.19 28.02
C THR A 1618 -27.53 52.83 28.37
N SER A 1619 -26.27 52.61 27.96
CA SER A 1619 -25.35 51.50 28.37
C SER A 1619 -25.69 50.09 27.81
N PRO A 1620 -24.89 49.02 28.08
CA PRO A 1620 -23.70 48.75 27.27
C PRO A 1620 -23.59 47.29 26.72
N SER A 1621 -22.46 46.99 26.06
CA SER A 1621 -21.89 45.65 25.73
C SER A 1621 -22.45 44.79 24.56
N TYR A 1622 -21.58 44.57 23.56
CA TYR A 1622 -21.41 43.33 22.75
C TYR A 1622 -19.93 43.34 22.30
N SER A 1623 -19.12 42.27 22.18
CA SER A 1623 -19.28 40.82 21.92
C SER A 1623 -19.21 40.44 20.41
N PRO A 1624 -18.73 39.23 20.05
CA PRO A 1624 -18.14 38.94 18.73
C PRO A 1624 -19.07 38.13 17.80
N THR A 1625 -18.51 37.55 16.72
CA THR A 1625 -19.10 36.43 15.94
C THR A 1625 -20.51 36.66 15.39
N SER A 1626 -20.64 37.43 14.30
CA SER A 1626 -21.84 37.46 13.44
C SER A 1626 -21.50 37.88 11.99
N PRO A 1627 -22.30 37.52 10.97
CA PRO A 1627 -21.81 37.40 9.60
C PRO A 1627 -22.41 38.43 8.61
N SER A 1628 -21.55 39.18 7.91
CA SER A 1628 -21.96 40.06 6.80
C SER A 1628 -20.88 40.29 5.73
N TYR A 1629 -19.89 39.39 5.62
CA TYR A 1629 -18.85 39.44 4.60
C TYR A 1629 -18.60 38.02 4.06
N SER A 1630 -19.06 37.75 2.84
CA SER A 1630 -19.00 36.44 2.18
C SER A 1630 -18.63 36.62 0.70
N PRO A 1631 -17.62 35.94 0.13
CA PRO A 1631 -17.14 36.21 -1.23
C PRO A 1631 -18.03 35.74 -2.40
N THR A 1632 -19.26 35.27 -2.15
CA THR A 1632 -20.04 34.45 -3.11
C THR A 1632 -21.43 35.02 -3.44
N SER A 1633 -21.51 36.27 -3.92
CA SER A 1633 -22.78 36.89 -4.35
C SER A 1633 -22.60 37.94 -5.47
N PRO A 1634 -23.57 38.15 -6.38
CA PRO A 1634 -23.24 38.44 -7.80
C PRO A 1634 -22.88 39.88 -8.20
N ASN A 1635 -22.77 40.84 -7.27
CA ASN A 1635 -22.66 42.27 -7.58
C ASN A 1635 -21.21 42.81 -7.75
N TYR A 1636 -20.29 42.00 -8.27
CA TYR A 1636 -18.92 42.42 -8.63
C TYR A 1636 -18.57 41.92 -10.04
N SER A 1637 -18.44 42.84 -11.01
CA SER A 1637 -18.17 42.52 -12.42
C SER A 1637 -17.43 43.66 -13.14
N PRO A 1638 -16.38 43.37 -13.94
CA PRO A 1638 -15.65 44.39 -14.71
C PRO A 1638 -15.67 44.14 -16.24
N THR A 1639 -16.84 44.18 -16.87
CA THR A 1639 -16.98 44.48 -18.32
C THR A 1639 -17.60 45.84 -18.58
N SER A 1640 -17.52 46.76 -17.60
CA SER A 1640 -18.16 48.09 -17.64
C SER A 1640 -17.12 49.23 -17.74
N PRO A 1641 -17.43 50.36 -18.41
CA PRO A 1641 -16.40 51.11 -19.16
C PRO A 1641 -15.70 52.26 -18.42
N SER A 1642 -15.66 52.26 -17.08
CA SER A 1642 -15.12 53.37 -16.27
C SER A 1642 -14.47 52.85 -14.98
N TYR A 1643 -13.18 53.07 -14.68
CA TYR A 1643 -12.15 53.97 -15.22
C TYR A 1643 -10.80 53.24 -15.43
N SER A 1644 -9.78 53.78 -16.10
CA SER A 1644 -9.64 54.66 -17.30
C SER A 1644 -8.12 54.87 -17.57
N PRO A 1645 -7.60 55.02 -18.81
CA PRO A 1645 -6.18 54.76 -19.09
C PRO A 1645 -5.08 55.78 -18.68
N THR A 1646 -5.35 56.86 -17.93
CA THR A 1646 -4.38 57.98 -17.78
C THR A 1646 -4.32 58.68 -16.40
N SER A 1647 -3.33 58.35 -15.57
CA SER A 1647 -2.72 59.24 -14.54
C SER A 1647 -1.30 58.72 -14.18
N PRO A 1648 -0.40 59.53 -13.58
CA PRO A 1648 0.96 59.66 -14.12
C PRO A 1648 1.93 58.51 -13.77
N SER A 1649 2.07 57.54 -14.69
CA SER A 1649 3.22 56.60 -14.70
C SER A 1649 3.52 55.94 -16.07
N TYR A 1650 3.61 56.60 -17.24
CA TYR A 1650 3.64 58.04 -17.60
C TYR A 1650 4.30 58.95 -16.53
N SER A 1651 5.61 58.86 -16.30
CA SER A 1651 6.60 59.13 -17.38
C SER A 1651 7.82 58.18 -17.43
N PRO A 1652 8.21 57.69 -18.62
CA PRO A 1652 9.43 56.87 -18.83
C PRO A 1652 10.81 57.58 -18.67
N THR A 1653 10.95 58.65 -17.88
CA THR A 1653 12.05 59.64 -18.10
C THR A 1653 12.68 60.27 -16.84
N SER A 1654 13.03 59.53 -15.78
CA SER A 1654 13.68 60.11 -14.57
C SER A 1654 14.66 59.13 -13.86
N PRO A 1655 15.68 59.63 -13.14
CA PRO A 1655 17.03 59.07 -13.24
C PRO A 1655 17.35 57.86 -12.34
N SER A 1656 16.89 56.66 -12.73
CA SER A 1656 17.46 55.40 -12.22
C SER A 1656 17.48 54.17 -13.17
N TYR A 1657 17.39 54.21 -14.51
CA TYR A 1657 17.23 55.28 -15.51
C TYR A 1657 18.22 56.45 -15.46
N SER A 1658 19.28 56.31 -14.65
CA SER A 1658 20.63 56.53 -15.14
C SER A 1658 21.11 55.19 -15.71
N PRO A 1659 21.61 55.13 -16.96
CA PRO A 1659 22.12 53.89 -17.54
C PRO A 1659 23.54 53.52 -17.07
N THR A 1660 24.08 54.20 -16.04
CA THR A 1660 25.48 54.07 -15.61
C THR A 1660 25.64 53.89 -14.10
N SER A 1661 25.26 52.72 -13.57
CA SER A 1661 25.75 52.17 -12.28
C SER A 1661 25.49 50.65 -12.18
N PRO A 1662 26.32 49.87 -11.46
CA PRO A 1662 26.28 48.41 -11.50
C PRO A 1662 25.28 47.78 -10.51
N SER A 1663 24.23 47.10 -10.99
CA SER A 1663 23.36 46.24 -10.15
C SER A 1663 22.17 45.49 -10.80
N TYR A 1664 21.48 45.86 -11.87
CA TYR A 1664 21.79 46.70 -13.04
C TYR A 1664 22.89 46.12 -13.94
N SER A 1665 22.65 44.89 -14.37
CA SER A 1665 23.02 44.36 -15.70
C SER A 1665 22.03 43.22 -16.07
N PRO A 1666 21.39 43.22 -17.24
CA PRO A 1666 20.48 42.15 -17.65
C PRO A 1666 21.27 40.94 -18.17
N THR A 1667 21.74 40.03 -17.30
CA THR A 1667 22.26 38.70 -17.69
C THR A 1667 22.42 37.72 -16.51
N SER A 1668 21.31 37.13 -16.02
CA SER A 1668 21.18 35.79 -15.37
C SER A 1668 19.79 35.67 -14.69
N PRO A 1669 19.12 34.51 -14.69
CA PRO A 1669 17.65 34.53 -14.93
C PRO A 1669 16.73 34.57 -13.67
N SER A 1670 16.52 35.72 -12.98
CA SER A 1670 16.12 35.69 -11.54
C SER A 1670 14.84 36.34 -10.96
N TYR A 1671 14.31 37.53 -11.31
CA TYR A 1671 13.36 38.30 -10.43
C TYR A 1671 12.12 38.93 -11.15
N SER A 1672 10.92 39.16 -10.57
CA SER A 1672 10.20 38.69 -9.35
C SER A 1672 8.74 39.22 -9.25
N PRO A 1673 7.62 38.46 -8.96
CA PRO A 1673 7.44 37.01 -8.73
C PRO A 1673 6.19 36.28 -9.41
N THR A 1674 6.31 35.58 -10.56
CA THR A 1674 5.37 34.64 -11.27
C THR A 1674 6.20 33.85 -12.33
N SER A 1675 5.57 33.13 -13.29
CA SER A 1675 6.19 32.51 -14.49
C SER A 1675 6.91 31.15 -14.35
N PRO A 1676 6.30 30.06 -13.84
CA PRO A 1676 4.86 29.85 -13.63
C PRO A 1676 4.54 29.43 -12.17
N SER A 1677 4.90 30.28 -11.22
CA SER A 1677 5.67 29.78 -10.06
C SER A 1677 5.36 30.39 -8.69
N TYR A 1678 4.96 31.66 -8.62
CA TYR A 1678 4.52 32.33 -7.39
C TYR A 1678 3.20 33.09 -7.64
N SER A 1679 2.11 32.34 -7.86
CA SER A 1679 0.75 32.87 -8.03
C SER A 1679 -0.28 31.78 -7.62
N PRO A 1680 -1.44 32.11 -7.01
CA PRO A 1680 -2.06 31.23 -6.00
C PRO A 1680 -3.09 30.18 -6.50
N THR A 1681 -3.09 29.82 -7.80
CA THR A 1681 -4.13 28.93 -8.39
C THR A 1681 -3.53 27.80 -9.24
N SER A 1682 -2.53 27.09 -8.73
CA SER A 1682 -1.86 25.99 -9.46
C SER A 1682 -1.39 24.86 -8.52
N PRO A 1683 -1.08 23.65 -9.01
CA PRO A 1683 -0.98 22.41 -8.20
C PRO A 1683 0.16 22.33 -7.16
N SER A 1684 0.86 23.43 -6.95
CA SER A 1684 2.15 23.54 -6.27
C SER A 1684 2.08 23.54 -4.74
N TYR A 1685 0.98 24.02 -4.17
CA TYR A 1685 0.79 24.24 -2.72
C TYR A 1685 -0.60 23.78 -2.24
N SER A 1686 -1.05 22.57 -2.65
CA SER A 1686 -2.41 22.05 -2.34
C SER A 1686 -2.43 20.57 -1.92
N PRO A 1687 -3.43 20.10 -1.14
CA PRO A 1687 -3.34 18.99 -0.15
C PRO A 1687 -3.05 17.57 -0.66
N THR A 1688 -2.96 17.43 -1.97
CA THR A 1688 -2.95 16.21 -2.79
C THR A 1688 -1.61 16.05 -3.51
N SER A 1689 -0.77 17.09 -3.52
CA SER A 1689 0.60 17.06 -4.03
C SER A 1689 1.58 16.45 -3.00
N PRO A 1690 2.43 15.46 -3.36
CA PRO A 1690 2.76 14.35 -2.44
C PRO A 1690 4.18 14.30 -1.84
N SER A 1691 5.01 15.32 -2.02
CA SER A 1691 6.27 15.45 -1.26
C SER A 1691 6.02 15.30 0.26
N TYR A 1692 4.80 15.63 0.69
CA TYR A 1692 4.28 15.54 2.05
C TYR A 1692 3.15 14.53 2.21
N SER A 1693 3.11 13.50 1.37
CA SER A 1693 2.39 12.25 1.65
C SER A 1693 3.36 11.29 2.34
N PRO A 1694 3.14 10.88 3.62
CA PRO A 1694 4.06 9.98 4.37
C PRO A 1694 4.15 8.53 3.86
N THR A 1695 3.73 8.33 2.63
CA THR A 1695 3.99 7.20 1.73
C THR A 1695 5.41 7.23 1.15
N SER A 1696 6.03 8.42 1.12
CA SER A 1696 7.32 8.66 0.49
C SER A 1696 8.50 8.00 1.22
N PRO A 1697 9.54 7.49 0.51
CA PRO A 1697 10.60 6.65 1.10
C PRO A 1697 11.43 7.27 2.23
N SER A 1698 11.42 8.60 2.37
CA SER A 1698 12.08 9.36 3.44
C SER A 1698 11.49 9.13 4.84
N TYR A 1699 10.23 8.72 4.95
CA TYR A 1699 9.47 8.73 6.21
C TYR A 1699 8.85 7.37 6.64
N SER A 1700 9.24 6.25 6.01
CA SER A 1700 8.79 4.91 6.42
C SER A 1700 9.54 4.36 7.65
N PRO A 1701 8.97 3.41 8.42
CA PRO A 1701 9.62 2.78 9.58
C PRO A 1701 10.59 1.67 9.16
N THR A 1702 10.61 1.34 7.86
CA THR A 1702 11.64 0.49 7.26
C THR A 1702 12.79 1.31 6.69
N SER A 1703 12.67 2.64 6.74
CA SER A 1703 13.70 3.58 6.33
C SER A 1703 14.76 3.70 7.43
N PRO A 1704 16.05 3.75 7.04
CA PRO A 1704 17.20 3.56 7.92
C PRO A 1704 17.47 4.68 8.93
N SER A 1705 16.75 5.80 8.82
CA SER A 1705 16.65 6.87 9.81
C SER A 1705 16.12 6.38 11.14
N TYR A 1706 15.10 5.51 11.08
CA TYR A 1706 14.27 5.09 12.20
C TYR A 1706 14.37 3.58 12.38
N SER A 1707 15.62 3.11 12.37
CA SER A 1707 16.01 1.70 12.36
C SER A 1707 16.85 1.39 13.60
N PRO A 1708 16.50 0.39 14.44
CA PRO A 1708 17.31 -0.04 15.60
C PRO A 1708 18.62 -0.76 15.21
N THR A 1709 18.97 -0.68 13.93
CA THR A 1709 20.24 -1.11 13.35
C THR A 1709 20.64 -0.01 12.36
N SER A 1710 21.07 1.14 12.88
CA SER A 1710 21.51 2.30 12.09
C SER A 1710 22.76 2.88 12.77
N PRO A 1711 23.79 3.37 12.04
CA PRO A 1711 25.14 3.56 12.62
C PRO A 1711 25.28 4.59 13.75
N SER A 1712 24.19 5.27 14.11
CA SER A 1712 24.10 6.16 15.27
C SER A 1712 23.22 5.60 16.39
N TYR A 1713 22.14 4.86 16.09
CA TYR A 1713 21.40 4.00 17.03
C TYR A 1713 21.82 2.51 16.86
N SER A 1714 23.12 2.21 16.91
CA SER A 1714 23.63 0.84 16.85
C SER A 1714 24.53 0.57 18.06
N PRO A 1715 24.35 -0.55 18.80
CA PRO A 1715 25.15 -0.90 19.97
C PRO A 1715 26.60 -1.34 19.63
N THR A 1716 27.07 -1.04 18.41
CA THR A 1716 28.44 -1.31 17.94
C THR A 1716 29.24 -0.03 17.65
N SER A 1717 28.65 1.16 17.82
CA SER A 1717 29.31 2.44 17.57
C SER A 1717 30.14 2.91 18.77
N PRO A 1718 31.31 3.57 18.59
CA PRO A 1718 32.23 3.91 19.70
C PRO A 1718 31.67 4.83 20.79
N SER A 1719 30.54 5.51 20.56
CA SER A 1719 29.84 6.32 21.57
C SER A 1719 28.78 5.56 22.36
N TYR A 1720 28.52 4.29 22.03
CA TYR A 1720 27.52 3.40 22.66
C TYR A 1720 28.06 1.98 22.89
N SER A 1721 29.40 1.82 22.99
CA SER A 1721 30.04 0.55 23.32
C SER A 1721 30.28 0.43 24.83
N PRO A 1722 30.02 -0.74 25.45
CA PRO A 1722 30.37 -1.01 26.85
C PRO A 1722 31.89 -1.11 27.13
N THR A 1723 32.74 -0.85 26.13
CA THR A 1723 34.21 -0.76 26.28
C THR A 1723 34.76 0.66 26.05
N SER A 1724 33.91 1.69 26.00
CA SER A 1724 34.32 3.08 25.78
C SER A 1724 34.61 3.81 27.11
N PRO A 1725 35.70 4.60 27.23
CA PRO A 1725 36.08 5.25 28.50
C PRO A 1725 35.01 6.15 29.14
N SER A 1726 34.10 6.72 28.33
CA SER A 1726 32.97 7.53 28.79
C SER A 1726 31.87 6.74 29.53
N TYR A 1727 31.91 5.40 29.48
CA TYR A 1727 30.99 4.50 30.18
C TYR A 1727 31.75 3.46 31.03
N SER A 1728 33.00 3.75 31.44
CA SER A 1728 33.70 2.90 32.41
C SER A 1728 33.07 3.05 33.81
N PRO A 1729 32.83 1.96 34.55
CA PRO A 1729 32.40 2.02 35.96
C PRO A 1729 33.48 2.56 36.92
N THR A 1730 34.65 2.97 36.41
CA THR A 1730 35.74 3.61 37.16
C THR A 1730 35.84 5.13 36.93
N SER A 1731 34.92 5.74 36.18
CA SER A 1731 34.99 7.17 35.81
C SER A 1731 34.34 8.08 36.87
N PRO A 1732 34.99 9.17 37.34
CA PRO A 1732 34.56 9.90 38.55
C PRO A 1732 33.14 10.49 38.57
N SER A 1733 32.53 10.73 37.41
CA SER A 1733 31.17 11.27 37.30
C SER A 1733 30.05 10.28 37.66
N TYR A 1734 30.39 8.99 37.81
CA TYR A 1734 29.46 7.92 38.22
C TYR A 1734 29.90 7.20 39.50
N SER A 1735 30.68 7.88 40.36
CA SER A 1735 31.03 7.33 41.67
C SER A 1735 29.81 7.30 42.61
N PRO A 1736 29.52 6.17 43.30
CA PRO A 1736 28.48 6.12 44.33
C PRO A 1736 28.86 6.85 45.63
N THR A 1737 30.05 7.47 45.67
CA THR A 1737 30.57 8.30 46.78
C THR A 1737 30.37 9.81 46.57
N SER A 1738 29.68 10.23 45.51
CA SER A 1738 29.43 11.65 45.20
C SER A 1738 28.16 12.18 45.92
N PRO A 1739 28.17 13.35 46.60
CA PRO A 1739 27.14 13.69 47.61
C PRO A 1739 25.69 13.88 47.12
N SER A 1740 25.45 14.00 45.81
CA SER A 1740 24.11 14.26 45.24
C SER A 1740 23.20 13.02 45.14
N TYR A 1741 23.72 11.81 45.35
CA TYR A 1741 22.96 10.55 45.33
C TYR A 1741 23.07 9.76 46.65
N SER A 1742 23.16 10.49 47.77
CA SER A 1742 23.11 9.94 49.13
C SER A 1742 21.73 9.32 49.45
N PRO A 1743 21.66 8.01 49.80
CA PRO A 1743 20.42 7.37 50.30
C PRO A 1743 19.97 7.87 51.68
N THR A 1744 20.79 8.71 52.32
CA THR A 1744 20.61 9.25 53.68
C THR A 1744 20.11 10.70 53.71
N SER A 1745 19.70 11.25 52.57
CA SER A 1745 19.20 12.64 52.46
C SER A 1745 17.66 12.70 52.54
N PRO A 1746 17.03 13.66 53.25
CA PRO A 1746 15.68 13.45 53.82
C PRO A 1746 14.50 13.28 52.85
N ASN A 1747 14.64 13.67 51.58
CA ASN A 1747 13.53 13.66 50.60
C ASN A 1747 13.28 12.30 49.92
N TYR A 1748 14.09 11.28 50.19
CA TYR A 1748 13.99 9.94 49.58
C TYR A 1748 13.94 8.80 50.62
N SER A 1749 13.35 9.06 51.79
CA SER A 1749 13.16 8.07 52.86
C SER A 1749 11.80 7.34 52.73
N PRO A 1750 11.76 5.99 52.67
CA PRO A 1750 10.54 5.20 52.51
C PRO A 1750 9.73 5.00 53.81
N THR A 1751 9.84 5.91 54.78
CA THR A 1751 9.23 5.78 56.13
C THR A 1751 8.53 7.05 56.62
N SER A 1752 8.33 8.05 55.76
CA SER A 1752 7.64 9.32 56.10
C SER A 1752 6.16 9.31 55.67
N PRO A 1753 5.24 10.06 56.32
CA PRO A 1753 3.78 9.80 56.26
C PRO A 1753 3.07 9.89 54.89
N ASN A 1754 3.73 10.40 53.84
CA ASN A 1754 3.19 10.39 52.48
C ASN A 1754 3.59 9.14 51.66
N TYR A 1755 4.27 8.18 52.29
CA TYR A 1755 4.66 6.88 51.71
C TYR A 1755 4.16 5.72 52.61
N THR A 1756 2.85 5.47 52.63
CA THR A 1756 2.24 4.34 53.36
C THR A 1756 1.32 3.51 52.44
N PRO A 1757 1.58 2.20 52.26
CA PRO A 1757 0.83 1.36 51.32
C PRO A 1757 -0.48 0.80 51.92
N THR A 1758 -1.36 1.66 52.44
CA THR A 1758 -2.66 1.24 53.03
C THR A 1758 -3.68 2.39 53.16
N SER A 1759 -3.59 3.43 52.32
CA SER A 1759 -4.32 4.70 52.54
C SER A 1759 -4.75 5.35 51.20
N PRO A 1760 -5.97 5.92 51.11
CA PRO A 1760 -7.02 5.35 50.24
C PRO A 1760 -6.86 5.45 48.72
N SER A 1761 -5.83 6.15 48.23
CA SER A 1761 -5.53 6.29 46.79
C SER A 1761 -4.34 5.45 46.35
N TYR A 1762 -3.54 4.94 47.29
CA TYR A 1762 -2.51 3.95 47.03
C TYR A 1762 -2.81 2.64 47.74
N SER A 1763 -2.44 1.58 47.04
CA SER A 1763 -2.29 0.22 47.55
C SER A 1763 -3.60 -0.56 47.82
N PRO A 1764 -3.46 -1.85 48.14
CA PRO A 1764 -2.45 -2.79 47.59
C PRO A 1764 -2.81 -3.39 46.22
N THR A 1765 -3.53 -4.51 46.21
CA THR A 1765 -4.29 -5.06 45.07
C THR A 1765 -5.51 -4.17 44.78
N SER A 1766 -6.12 -4.18 43.59
CA SER A 1766 -7.29 -5.05 43.28
C SER A 1766 -8.38 -4.92 44.39
N PRO A 1767 -9.07 -5.95 44.94
CA PRO A 1767 -9.59 -5.80 46.31
C PRO A 1767 -8.41 -5.58 47.27
N SER A 1768 -8.54 -4.61 48.19
CA SER A 1768 -7.40 -3.79 48.64
C SER A 1768 -6.17 -4.58 49.07
N TYR A 1769 -6.20 -5.38 50.15
CA TYR A 1769 -5.14 -6.39 50.35
C TYR A 1769 -5.65 -7.77 49.94
N SER A 1770 -4.78 -8.52 49.25
CA SER A 1770 -4.89 -9.94 48.91
C SER A 1770 -5.53 -10.28 47.56
N PRO A 1771 -5.08 -11.35 46.87
CA PRO A 1771 -3.83 -12.11 47.01
C PRO A 1771 -2.87 -11.74 45.85
N THR A 1772 -1.61 -11.32 46.01
CA THR A 1772 -0.60 -11.58 47.06
C THR A 1772 -0.30 -13.07 47.28
N SER A 1773 -1.31 -13.86 47.68
CA SER A 1773 -1.21 -14.74 48.87
C SER A 1773 -0.89 -13.86 50.10
N PRO A 1774 -1.86 -13.49 50.96
CA PRO A 1774 -1.97 -12.22 51.74
C PRO A 1774 -0.82 -11.67 52.64
N ASN A 1775 0.45 -12.06 52.42
CA ASN A 1775 1.39 -12.32 53.52
C ASN A 1775 2.78 -11.64 53.42
N TYR A 1776 3.10 -10.81 52.41
CA TYR A 1776 4.47 -10.30 52.22
C TYR A 1776 4.61 -8.77 52.34
N THR A 1777 4.72 -8.33 53.59
CA THR A 1777 5.19 -7.00 54.02
C THR A 1777 6.37 -7.15 55.00
N PRO A 1778 7.38 -6.25 54.98
CA PRO A 1778 8.60 -6.40 55.80
C PRO A 1778 8.44 -6.01 57.28
N THR A 1779 7.21 -5.85 57.79
CA THR A 1779 6.93 -5.46 59.19
C THR A 1779 7.03 -6.60 60.21
N SER A 1780 7.25 -7.84 59.76
CA SER A 1780 7.15 -9.05 60.60
C SER A 1780 8.44 -9.88 60.59
N PRO A 1781 8.93 -10.33 61.75
CA PRO A 1781 9.58 -9.43 62.71
C PRO A 1781 11.07 -9.18 62.41
N ASN A 1782 11.61 -9.75 61.33
CA ASN A 1782 12.96 -10.32 61.38
C ASN A 1782 14.04 -9.73 60.45
N TYR A 1783 13.73 -8.89 59.46
CA TYR A 1783 14.73 -8.46 58.48
C TYR A 1783 14.95 -6.94 58.39
N SER A 1784 15.88 -6.48 59.24
CA SER A 1784 16.31 -5.09 59.37
C SER A 1784 17.36 -4.66 58.32
N PRO A 1785 17.43 -3.36 58.00
CA PRO A 1785 18.51 -2.79 57.18
C PRO A 1785 19.83 -2.69 57.97
N THR A 1786 20.92 -2.31 57.28
CA THR A 1786 22.25 -1.98 57.86
C THR A 1786 22.98 -3.08 58.66
N SER A 1787 22.39 -4.27 58.84
CA SER A 1787 22.95 -5.38 59.62
C SER A 1787 23.78 -6.39 58.79
N PRO A 1788 24.86 -7.00 59.35
CA PRO A 1788 26.08 -7.24 58.56
C PRO A 1788 26.19 -8.60 57.84
N SER A 1789 25.23 -9.50 58.01
CA SER A 1789 25.34 -10.92 57.62
C SER A 1789 24.52 -11.32 56.39
N TYR A 1790 23.70 -10.42 55.85
CA TYR A 1790 22.72 -10.72 54.80
C TYR A 1790 22.94 -9.92 53.51
N SER A 1791 24.12 -9.33 53.41
CA SER A 1791 24.73 -8.84 52.19
C SER A 1791 25.57 -9.97 51.54
N PRO A 1792 26.92 -9.99 51.50
CA PRO A 1792 27.62 -10.77 50.48
C PRO A 1792 27.95 -12.23 50.87
N THR A 1793 28.58 -12.94 49.93
CA THR A 1793 29.51 -14.08 50.17
C THR A 1793 28.97 -15.38 50.78
N SER A 1794 27.69 -15.51 51.17
CA SER A 1794 27.12 -16.84 51.46
C SER A 1794 26.92 -17.63 50.14
N PRO A 1795 27.34 -18.92 50.02
CA PRO A 1795 27.79 -19.44 48.72
C PRO A 1795 26.70 -19.93 47.74
N SER A 1796 25.42 -19.72 48.04
CA SER A 1796 24.29 -20.44 47.41
C SER A 1796 23.62 -19.75 46.21
N TYR A 1797 23.86 -18.45 46.00
CA TYR A 1797 23.27 -17.69 44.89
C TYR A 1797 24.35 -16.95 44.09
N SER A 1798 25.06 -17.68 43.21
CA SER A 1798 25.97 -17.10 42.23
C SER A 1798 25.85 -17.76 40.85
N PRO A 1799 25.93 -17.01 39.73
CA PRO A 1799 25.98 -17.58 38.39
C PRO A 1799 27.34 -18.22 38.05
N THR A 1800 28.29 -18.20 38.98
CA THR A 1800 29.52 -19.01 38.93
C THR A 1800 29.30 -20.46 39.41
N SER A 1801 28.05 -20.82 39.75
CA SER A 1801 27.62 -22.19 40.08
C SER A 1801 27.06 -22.92 38.84
N PRO A 1802 27.36 -24.22 38.60
CA PRO A 1802 27.54 -24.72 37.23
C PRO A 1802 26.28 -25.19 36.47
N SER A 1803 25.09 -24.67 36.79
CA SER A 1803 23.81 -25.38 36.54
C SER A 1803 22.84 -24.70 35.56
N TYR A 1804 23.32 -24.10 34.46
CA TYR A 1804 22.46 -23.48 33.42
C TYR A 1804 23.04 -23.63 31.99
N SER A 1805 22.18 -24.01 31.03
CA SER A 1805 22.48 -24.13 29.58
C SER A 1805 21.15 -24.01 28.80
N PRO A 1806 21.10 -23.70 27.47
CA PRO A 1806 21.68 -24.57 26.44
C PRO A 1806 22.23 -23.89 25.18
N SER A 1807 23.47 -24.24 24.81
CA SER A 1807 23.73 -24.59 23.40
C SER A 1807 23.69 -26.12 23.29
N SER A 1808 23.30 -26.63 22.11
CA SER A 1808 23.33 -28.05 21.75
C SER A 1808 22.34 -28.98 22.50
N PRO A 1809 21.99 -30.14 21.91
CA PRO A 1809 21.31 -31.20 22.65
C PRO A 1809 22.29 -31.92 23.61
N ARG A 1810 21.83 -32.15 24.85
CA ARG A 1810 22.44 -33.02 25.89
C ARG A 1810 23.65 -32.49 26.69
N TYR A 1811 23.45 -31.36 27.35
CA TYR A 1811 23.54 -31.30 28.82
C TYR A 1811 22.10 -31.07 29.35
N THR A 1812 21.44 -31.84 30.23
CA THR A 1812 21.74 -33.15 30.87
C THR A 1812 23.07 -33.17 31.66
N PRO A 1813 23.56 -34.29 32.22
CA PRO A 1813 22.96 -35.59 32.56
C PRO A 1813 23.09 -35.97 34.06
N GLN A 1814 22.70 -37.20 34.43
CA GLN A 1814 22.89 -37.85 35.75
C GLN A 1814 22.01 -37.24 36.87
N SER A 1815 21.54 -37.98 37.87
CA SER A 1815 22.05 -39.17 38.56
C SER A 1815 20.88 -40.11 38.96
N PRO A 1816 21.09 -41.37 39.40
CA PRO A 1816 22.22 -41.89 40.19
C PRO A 1816 23.58 -42.01 39.48
N THR A 1817 24.59 -41.39 40.10
CA THR A 1817 26.03 -41.73 40.12
C THR A 1817 26.89 -41.67 38.82
N TYR A 1818 28.21 -41.56 39.02
CA TYR A 1818 29.35 -41.70 38.07
C TYR A 1818 29.49 -40.63 36.96
N THR A 1819 30.35 -39.59 37.00
CA THR A 1819 31.80 -39.47 37.37
C THR A 1819 32.69 -40.62 36.86
N PRO A 1820 33.78 -40.39 36.09
CA PRO A 1820 34.92 -39.51 36.43
C PRO A 1820 35.35 -38.56 35.28
N SER A 1821 36.28 -37.60 35.42
CA SER A 1821 37.25 -37.26 36.49
C SER A 1821 37.12 -35.76 36.90
N SER A 1822 37.65 -35.28 38.03
CA SER A 1822 39.03 -34.74 38.24
C SER A 1822 39.54 -33.78 37.14
N PRO A 1823 40.33 -32.73 37.45
CA PRO A 1823 40.79 -31.77 36.45
C PRO A 1823 41.78 -32.43 35.48
N SER A 1824 41.58 -32.22 34.17
CA SER A 1824 42.32 -32.96 33.14
C SER A 1824 42.00 -34.49 33.25
N TYR A 1825 42.59 -35.47 32.56
CA TYR A 1825 43.86 -35.55 31.85
C TYR A 1825 43.71 -36.35 30.55
N SER A 1826 44.36 -35.96 29.46
CA SER A 1826 44.86 -34.63 29.09
C SER A 1826 45.05 -34.69 27.58
N PRO A 1827 43.98 -34.78 26.76
CA PRO A 1827 43.97 -35.67 25.58
C PRO A 1827 44.76 -35.23 24.34
N SER A 1828 45.74 -34.33 24.50
CA SER A 1828 47.03 -34.57 23.85
C SER A 1828 47.52 -36.01 24.15
N SER A 1829 48.06 -36.75 23.19
CA SER A 1829 48.32 -36.40 21.79
C SER A 1829 48.70 -37.66 20.99
N PRO A 1830 48.69 -37.60 19.65
CA PRO A 1830 48.16 -36.51 18.81
C PRO A 1830 46.64 -36.63 18.56
N SER A 1831 45.99 -37.64 19.12
CA SER A 1831 45.00 -38.44 18.39
C SER A 1831 43.61 -38.51 19.04
N TYR A 1832 42.54 -38.76 18.26
CA TYR A 1832 42.55 -38.93 16.81
C TYR A 1832 42.51 -37.58 16.08
N SER A 1833 43.50 -37.40 15.19
CA SER A 1833 44.28 -36.16 15.11
C SER A 1833 43.87 -35.13 14.05
N PRO A 1834 42.88 -35.42 13.20
CA PRO A 1834 43.14 -36.29 12.07
C PRO A 1834 43.06 -35.44 10.81
N ALA A 1835 44.13 -34.68 10.50
CA ALA A 1835 44.26 -33.80 9.34
C ALA A 1835 44.29 -34.60 8.00
N SER A 1836 43.20 -35.34 7.74
CA SER A 1836 43.13 -36.52 6.88
C SER A 1836 41.66 -36.91 6.62
N PRO A 1837 41.30 -37.58 5.51
CA PRO A 1837 40.09 -37.19 4.78
C PRO A 1837 38.73 -37.86 5.11
N LYS A 1838 38.47 -38.41 6.32
CA LYS A 1838 37.54 -39.57 6.41
C LYS A 1838 36.39 -39.67 7.44
N TYR A 1839 36.03 -38.66 8.24
CA TYR A 1839 34.86 -38.77 9.16
C TYR A 1839 33.99 -37.51 9.26
N THR A 1840 33.43 -37.06 8.13
CA THR A 1840 32.29 -36.11 8.04
C THR A 1840 31.73 -36.10 6.62
N PRO A 1841 30.41 -36.23 6.43
CA PRO A 1841 29.64 -37.45 6.69
C PRO A 1841 29.98 -38.61 5.71
N THR A 1842 31.04 -38.51 4.92
CA THR A 1842 31.43 -39.53 3.93
C THR A 1842 32.25 -40.68 4.52
N SER A 1843 31.65 -41.88 4.60
CA SER A 1843 32.31 -43.20 4.82
C SER A 1843 32.94 -43.45 6.21
N PRO A 1844 33.48 -44.64 6.53
CA PRO A 1844 32.89 -45.97 6.32
C PRO A 1844 32.88 -46.92 7.56
N SER A 1845 32.02 -47.95 7.53
CA SER A 1845 32.06 -49.21 8.33
C SER A 1845 31.74 -49.18 9.83
N TYR A 1846 30.44 -49.10 10.15
CA TYR A 1846 29.71 -49.76 11.28
C TYR A 1846 28.27 -49.21 11.31
N SER A 1847 27.16 -49.88 10.96
CA SER A 1847 26.92 -51.13 10.21
C SER A 1847 27.49 -52.46 10.74
N PRO A 1848 26.84 -53.08 11.74
CA PRO A 1848 26.65 -54.52 11.77
C PRO A 1848 25.49 -54.88 10.82
N SER A 1849 25.82 -55.18 9.56
CA SER A 1849 24.91 -55.88 8.66
C SER A 1849 24.93 -57.38 8.99
N SER A 1850 23.76 -58.04 8.99
CA SER A 1850 23.54 -59.47 9.30
C SER A 1850 23.84 -59.89 10.77
N PRO A 1851 23.38 -61.08 11.21
CA PRO A 1851 22.34 -61.96 10.66
C PRO A 1851 21.17 -62.16 11.66
N GLU A 1852 20.22 -63.04 11.32
CA GLU A 1852 19.37 -63.80 12.27
C GLU A 1852 18.65 -63.05 13.42
N TYR A 1853 17.45 -62.53 13.15
CA TYR A 1853 16.23 -62.52 14.01
C TYR A 1853 15.11 -61.76 13.25
N THR A 1854 14.77 -62.08 11.99
CA THR A 1854 14.15 -63.32 11.48
C THR A 1854 12.84 -63.72 12.18
N PRO A 1855 11.99 -64.55 11.54
CA PRO A 1855 11.64 -64.55 10.11
C PRO A 1855 10.13 -64.49 9.82
N THR A 1856 9.34 -64.72 10.87
CA THR A 1856 8.04 -65.41 10.96
C THR A 1856 8.20 -66.25 12.23
N SER A 1857 7.49 -65.94 13.33
CA SER A 1857 7.71 -66.43 14.72
C SER A 1857 8.55 -65.47 15.64
N PRO A 1858 8.57 -65.67 16.98
CA PRO A 1858 8.80 -64.57 17.94
C PRO A 1858 9.98 -64.71 18.94
N LYS A 1859 10.37 -63.55 19.53
CA LYS A 1859 11.33 -63.35 20.65
C LYS A 1859 12.80 -63.71 20.31
N TYR A 1860 13.78 -62.92 20.79
CA TYR A 1860 14.99 -63.45 21.44
C TYR A 1860 15.90 -62.37 22.08
N SER A 1861 16.74 -62.82 23.01
CA SER A 1861 17.90 -62.16 23.64
C SER A 1861 18.79 -63.27 24.21
N PRO A 1862 20.14 -63.27 24.10
CA PRO A 1862 20.96 -62.88 25.27
C PRO A 1862 22.44 -62.43 25.01
N THR A 1863 23.13 -62.05 26.11
CA THR A 1863 24.59 -62.25 26.40
C THR A 1863 25.73 -61.70 25.52
N SER A 1864 26.24 -60.51 25.89
CA SER A 1864 27.67 -60.27 26.23
C SER A 1864 28.74 -60.24 25.08
N PRO A 1865 30.09 -60.19 25.31
CA PRO A 1865 30.81 -58.90 25.24
C PRO A 1865 32.17 -58.84 24.47
N LYS A 1866 32.67 -57.60 24.24
CA LYS A 1866 34.04 -57.20 23.74
C LYS A 1866 34.27 -57.29 22.20
N TYR A 1867 35.38 -56.69 21.73
CA TYR A 1867 35.85 -56.51 20.33
C TYR A 1867 35.04 -55.50 19.48
N SER A 1868 35.57 -54.42 18.87
CA SER A 1868 36.88 -53.73 18.85
C SER A 1868 38.07 -54.37 18.08
N PRO A 1869 39.04 -53.60 17.52
CA PRO A 1869 38.84 -52.69 16.37
C PRO A 1869 40.04 -52.63 15.37
N THR A 1870 39.86 -52.97 14.09
CA THR A 1870 40.88 -52.66 13.05
C THR A 1870 40.28 -52.50 11.65
N SER A 1871 40.90 -51.67 10.80
CA SER A 1871 40.41 -51.20 9.50
C SER A 1871 40.09 -52.30 8.47
N PRO A 1872 38.85 -52.35 7.93
CA PRO A 1872 38.71 -52.22 6.46
C PRO A 1872 37.39 -51.57 5.95
N LYS A 1873 37.54 -50.61 5.03
CA LYS A 1873 36.77 -50.42 3.77
C LYS A 1873 35.23 -50.72 3.67
N TYR A 1874 34.32 -50.53 4.65
CA TYR A 1874 32.92 -51.00 4.45
C TYR A 1874 31.73 -50.23 5.08
N SER A 1875 31.48 -48.97 4.72
CA SER A 1875 30.07 -48.50 4.74
C SER A 1875 29.41 -48.95 3.45
N PRO A 1876 28.13 -49.41 3.48
CA PRO A 1876 27.34 -49.60 2.27
C PRO A 1876 27.53 -48.41 1.31
N THR A 1877 28.00 -48.59 0.08
CA THR A 1877 28.12 -49.85 -0.67
C THR A 1877 26.80 -50.64 -0.70
N SER A 1878 25.66 -50.12 -1.23
CA SER A 1878 25.41 -48.90 -2.04
C SER A 1878 26.59 -48.46 -2.93
N PRO A 1879 27.00 -49.31 -3.90
CA PRO A 1879 28.42 -49.41 -4.31
C PRO A 1879 28.84 -48.38 -5.38
N THR A 1880 30.03 -48.46 -5.98
CA THR A 1880 30.27 -49.27 -7.21
C THR A 1880 28.97 -49.31 -8.04
N TYR A 1881 28.75 -48.40 -9.00
CA TYR A 1881 29.74 -47.72 -9.82
C TYR A 1881 30.39 -46.49 -9.14
N SER A 1882 31.70 -46.47 -8.90
CA SER A 1882 32.86 -46.67 -9.80
C SER A 1882 33.28 -45.39 -10.54
N PRO A 1883 33.96 -44.46 -9.84
CA PRO A 1883 34.73 -43.41 -10.48
C PRO A 1883 36.08 -43.97 -10.94
N THR A 1884 36.15 -44.41 -12.19
CA THR A 1884 37.42 -44.40 -12.94
C THR A 1884 37.21 -43.62 -14.23
N THR A 1885 38.29 -43.10 -14.81
CA THR A 1885 38.34 -43.03 -16.27
C THR A 1885 38.10 -44.44 -16.81
N PRO A 1886 37.31 -44.58 -17.87
CA PRO A 1886 38.04 -44.76 -19.12
C PRO A 1886 37.47 -43.89 -20.24
N LYS A 1887 38.37 -43.51 -21.14
CA LYS A 1887 38.07 -42.96 -22.48
C LYS A 1887 37.50 -41.52 -22.44
N TYR A 1888 37.94 -40.57 -23.26
CA TYR A 1888 38.74 -40.70 -24.48
C TYR A 1888 38.05 -41.57 -25.56
N SER A 1889 36.72 -41.44 -25.70
CA SER A 1889 35.98 -41.86 -26.89
C SER A 1889 35.25 -40.63 -27.46
N PRO A 1890 35.59 -40.15 -28.68
CA PRO A 1890 35.64 -38.70 -28.89
C PRO A 1890 35.19 -38.29 -30.30
N THR A 1891 33.87 -38.24 -30.54
CA THR A 1891 33.23 -38.52 -31.86
C THR A 1891 33.02 -40.03 -32.02
N SER A 1892 31.82 -40.40 -32.47
CA SER A 1892 31.47 -41.71 -33.06
C SER A 1892 31.77 -42.95 -32.15
N PRO A 1893 31.62 -44.22 -32.60
CA PRO A 1893 31.30 -44.71 -33.95
C PRO A 1893 29.92 -44.25 -34.44
N THR A 1894 29.65 -44.45 -35.73
CA THR A 1894 28.33 -44.56 -36.38
C THR A 1894 27.18 -43.67 -35.86
N TYR A 1895 26.65 -42.67 -36.56
CA TYR A 1895 26.56 -42.42 -38.01
C TYR A 1895 26.08 -43.64 -38.81
N SER A 1896 24.96 -43.53 -39.52
CA SER A 1896 24.32 -44.66 -40.25
C SER A 1896 23.89 -45.83 -39.33
N PRO A 1897 23.08 -46.79 -39.83
CA PRO A 1897 22.48 -46.89 -41.16
C PRO A 1897 21.12 -46.19 -41.30
N THR A 1898 20.83 -45.83 -42.56
CA THR A 1898 19.51 -45.84 -43.23
C THR A 1898 18.29 -45.25 -42.49
N SER A 1899 17.55 -44.27 -43.04
CA SER A 1899 16.88 -44.27 -44.36
C SER A 1899 15.92 -45.46 -44.53
N PRO A 1900 14.80 -45.37 -45.26
CA PRO A 1900 14.43 -44.37 -46.26
C PRO A 1900 13.87 -43.08 -45.62
N VAL A 1901 13.97 -41.87 -46.19
CA VAL A 1901 13.78 -41.47 -47.58
C VAL A 1901 12.40 -41.88 -48.10
N TYR A 1902 11.42 -40.98 -48.06
CA TYR A 1902 10.85 -40.51 -49.33
C TYR A 1902 10.09 -39.19 -49.15
N THR A 1903 10.55 -38.21 -49.91
CA THR A 1903 9.74 -37.09 -50.37
C THR A 1903 8.51 -37.63 -51.13
N PRO A 1904 7.39 -36.90 -51.15
CA PRO A 1904 7.22 -36.04 -52.33
C PRO A 1904 6.56 -34.67 -52.05
N THR A 1905 6.75 -33.76 -53.01
CA THR A 1905 5.82 -32.67 -53.43
C THR A 1905 5.17 -31.78 -52.35
N SER A 1906 5.45 -30.47 -52.24
CA SER A 1906 5.23 -29.39 -53.26
C SER A 1906 3.74 -29.16 -53.61
N PRO A 1907 3.32 -27.98 -54.14
CA PRO A 1907 4.12 -26.83 -54.60
C PRO A 1907 3.62 -25.42 -54.16
N LYS A 1908 4.38 -24.37 -54.57
CA LYS A 1908 4.01 -23.00 -55.05
C LYS A 1908 2.70 -22.35 -54.51
N TYR A 1909 2.67 -21.06 -54.13
CA TYR A 1909 2.99 -19.91 -55.00
C TYR A 1909 3.39 -18.64 -54.21
N SER A 1910 4.50 -18.02 -54.63
CA SER A 1910 4.72 -16.55 -54.66
C SER A 1910 3.83 -15.90 -55.74
N PRO A 1911 3.59 -14.56 -55.87
CA PRO A 1911 4.59 -13.52 -55.62
C PRO A 1911 4.10 -12.08 -55.24
N THR A 1912 5.07 -11.19 -55.07
CA THR A 1912 5.10 -9.73 -55.36
C THR A 1912 3.81 -8.89 -55.45
N SER A 1913 3.72 -7.88 -54.55
CA SER A 1913 3.55 -6.43 -54.88
C SER A 1913 2.25 -5.94 -55.58
N PRO A 1914 2.02 -4.62 -55.83
CA PRO A 1914 2.62 -3.39 -55.30
C PRO A 1914 1.58 -2.34 -54.75
N THR A 1915 2.08 -1.19 -54.26
CA THR A 1915 1.56 0.21 -54.32
C THR A 1915 0.05 0.58 -54.37
N TYR A 1916 -0.29 1.66 -53.63
CA TYR A 1916 -1.37 2.65 -53.87
C TYR A 1916 -2.82 2.11 -53.82
N SER A 1917 -3.60 2.34 -52.75
CA SER A 1917 -4.30 3.60 -52.39
C SER A 1917 -5.32 4.09 -53.43
N PRO A 1918 -6.62 4.14 -53.05
CA PRO A 1918 -7.33 5.42 -53.19
C PRO A 1918 -8.15 5.83 -51.97
N THR A 1919 -8.34 7.14 -51.85
CA THR A 1919 -9.38 7.80 -51.05
C THR A 1919 -10.79 7.37 -51.46
N SER A 1920 -11.69 7.21 -50.48
CA SER A 1920 -13.14 7.47 -50.50
C SER A 1920 -13.93 7.36 -51.83
N PRO A 1921 -15.12 6.73 -51.78
CA PRO A 1921 -16.29 7.60 -51.69
C PRO A 1921 -17.42 7.14 -50.74
N LYS A 1922 -17.96 8.13 -50.01
CA LYS A 1922 -19.39 8.40 -49.78
C LYS A 1922 -20.31 7.27 -49.24
N TYR A 1923 -20.87 7.51 -48.05
CA TYR A 1923 -22.32 7.78 -47.85
C TYR A 1923 -23.25 7.21 -48.96
N SER A 1924 -24.18 6.30 -48.69
CA SER A 1924 -25.43 6.46 -47.91
C SER A 1924 -26.38 5.27 -48.30
N PRO A 1925 -27.64 5.13 -47.83
CA PRO A 1925 -28.39 6.00 -46.92
C PRO A 1925 -29.09 5.32 -45.73
N THR A 1926 -29.45 6.20 -44.80
CA THR A 1926 -30.57 6.12 -43.86
C THR A 1926 -31.91 5.74 -44.51
N SER A 1927 -32.72 4.94 -43.80
CA SER A 1927 -34.19 4.79 -43.96
C SER A 1927 -34.69 4.07 -45.24
N PRO A 1928 -36.01 3.75 -45.37
CA PRO A 1928 -37.12 3.98 -44.43
C PRO A 1928 -38.03 2.76 -44.15
N THR A 1929 -39.10 3.03 -43.39
CA THR A 1929 -40.43 2.38 -43.43
C THR A 1929 -40.57 0.91 -42.97
N TYR A 1930 -41.44 0.71 -41.96
CA TYR A 1930 -42.83 0.20 -42.15
C TYR A 1930 -43.04 -0.73 -43.38
N SER A 1931 -43.76 -1.85 -43.32
CA SER A 1931 -44.68 -2.39 -42.32
C SER A 1931 -45.11 -3.82 -42.76
N PRO A 1932 -46.36 -4.30 -42.60
CA PRO A 1932 -46.82 -5.09 -41.46
C PRO A 1932 -47.21 -6.53 -41.88
N THR A 1933 -48.12 -7.16 -41.11
CA THR A 1933 -49.03 -8.24 -41.56
C THR A 1933 -48.43 -9.58 -41.99
N SER A 1934 -48.40 -10.53 -41.04
CA SER A 1934 -49.32 -11.70 -40.99
C SER A 1934 -50.22 -11.88 -42.24
N PRO A 1935 -50.34 -13.10 -42.84
CA PRO A 1935 -50.97 -14.21 -42.10
C PRO A 1935 -50.65 -15.66 -42.54
N LYS A 1936 -51.27 -16.64 -41.86
CA LYS A 1936 -51.71 -18.01 -42.31
C LYS A 1936 -50.71 -18.84 -43.16
N GLY A 1937 -50.41 -20.10 -42.86
CA GLY A 1937 -51.04 -21.11 -41.98
C GLY A 1937 -50.50 -22.50 -42.42
N SER A 1938 -50.69 -23.58 -41.69
CA SER A 1938 -51.99 -24.27 -41.60
C SER A 1938 -51.91 -25.50 -40.68
N THR A 1939 -53.04 -25.88 -40.08
CA THR A 1939 -53.51 -27.23 -39.64
C THR A 1939 -52.47 -28.33 -39.32
N TYR A 1940 -52.57 -29.07 -38.20
CA TYR A 1940 -53.81 -29.64 -37.65
C TYR A 1940 -53.97 -29.51 -36.13
N SER A 1941 -55.05 -28.84 -35.73
CA SER A 1941 -56.29 -29.41 -35.14
C SER A 1941 -56.25 -30.34 -33.91
N PRO A 1942 -57.33 -30.36 -33.08
CA PRO A 1942 -57.17 -30.45 -31.61
C PRO A 1942 -58.04 -31.52 -30.90
N THR A 1943 -57.95 -31.61 -29.56
CA THR A 1943 -59.15 -31.79 -28.71
C THR A 1943 -58.93 -31.36 -27.26
N SER A 1944 -59.94 -30.70 -26.69
CA SER A 1944 -60.17 -30.47 -25.24
C SER A 1944 -61.17 -31.56 -24.74
N PRO A 1945 -61.75 -31.56 -23.51
CA PRO A 1945 -61.76 -30.57 -22.43
C PRO A 1945 -61.37 -31.13 -21.04
N GLY A 1946 -61.47 -30.30 -19.99
CA GLY A 1946 -61.40 -30.75 -18.58
C GLY A 1946 -62.77 -30.71 -17.90
N TYR A 1947 -62.83 -31.05 -16.61
CA TYR A 1947 -63.90 -30.67 -15.67
C TYR A 1947 -63.37 -30.70 -14.23
N SER A 1948 -63.82 -29.77 -13.39
CA SER A 1948 -63.77 -29.89 -11.92
C SER A 1948 -65.13 -30.41 -11.44
N PRO A 1949 -65.27 -31.01 -10.24
CA PRO A 1949 -65.67 -30.16 -9.10
C PRO A 1949 -65.29 -30.67 -7.68
N THR A 1950 -65.71 -29.89 -6.67
CA THR A 1950 -66.05 -30.28 -5.28
C THR A 1950 -64.99 -30.86 -4.34
N SER A 1951 -64.75 -30.12 -3.25
CA SER A 1951 -64.28 -30.61 -1.95
C SER A 1951 -65.42 -31.30 -1.17
N PRO A 1952 -65.13 -31.91 0.00
CA PRO A 1952 -65.56 -31.20 1.21
C PRO A 1952 -64.57 -31.18 2.38
N THR A 1953 -64.69 -30.07 3.11
CA THR A 1953 -64.21 -29.70 4.44
C THR A 1953 -64.16 -30.81 5.51
N TYR A 1954 -63.12 -30.79 6.34
CA TYR A 1954 -63.26 -30.77 7.81
C TYR A 1954 -62.20 -29.86 8.42
N SER A 1955 -62.49 -29.26 9.58
CA SER A 1955 -61.72 -28.18 10.19
C SER A 1955 -61.40 -28.45 11.66
N LEU A 1956 -60.31 -27.86 12.18
CA LEU A 1956 -60.28 -27.03 13.40
C LEU A 1956 -58.86 -26.50 13.74
N THR A 1957 -58.82 -25.37 14.45
CA THR A 1957 -57.69 -24.80 15.22
C THR A 1957 -56.33 -24.56 14.54
N SER A 1958 -56.23 -23.45 13.80
CA SER A 1958 -55.56 -22.19 14.22
C SER A 1958 -54.39 -22.20 15.25
N PRO A 1959 -53.46 -21.20 15.23
CA PRO A 1959 -53.06 -20.32 14.10
C PRO A 1959 -51.56 -19.90 14.04
N ALA A 1960 -51.25 -19.15 12.96
CA ALA A 1960 -50.35 -17.98 12.88
C ALA A 1960 -48.86 -18.14 12.50
N ILE A 1961 -48.38 -17.04 11.89
CA ILE A 1961 -47.00 -16.71 11.44
C ILE A 1961 -46.50 -17.50 10.22
N SER A 1962 -47.05 -17.05 9.09
CA SER A 1962 -46.49 -17.07 7.73
C SER A 1962 -45.36 -16.00 7.59
N PRO A 1963 -44.85 -15.65 6.38
CA PRO A 1963 -43.60 -16.23 5.90
C PRO A 1963 -42.61 -15.13 5.41
N ASP A 1964 -41.82 -15.47 4.38
CA ASP A 1964 -41.18 -14.55 3.41
C ASP A 1964 -39.96 -13.71 3.85
N ASP A 1965 -39.34 -13.16 2.80
CA ASP A 1965 -38.39 -12.05 2.71
C ASP A 1965 -36.99 -12.15 3.38
N SER A 1966 -36.02 -12.37 2.49
CA SER A 1966 -34.80 -11.55 2.27
C SER A 1966 -34.40 -10.49 3.31
N ASP A 1967 -33.09 -10.32 3.48
CA ASP A 1967 -32.46 -9.11 2.91
C ASP A 1967 -30.95 -9.21 2.61
N GLU A 1968 -30.45 -8.22 1.86
CA GLU A 1968 -29.07 -8.08 1.38
C GLU A 1968 -28.06 -7.61 2.48
N GLU A 1969 -26.80 -7.99 2.30
CA GLU A 1969 -25.54 -7.33 2.75
C GLU A 1969 -25.46 -6.50 4.05
N ASN A 1970 -24.46 -6.83 4.89
CA ASN A 1970 -23.40 -5.89 5.33
C ASN A 1970 -22.06 -6.62 5.46
#